data_AF-A0A815D9D1-F1
#
_entry.id   AF-A0A815D9D1-F1
#
_cell.length_a   1.000
_cell.length_b   1.000
_cell.length_c   1.000
_cell.angle_alpha   90.00
_cell.angle_beta   90.00
_cell.angle_gamma   90.00
#
_symmetry.space_group_name_H-M   'P 1'
#
loop_
_entity.id
_entity.type
_entity.pdbx_description
1 polymer ?
#
loop_
_entity_poly.entity_id
_entity_poly.type
_entity_poly.pdbx_seq_one_letter_code
_entity_poly.pdbx_strand_id
1 'polypeptide(L)'
;MAYVTTHKNSWIKSVYRTNDAEIKAEQEYKDQVFYFVYNNLVEYKGYVNELNLQSQIQMKLQNFIDQMPIVLQFIHFKTELNRLTDSKISLKILQNTLSSLPFLKITKLIYNLSQFYRLLHQDYTKLIERSEVLTKTLQDIYTRGQMYYNNSHQQQYQDEDKTHRSIIENGIEAVNEYHHFSDGFIRPGACDETQRFSIIGWQTSVNYLITNENHDEGDIVMRILSVLVDYHNNLLELIENELDKNQNAIVGPLKILIKKLTSKSVSILQVANDRTGVINLNDEDCIWIEQLSQASLISNEKQYFITAESRLSFDFVYVQSQLIRTYLLYCRINCSHIIQKYQFLTNRIKAATTDSESLDLDEKYLVRVNDEQLENEWSYLKDILLHKLYHAHKLLRQIALTLKTHQNDFSLVYLFEFVRTTDKDNDLLQQLEQHEIRDFQLRYIDHVIEIYAGSISGFQHLFTDIPPLLRVRIDSQLNHELIQQLNNNILGINYNNDREKIQMKIQTITEFLSELKTIEDNLQQQSTQPLVQTCGYLAIDNPILSWIPDKIKCENYVELYIHLIRARSKLQEQKLNIEEQKMKLWEENSNFEDQQGIRLHQYINPQYDRQISNDLENKDIQSTPLMTIHLRAVPCLSSVFSQQIHKYREEAMALEPIIVAKPQKYFITHPNGESKPVLWKREAICEQFRKLFDVKKYNYDSLVVVDKNEMVFDFTKDNYRLSDPSIFEYHIIEKQLLIQTQIHFRAQIYEYLTTSKCTMSTIIRQFIDSEQLRSLSSASILCFVDQYGKCFVDETINHFCMEESKTISIFVTEETLDGNALHELACQYKKDEIPMIDLFSSTAKWQQIKFWLKTIIDPSVDDYVFFMREKEIIIDDNRILSTTTTESMIIDVINRNSLSKVILTFETNNQTVDVLKSMKISSLLNLMGISSDDCVLVLTGENKLKLTEDDLEKSVSTYSSNENDVLHLQLLISIQITKYDDKENINIPLSNRNITIEQLLNLTEKSIDVYKYLATNDTKKIINSNEKLSNLNQTKFILVQENETCLVSIMKSSNNLQQRFVVFATLADVYKENILHQYLMYSTDFVPSKDIQLLSFTSESPIQFIAIDENLPITVTVQNDEVNKSIQFNCELSITVERLYAIACQLFSLNNEYYRLTMEDVESIDGDVSLKDIDENMSEISFKIVSIASQYCSIKYLNQIIRLPCCGDTSVMTIVKEVLQKLDKPADNIKAYDLIALDEDQTEIDFDYVIDDVIGLFPNGTTTISLELKKKND
;
A
#
# COMPACT_ATOMS: atom_id res chain seq x y z
N MET A 1 22.44 -10.91 25.55
CA MET A 1 23.53 -11.68 24.87
C MET A 1 23.81 -11.12 23.47
N ALA A 2 23.82 -9.79 23.32
CA ALA A 2 24.16 -9.11 22.08
C ALA A 2 24.84 -7.74 22.32
N TYR A 3 25.64 -7.63 23.39
CA TYR A 3 26.60 -6.55 23.60
C TYR A 3 27.95 -7.09 24.11
N VAL A 4 28.68 -7.82 23.24
CA VAL A 4 30.10 -8.17 23.45
C VAL A 4 30.95 -7.92 22.17
N THR A 5 30.48 -7.15 21.17
CA THR A 5 31.23 -6.99 19.91
C THR A 5 31.81 -5.60 19.64
N THR A 6 31.79 -4.69 20.61
CA THR A 6 32.43 -3.37 20.45
C THR A 6 33.37 -3.04 21.61
N HIS A 7 34.46 -3.80 21.75
CA HIS A 7 35.81 -3.23 21.90
C HIS A 7 36.88 -4.33 21.81
N LYS A 8 37.95 -4.01 21.08
CA LYS A 8 39.13 -4.83 20.84
C LYS A 8 39.73 -5.36 22.16
N ASN A 9 39.50 -6.64 22.47
CA ASN A 9 40.44 -7.52 23.18
C ASN A 9 39.98 -8.98 23.00
N SER A 10 40.65 -9.69 22.09
CA SER A 10 40.36 -11.09 21.73
C SER A 10 41.07 -12.06 22.68
N TRP A 11 40.31 -12.67 23.58
CA TRP A 11 40.79 -13.80 24.40
C TRP A 11 40.27 -15.15 23.88
N ILE A 12 39.48 -15.15 22.80
CA ILE A 12 39.22 -16.34 21.99
C ILE A 12 39.80 -16.08 20.60
N LYS A 13 40.89 -16.79 20.27
CA LYS A 13 41.42 -16.81 18.90
C LYS A 13 40.38 -17.48 18.00
N SER A 14 40.01 -16.79 16.93
CA SER A 14 39.22 -17.40 15.84
C SER A 14 39.91 -18.67 15.34
N VAL A 15 39.15 -19.77 15.27
CA VAL A 15 39.60 -21.07 14.74
C VAL A 15 39.76 -21.00 13.22
N TYR A 16 39.15 -20.00 12.58
CA TYR A 16 39.19 -19.76 11.15
C TYR A 16 40.34 -18.81 10.81
N ARG A 17 41.24 -19.25 9.92
CA ARG A 17 42.46 -18.51 9.56
C ARG A 17 42.19 -17.31 8.65
N THR A 18 41.03 -17.27 7.99
CA THR A 18 40.63 -16.22 7.05
C THR A 18 39.11 -15.99 7.11
N ASN A 19 38.68 -14.78 6.77
CA ASN A 19 37.26 -14.39 6.71
C ASN A 19 36.48 -15.26 5.70
N ASP A 20 37.12 -15.64 4.59
CA ASP A 20 36.52 -16.53 3.59
C ASP A 20 36.26 -17.94 4.11
N ALA A 21 37.08 -18.42 5.07
CA ALA A 21 36.89 -19.73 5.68
C ALA A 21 35.71 -19.74 6.67
N GLU A 22 35.45 -18.60 7.32
CA GLU A 22 34.28 -18.38 8.16
C GLU A 22 33.00 -18.32 7.31
N ILE A 23 33.00 -17.50 6.25
CA ILE A 23 31.86 -17.38 5.32
C ILE A 23 31.54 -18.73 4.66
N LYS A 24 32.57 -19.47 4.23
CA LYS A 24 32.38 -20.79 3.60
C LYS A 24 31.84 -21.82 4.60
N ALA A 25 32.32 -21.83 5.84
CA ALA A 25 31.83 -22.74 6.87
C ALA A 25 30.38 -22.41 7.28
N GLU A 26 29.99 -21.13 7.32
CA GLU A 26 28.61 -20.71 7.54
C GLU A 26 27.69 -21.11 6.39
N GLN A 27 28.17 -21.01 5.15
CA GLN A 27 27.43 -21.43 3.97
C GLN A 27 27.25 -22.96 3.93
N GLU A 28 28.30 -23.73 4.22
CA GLU A 28 28.23 -25.20 4.30
C GLU A 28 27.32 -25.67 5.45
N TYR A 29 27.32 -24.98 6.59
CA TYR A 29 26.39 -25.27 7.69
C TYR A 29 24.93 -24.99 7.31
N LYS A 30 24.66 -23.88 6.61
CA LYS A 30 23.32 -23.56 6.08
C LYS A 30 22.84 -24.59 5.05
N ASP A 31 23.69 -24.97 4.11
CA ASP A 31 23.29 -25.85 3.01
C ASP A 31 23.18 -27.31 3.43
N GLN A 32 24.09 -27.81 4.28
CA GLN A 32 24.13 -29.23 4.64
C GLN A 32 23.32 -29.57 5.90
N VAL A 33 23.20 -28.65 6.85
CA VAL A 33 22.54 -28.94 8.14
C VAL A 33 21.15 -28.32 8.18
N PHE A 34 20.99 -27.05 7.81
CA PHE A 34 19.70 -26.36 7.96
C PHE A 34 18.63 -26.85 6.97
N TYR A 35 18.92 -26.91 5.66
CA TYR A 35 17.94 -27.38 4.67
C TYR A 35 17.67 -28.89 4.77
N PHE A 36 18.68 -29.68 5.15
CA PHE A 36 18.50 -31.10 5.46
C PHE A 36 17.56 -31.29 6.65
N VAL A 37 17.75 -30.55 7.75
CA VAL A 37 16.89 -30.65 8.94
C VAL A 37 15.49 -30.11 8.65
N TYR A 38 15.34 -29.03 7.88
CA TYR A 38 14.04 -28.45 7.52
C TYR A 38 13.20 -29.36 6.62
N ASN A 39 13.80 -29.91 5.56
CA ASN A 39 13.08 -30.79 4.61
C ASN A 39 12.70 -32.14 5.25
N ASN A 40 13.52 -32.65 6.16
CA ASN A 40 13.25 -33.90 6.87
C ASN A 40 12.49 -33.69 8.19
N LEU A 41 12.20 -32.45 8.61
CA LEU A 41 11.57 -32.15 9.91
C LEU A 41 10.17 -32.75 10.04
N VAL A 42 9.40 -32.74 8.95
CA VAL A 42 8.05 -33.32 8.89
C VAL A 42 8.12 -34.84 8.98
N GLU A 43 9.10 -35.45 8.30
CA GLU A 43 9.34 -36.90 8.34
C GLU A 43 9.89 -37.34 9.70
N TYR A 44 10.77 -36.56 10.35
CA TYR A 44 11.25 -36.80 11.71
C TYR A 44 10.16 -36.63 12.77
N LYS A 45 9.28 -35.63 12.62
CA LYS A 45 8.07 -35.52 13.46
C LYS A 45 7.13 -36.70 13.25
N GLY A 46 6.98 -37.17 12.02
CA GLY A 46 6.25 -38.41 11.70
C GLY A 46 6.87 -39.62 12.38
N TYR A 47 8.16 -39.86 12.19
CA TYR A 47 8.91 -41.00 12.74
C TYR A 47 8.92 -41.03 14.27
N VAL A 48 9.07 -39.88 14.92
CA VAL A 48 9.06 -39.78 16.39
C VAL A 48 7.65 -39.99 16.94
N ASN A 49 6.60 -39.57 16.23
CA ASN A 49 5.21 -39.84 16.62
C ASN A 49 4.78 -41.29 16.35
N GLU A 50 5.36 -41.96 15.35
CA GLU A 50 5.06 -43.35 14.99
C GLU A 50 5.85 -44.38 15.82
N LEU A 51 6.98 -43.99 16.43
CA LEU A 51 7.72 -44.84 17.37
C LEU A 51 6.92 -45.01 18.67
N ASN A 52 6.15 -46.08 18.72
CA ASN A 52 5.26 -46.46 19.82
C ASN A 52 6.04 -47.05 21.03
N LEU A 53 7.02 -46.30 21.55
CA LEU A 53 7.85 -46.72 22.69
C LEU A 53 7.89 -45.64 23.77
N GLN A 54 7.05 -45.81 24.80
CA GLN A 54 6.97 -44.98 26.01
C GLN A 54 8.30 -44.89 26.78
N SER A 55 9.24 -44.05 26.35
CA SER A 55 10.47 -43.80 27.09
C SER A 55 10.73 -42.30 27.29
N GLN A 56 11.36 -41.97 28.42
CA GLN A 56 11.78 -40.60 28.75
C GLN A 56 12.69 -39.96 27.68
N ILE A 57 13.32 -40.77 26.82
CA ILE A 57 14.14 -40.28 25.72
C ILE A 57 13.26 -39.66 24.63
N GLN A 58 12.11 -40.26 24.28
CA GLN A 58 11.15 -39.70 23.32
C GLN A 58 10.57 -38.40 23.86
N MET A 59 10.21 -38.34 25.15
CA MET A 59 9.70 -37.13 25.78
C MET A 59 10.75 -36.00 25.80
N LYS A 60 12.03 -36.34 25.98
CA LYS A 60 13.13 -35.37 25.90
C LYS A 60 13.46 -34.96 24.47
N LEU A 61 13.36 -35.86 23.48
CA LEU A 61 13.57 -35.55 22.07
C LEU A 61 12.41 -34.69 21.53
N GLN A 62 11.18 -35.02 21.92
CA GLN A 62 9.97 -34.25 21.61
C GLN A 62 10.06 -32.87 22.26
N ASN A 63 10.42 -32.79 23.55
CA ASN A 63 10.69 -31.50 24.20
C ASN A 63 11.85 -30.74 23.54
N PHE A 64 12.89 -31.41 23.06
CA PHE A 64 14.00 -30.75 22.36
C PHE A 64 13.59 -30.20 20.98
N ILE A 65 12.75 -30.93 20.24
CA ILE A 65 12.16 -30.52 18.95
C ILE A 65 11.14 -29.39 19.16
N ASP A 66 10.35 -29.45 20.24
CA ASP A 66 9.35 -28.44 20.59
C ASP A 66 9.99 -27.19 21.24
N GLN A 67 11.18 -27.32 21.83
CA GLN A 67 12.01 -26.22 22.34
C GLN A 67 13.02 -25.69 21.30
N MET A 68 13.06 -26.26 20.09
CA MET A 68 13.89 -25.74 19.02
C MET A 68 13.36 -24.34 18.64
N PRO A 69 14.10 -23.26 18.93
CA PRO A 69 13.51 -21.94 19.04
C PRO A 69 13.08 -21.41 17.68
N ILE A 70 11.87 -20.84 17.63
CA ILE A 70 11.33 -19.99 16.55
C ILE A 70 12.13 -18.66 16.43
N VAL A 71 13.38 -18.61 16.93
CA VAL A 71 14.32 -17.49 16.77
C VAL A 71 15.06 -17.60 15.43
N LEU A 72 14.93 -18.72 14.72
CA LEU A 72 15.48 -18.90 13.37
C LEU A 72 14.68 -18.22 12.25
N GLN A 73 13.46 -17.71 12.48
CA GLN A 73 12.58 -17.29 11.38
C GLN A 73 12.89 -15.91 10.80
N PHE A 74 13.23 -14.88 11.58
CA PHE A 74 13.31 -13.51 11.03
C PHE A 74 14.55 -13.24 10.17
N ILE A 75 15.74 -13.72 10.58
CA ILE A 75 16.97 -13.56 9.80
C ILE A 75 16.91 -14.41 8.52
N HIS A 76 16.29 -15.59 8.57
CA HIS A 76 16.11 -16.45 7.39
C HIS A 76 14.99 -15.93 6.47
N PHE A 77 13.93 -15.32 7.03
CA PHE A 77 12.89 -14.60 6.30
C PHE A 77 13.44 -13.38 5.56
N LYS A 78 14.30 -12.59 6.22
CA LYS A 78 15.05 -11.48 5.58
C LYS A 78 16.03 -12.00 4.51
N THR A 79 16.58 -13.21 4.69
CA THR A 79 17.48 -13.83 3.70
C THR A 79 16.72 -14.35 2.48
N GLU A 80 15.53 -14.93 2.65
CA GLU A 80 14.71 -15.40 1.52
C GLU A 80 13.94 -14.30 0.80
N LEU A 81 13.48 -13.25 1.49
CA LEU A 81 12.94 -12.05 0.83
C LEU A 81 13.97 -11.34 -0.07
N ASN A 82 15.25 -11.51 0.22
CA ASN A 82 16.33 -10.93 -0.58
C ASN A 82 16.85 -11.85 -1.70
N ARG A 83 16.29 -13.06 -1.88
CA ARG A 83 16.62 -13.95 -3.00
C ARG A 83 15.66 -13.69 -4.18
N LEU A 84 16.18 -13.03 -5.22
CA LEU A 84 15.46 -12.54 -6.41
C LEU A 84 14.87 -13.60 -7.36
N THR A 85 15.01 -14.90 -7.08
CA THR A 85 14.84 -15.93 -8.14
C THR A 85 13.48 -16.62 -8.21
N ASP A 86 12.56 -16.51 -7.23
CA ASP A 86 11.26 -17.20 -7.29
C ASP A 86 10.06 -16.36 -6.77
N SER A 87 9.42 -15.61 -7.67
CA SER A 87 8.27 -14.73 -7.38
C SER A 87 6.98 -15.44 -6.92
N LYS A 88 6.85 -16.75 -7.16
CA LYS A 88 5.73 -17.57 -6.67
C LYS A 88 5.90 -18.01 -5.21
N ILE A 89 7.15 -18.12 -4.75
CA ILE A 89 7.44 -18.50 -3.35
C ILE A 89 7.19 -17.31 -2.44
N SER A 90 7.54 -16.08 -2.84
CA SER A 90 7.33 -14.86 -2.04
C SER A 90 5.85 -14.56 -1.78
N LEU A 91 4.96 -14.71 -2.77
CA LEU A 91 3.51 -14.55 -2.58
C LEU A 91 2.88 -15.64 -1.69
N LYS A 92 3.35 -16.89 -1.80
CA LYS A 92 2.87 -18.01 -0.96
C LYS A 92 3.38 -17.87 0.48
N ILE A 93 4.59 -17.35 0.66
CA ILE A 93 5.14 -16.98 1.99
C ILE A 93 4.38 -15.79 2.56
N LEU A 94 4.06 -14.77 1.77
CA LEU A 94 3.25 -13.61 2.18
C LEU A 94 1.85 -14.08 2.63
N GLN A 95 1.19 -14.91 1.82
CA GLN A 95 -0.12 -15.48 2.11
C GLN A 95 -0.08 -16.36 3.36
N ASN A 96 0.94 -17.23 3.50
CA ASN A 96 1.12 -18.03 4.70
C ASN A 96 1.43 -17.19 5.95
N THR A 97 2.09 -16.04 5.80
CA THR A 97 2.43 -15.11 6.90
C THR A 97 1.21 -14.32 7.37
N LEU A 98 0.40 -13.81 6.44
CA LEU A 98 -0.88 -13.16 6.74
C LEU A 98 -1.91 -14.14 7.32
N SER A 99 -1.81 -15.41 6.92
CA SER A 99 -2.60 -16.52 7.49
C SER A 99 -1.98 -17.11 8.76
N SER A 100 -0.79 -16.63 9.17
CA SER A 100 -0.02 -17.30 10.22
C SER A 100 -0.62 -17.01 11.60
N LEU A 101 -0.82 -18.08 12.37
CA LEU A 101 -1.24 -18.03 13.76
C LEU A 101 -0.39 -17.04 14.62
N PRO A 102 0.94 -16.88 14.41
CA PRO A 102 1.75 -15.90 15.14
C PRO A 102 1.36 -14.44 14.90
N PHE A 103 1.01 -14.03 13.68
CA PHE A 103 0.62 -12.65 13.39
C PHE A 103 -0.72 -12.29 14.07
N LEU A 104 -1.71 -13.18 13.96
CA LEU A 104 -2.98 -13.06 14.67
C LEU A 104 -2.79 -13.07 16.19
N LYS A 105 -1.83 -13.85 16.69
CA LYS A 105 -1.47 -13.90 18.12
C LYS A 105 -0.89 -12.56 18.59
N ILE A 106 0.03 -11.95 17.85
CA ILE A 106 0.62 -10.65 18.19
C ILE A 106 -0.44 -9.55 18.28
N THR A 107 -1.36 -9.50 17.33
CA THR A 107 -2.43 -8.49 17.36
C THR A 107 -3.43 -8.73 18.49
N LYS A 108 -3.75 -10.00 18.79
CA LYS A 108 -4.54 -10.34 19.97
C LYS A 108 -3.85 -9.91 21.26
N LEU A 109 -2.52 -10.05 21.35
CA LEU A 109 -1.73 -9.57 22.49
C LEU A 109 -1.79 -8.05 22.61
N ILE A 110 -1.66 -7.30 21.51
CA ILE A 110 -1.81 -5.83 21.50
C ILE A 110 -3.20 -5.42 22.00
N TYR A 111 -4.26 -6.06 21.51
CA TYR A 111 -5.63 -5.78 21.95
C TYR A 111 -5.83 -6.07 23.45
N ASN A 112 -5.44 -7.25 23.91
CA ASN A 112 -5.58 -7.67 25.30
C ASN A 112 -4.80 -6.74 26.24
N LEU A 113 -3.56 -6.39 25.89
CA LEU A 113 -2.74 -5.45 26.66
C LEU A 113 -3.31 -4.03 26.64
N SER A 114 -3.91 -3.59 25.53
CA SER A 114 -4.54 -2.28 25.44
C SER A 114 -5.78 -2.17 26.33
N GLN A 115 -6.62 -3.22 26.37
CA GLN A 115 -7.76 -3.29 27.30
C GLN A 115 -7.31 -3.36 28.75
N PHE A 116 -6.26 -4.15 29.03
CA PHE A 116 -5.70 -4.30 30.36
C PHE A 116 -5.09 -2.99 30.87
N TYR A 117 -4.30 -2.31 30.03
CA TYR A 117 -3.76 -0.99 30.31
C TYR A 117 -4.86 0.03 30.57
N ARG A 118 -5.94 0.06 29.76
CA ARG A 118 -7.06 0.98 29.97
C ARG A 118 -7.74 0.75 31.31
N LEU A 119 -8.02 -0.51 31.67
CA LEU A 119 -8.65 -0.86 32.95
C LEU A 119 -7.78 -0.40 34.12
N LEU A 120 -6.50 -0.76 34.07
CA LEU A 120 -5.53 -0.36 35.08
C LEU A 120 -5.46 1.16 35.22
N HIS A 121 -5.41 1.90 34.12
CA HIS A 121 -5.32 3.36 34.12
C HIS A 121 -6.61 4.05 34.62
N GLN A 122 -7.79 3.50 34.32
CA GLN A 122 -9.07 4.03 34.81
C GLN A 122 -9.18 3.95 36.34
N ASP A 123 -8.64 2.88 36.93
CA ASP A 123 -8.59 2.71 38.38
C ASP A 123 -7.38 3.41 39.01
N TYR A 124 -6.27 3.51 38.28
CA TYR A 124 -5.02 4.13 38.73
C TYR A 124 -5.18 5.60 39.13
N THR A 125 -5.91 6.41 38.37
CA THR A 125 -6.19 7.81 38.75
C THR A 125 -6.93 7.89 40.09
N LYS A 126 -7.94 7.04 40.29
CA LYS A 126 -8.70 6.97 41.56
C LYS A 126 -7.87 6.41 42.71
N LEU A 127 -6.93 5.51 42.42
CA LEU A 127 -6.00 4.94 43.40
C LEU A 127 -4.93 5.97 43.83
N ILE A 128 -4.44 6.82 42.91
CA ILE A 128 -3.51 7.92 43.20
C ILE A 128 -4.18 8.96 44.10
N GLU A 129 -5.39 9.40 43.72
CA GLU A 129 -6.18 10.36 44.50
C GLU A 129 -6.41 9.91 45.95
N ARG A 130 -6.41 8.60 46.20
CA ARG A 130 -6.57 7.99 47.52
C ARG A 130 -5.27 7.56 48.21
N SER A 131 -4.10 7.76 47.57
CA SER A 131 -2.79 7.28 48.05
C SER A 131 -2.70 5.75 48.26
N GLU A 132 -3.45 4.96 47.50
CA GLU A 132 -3.56 3.51 47.69
C GLU A 132 -2.76 2.67 46.67
N VAL A 133 -2.23 3.30 45.63
CA VAL A 133 -1.52 2.65 44.49
C VAL A 133 -0.43 1.68 44.93
N LEU A 134 0.35 2.06 45.94
CA LEU A 134 1.49 1.28 46.44
C LEU A 134 1.09 -0.06 47.06
N THR A 135 -0.17 -0.20 47.49
CA THR A 135 -0.61 -1.34 48.33
C THR A 135 -1.59 -2.29 47.64
N LYS A 136 -2.14 -1.91 46.49
CA LYS A 136 -3.22 -2.68 45.83
C LYS A 136 -2.66 -3.64 44.79
N THR A 137 -3.23 -4.83 44.75
CA THR A 137 -2.96 -5.89 43.77
C THR A 137 -4.03 -5.91 42.68
N LEU A 138 -3.79 -6.65 41.58
CA LEU A 138 -4.82 -6.90 40.56
C LEU A 138 -6.08 -7.55 41.14
N GLN A 139 -5.91 -8.42 42.15
CA GLN A 139 -7.03 -9.02 42.91
C GLN A 139 -7.84 -7.96 43.66
N ASP A 140 -7.18 -6.94 44.21
CA ASP A 140 -7.87 -5.85 44.91
C ASP A 140 -8.66 -4.96 43.94
N ILE A 141 -8.12 -4.70 42.75
CA ILE A 141 -8.83 -3.98 41.67
C ILE A 141 -10.10 -4.75 41.30
N TYR A 142 -9.99 -6.05 41.03
CA TYR A 142 -11.14 -6.89 40.71
C TYR A 142 -12.19 -6.89 41.82
N THR A 143 -11.76 -7.09 43.07
CA THR A 143 -12.64 -7.12 44.24
C THR A 143 -13.36 -5.78 44.45
N ARG A 144 -12.68 -4.66 44.17
CA ARG A 144 -13.28 -3.32 44.22
C ARG A 144 -14.30 -3.09 43.12
N GLY A 145 -14.01 -3.53 41.90
CA GLY A 145 -15.00 -3.59 40.83
C GLY A 145 -16.26 -4.30 41.31
N GLN A 146 -16.12 -5.52 41.85
CA GLN A 146 -17.25 -6.28 42.39
C GLN A 146 -18.02 -5.55 43.50
N MET A 147 -17.33 -4.88 44.43
CA MET A 147 -17.99 -4.15 45.53
C MET A 147 -18.76 -2.91 45.06
N TYR A 148 -18.23 -2.16 44.09
CA TYR A 148 -18.94 -1.02 43.50
C TYR A 148 -20.20 -1.48 42.74
N TYR A 149 -20.12 -2.62 42.05
CA TYR A 149 -21.25 -3.17 41.28
C TYR A 149 -22.32 -3.87 42.12
N ASN A 150 -21.95 -4.50 43.25
CA ASN A 150 -22.89 -5.10 44.19
C ASN A 150 -23.90 -4.10 44.80
N ASN A 151 -23.60 -2.80 44.76
CA ASN A 151 -24.47 -1.74 45.27
C ASN A 151 -25.38 -1.11 44.19
N SER A 152 -25.22 -1.48 42.92
CA SER A 152 -26.06 -1.04 41.79
C SER A 152 -26.92 -2.20 41.25
N HIS A 153 -28.14 -1.91 40.77
CA HIS A 153 -29.23 -2.88 40.53
C HIS A 153 -28.84 -4.22 39.84
N GLN A 154 -29.44 -5.31 40.34
CA GLN A 154 -29.03 -6.73 40.19
C GLN A 154 -29.04 -7.38 38.78
N GLN A 155 -29.43 -6.70 37.70
CA GLN A 155 -29.55 -7.33 36.36
C GLN A 155 -28.39 -7.04 35.39
N GLN A 156 -27.63 -5.95 35.54
CA GLN A 156 -26.36 -5.74 34.80
C GLN A 156 -25.18 -6.57 35.36
N TYR A 157 -25.42 -7.24 36.50
CA TYR A 157 -24.43 -7.88 37.36
C TYR A 157 -23.63 -9.03 36.69
N GLN A 158 -24.22 -9.79 35.76
CA GLN A 158 -23.55 -10.99 35.21
C GLN A 158 -22.64 -10.73 34.00
N ASP A 159 -22.86 -9.65 33.24
CA ASP A 159 -22.09 -9.36 32.03
C ASP A 159 -20.88 -8.46 32.32
N GLU A 160 -20.99 -7.52 33.27
CA GLU A 160 -19.88 -6.62 33.66
C GLU A 160 -18.84 -7.27 34.59
N ASP A 161 -19.27 -8.19 35.47
CA ASP A 161 -18.36 -8.98 36.34
C ASP A 161 -17.51 -9.98 35.52
N LYS A 162 -18.12 -10.57 34.47
CA LYS A 162 -17.39 -11.41 33.51
C LYS A 162 -16.39 -10.61 32.67
N THR A 163 -16.66 -9.33 32.38
CA THR A 163 -15.76 -8.51 31.55
C THR A 163 -14.53 -8.03 32.30
N HIS A 164 -14.64 -7.55 33.55
CA HIS A 164 -13.47 -7.12 34.34
C HIS A 164 -12.51 -8.27 34.63
N ARG A 165 -13.06 -9.41 35.06
CA ARG A 165 -12.27 -10.61 35.31
C ARG A 165 -11.55 -11.08 34.03
N SER A 166 -12.28 -11.16 32.91
CA SER A 166 -11.72 -11.54 31.62
C SER A 166 -10.63 -10.58 31.15
N ILE A 167 -10.79 -9.25 31.32
CA ILE A 167 -9.77 -8.27 30.96
C ILE A 167 -8.48 -8.47 31.77
N ILE A 168 -8.59 -8.72 33.09
CA ILE A 168 -7.42 -8.96 33.94
C ILE A 168 -6.76 -10.30 33.62
N GLU A 169 -7.54 -11.37 33.43
CA GLU A 169 -7.02 -12.69 33.05
C GLU A 169 -6.30 -12.63 31.69
N ASN A 170 -6.92 -12.02 30.68
CA ASN A 170 -6.34 -11.84 29.36
C ASN A 170 -5.10 -10.93 29.37
N GLY A 171 -5.08 -9.92 30.26
CA GLY A 171 -3.94 -9.03 30.46
C GLY A 171 -2.75 -9.76 31.09
N ILE A 172 -2.99 -10.54 32.14
CA ILE A 172 -1.99 -11.41 32.79
C ILE A 172 -1.44 -12.41 31.78
N GLU A 173 -2.32 -13.09 31.04
CA GLU A 173 -1.95 -14.03 29.98
C GLU A 173 -1.08 -13.33 28.94
N ALA A 174 -1.48 -12.16 28.45
CA ALA A 174 -0.74 -11.47 27.39
C ALA A 174 0.66 -11.00 27.82
N VAL A 175 0.83 -10.49 29.04
CA VAL A 175 2.16 -10.13 29.57
C VAL A 175 3.04 -11.37 29.71
N ASN A 176 2.49 -12.47 30.24
CA ASN A 176 3.24 -13.71 30.43
C ASN A 176 3.56 -14.41 29.10
N GLU A 177 2.67 -14.37 28.12
CA GLU A 177 2.90 -14.87 26.77
C GLU A 177 3.99 -14.06 26.07
N TYR A 178 4.01 -12.74 26.22
CA TYR A 178 5.11 -11.91 25.74
C TYR A 178 6.43 -12.29 26.43
N HIS A 179 6.44 -12.46 27.76
CA HIS A 179 7.65 -12.92 28.48
C HIS A 179 8.13 -14.28 27.98
N HIS A 180 7.21 -15.21 27.67
CA HIS A 180 7.58 -16.50 27.10
C HIS A 180 8.14 -16.35 25.68
N PHE A 181 7.52 -15.49 24.86
CA PHE A 181 7.98 -15.16 23.51
C PHE A 181 9.38 -14.52 23.51
N SER A 182 9.69 -13.70 24.51
CA SER A 182 10.93 -12.94 24.59
C SER A 182 12.02 -13.58 25.46
N ASP A 183 11.86 -14.86 25.85
CA ASP A 183 12.73 -15.58 26.79
C ASP A 183 12.94 -14.83 28.13
N GLY A 184 11.95 -14.03 28.53
CA GLY A 184 11.96 -13.22 29.75
C GLY A 184 12.71 -11.90 29.62
N PHE A 185 13.08 -11.46 28.41
CA PHE A 185 13.77 -10.20 28.15
C PHE A 185 12.86 -9.17 27.49
N ILE A 186 12.96 -7.89 27.88
CA ILE A 186 12.47 -6.77 27.07
C ILE A 186 13.70 -6.18 26.35
N ARG A 187 13.76 -6.20 25.02
CA ARG A 187 14.85 -5.56 24.23
C ARG A 187 14.23 -4.51 23.28
N PRO A 188 14.82 -3.31 23.02
CA PRO A 188 15.86 -2.53 23.73
C PRO A 188 15.39 -1.10 24.16
N GLY A 189 16.06 -0.49 25.16
CA GLY A 189 16.00 0.97 25.36
C GLY A 189 16.30 1.56 26.75
N ALA A 190 16.11 0.84 27.87
CA ALA A 190 16.17 1.49 29.20
C ALA A 190 16.60 0.65 30.41
N CYS A 191 17.06 -0.61 30.28
CA CYS A 191 17.52 -1.39 31.44
C CYS A 191 18.72 -2.27 31.09
N ASP A 192 19.58 -2.55 32.07
CA ASP A 192 20.68 -3.51 31.97
C ASP A 192 20.18 -4.86 31.41
N GLU A 193 20.88 -5.45 30.43
CA GLU A 193 20.52 -6.67 29.69
C GLU A 193 20.35 -7.95 30.56
N THR A 194 20.33 -7.82 31.89
CA THR A 194 20.33 -8.91 32.87
C THR A 194 19.06 -9.00 33.72
N GLN A 195 18.15 -8.02 33.68
CA GLN A 195 16.90 -8.08 34.44
C GLN A 195 15.87 -9.02 33.77
N ARG A 196 15.56 -10.13 34.45
CA ARG A 196 14.45 -11.03 34.11
C ARG A 196 13.23 -10.62 34.93
N PHE A 197 12.13 -10.28 34.27
CA PHE A 197 10.87 -10.01 34.95
C PHE A 197 10.21 -11.32 35.41
N SER A 198 9.64 -11.32 36.60
CA SER A 198 8.85 -12.45 37.10
C SER A 198 7.50 -12.53 36.40
N ILE A 199 6.99 -13.75 36.22
CA ILE A 199 5.61 -14.03 35.78
C ILE A 199 4.65 -13.24 36.66
N ILE A 200 3.74 -12.49 36.04
CA ILE A 200 2.73 -11.72 36.77
C ILE A 200 1.48 -12.57 37.04
N GLY A 201 0.76 -12.26 38.12
CA GLY A 201 -0.48 -12.94 38.50
C GLY A 201 -1.39 -12.04 39.30
N TRP A 202 -2.50 -12.57 39.80
CA TRP A 202 -3.50 -11.80 40.56
C TRP A 202 -2.95 -11.03 41.78
N GLN A 203 -1.86 -11.53 42.38
CA GLN A 203 -1.19 -10.91 43.54
C GLN A 203 -0.15 -9.85 43.14
N THR A 204 0.09 -9.64 41.85
CA THR A 204 1.01 -8.61 41.38
C THR A 204 0.47 -7.23 41.76
N SER A 205 1.35 -6.42 42.35
CA SER A 205 1.03 -5.05 42.72
C SER A 205 0.77 -4.21 41.47
N VAL A 206 -0.25 -3.36 41.53
CA VAL A 206 -0.58 -2.38 40.49
C VAL A 206 0.59 -1.42 40.28
N ASN A 207 1.31 -1.10 41.36
CA ASN A 207 2.49 -0.26 41.34
C ASN A 207 3.61 -0.79 40.42
N TYR A 208 3.82 -2.10 40.47
CA TYR A 208 4.80 -2.81 39.65
C TYR A 208 4.47 -2.76 38.15
N LEU A 209 3.20 -2.49 37.79
CA LEU A 209 2.75 -2.43 36.41
C LEU A 209 2.70 -1.01 35.83
N ILE A 210 2.71 0.05 36.65
CA ILE A 210 2.30 1.42 36.21
C ILE A 210 3.18 2.59 36.75
N THR A 211 4.11 2.43 37.72
CA THR A 211 4.82 3.59 38.34
C THR A 211 6.30 3.78 37.99
N ASN A 212 6.69 5.04 37.72
CA ASN A 212 8.06 5.49 37.45
C ASN A 212 8.98 5.64 38.69
N GLU A 213 8.51 5.36 39.91
CA GLU A 213 9.30 5.61 41.13
C GLU A 213 10.51 4.68 41.27
N ASN A 214 10.50 3.54 40.57
CA ASN A 214 11.69 2.73 40.32
C ASN A 214 12.14 2.99 38.88
N HIS A 215 13.19 3.78 38.72
CA HIS A 215 13.65 4.37 37.45
C HIS A 215 13.89 3.41 36.27
N ASP A 216 13.82 2.09 36.47
CA ASP A 216 14.03 1.10 35.41
C ASP A 216 12.77 0.28 35.04
N GLU A 217 11.72 0.16 35.86
CA GLU A 217 10.69 -0.89 35.68
C GLU A 217 9.26 -0.39 35.42
N GLY A 218 9.02 0.92 35.45
CA GLY A 218 7.69 1.47 35.72
C GLY A 218 6.54 1.29 34.72
N ASP A 219 6.80 0.86 33.48
CA ASP A 219 5.75 0.79 32.47
C ASP A 219 5.87 -0.48 31.61
N ILE A 220 5.88 -1.62 32.29
CA ILE A 220 6.02 -2.94 31.66
C ILE A 220 4.96 -3.13 30.57
N VAL A 221 3.71 -2.77 30.84
CA VAL A 221 2.61 -2.96 29.89
C VAL A 221 2.79 -2.08 28.65
N MET A 222 3.16 -0.80 28.79
CA MET A 222 3.39 0.07 27.62
C MET A 222 4.65 -0.28 26.85
N ARG A 223 5.71 -0.73 27.52
CA ARG A 223 6.92 -1.21 26.84
C ARG A 223 6.63 -2.44 25.99
N ILE A 224 5.86 -3.38 26.52
CA ILE A 224 5.41 -4.55 25.77
C ILE A 224 4.52 -4.12 24.59
N LEU A 225 3.57 -3.21 24.82
CA LEU A 225 2.71 -2.66 23.75
C LEU A 225 3.53 -1.97 22.66
N SER A 226 4.51 -1.13 23.01
CA SER A 226 5.39 -0.44 22.05
C SER A 226 6.16 -1.44 21.19
N VAL A 227 6.78 -2.45 21.81
CA VAL A 227 7.56 -3.47 21.09
C VAL A 227 6.67 -4.28 20.14
N LEU A 228 5.46 -4.65 20.57
CA LEU A 228 4.53 -5.39 19.72
C LEU A 228 3.99 -4.52 18.57
N VAL A 229 3.77 -3.22 18.80
CA VAL A 229 3.34 -2.25 17.78
C VAL A 229 4.44 -1.99 16.74
N ASP A 230 5.68 -1.81 17.19
CA ASP A 230 6.84 -1.65 16.30
C ASP A 230 7.04 -2.90 15.45
N TYR A 231 6.92 -4.08 16.05
CA TYR A 231 6.99 -5.35 15.33
C TYR A 231 5.87 -5.47 14.28
N HIS A 232 4.65 -5.06 14.62
CA HIS A 232 3.51 -5.04 13.70
C HIS A 232 3.75 -4.09 12.52
N ASN A 233 4.15 -2.84 12.78
CA ASN A 233 4.38 -1.82 11.74
C ASN A 233 5.56 -2.17 10.81
N ASN A 234 6.65 -2.71 11.36
CA ASN A 234 7.79 -3.18 10.57
C ASN A 234 7.40 -4.32 9.60
N LEU A 235 6.47 -5.18 10.00
CA LEU A 235 5.97 -6.25 9.14
C LEU A 235 5.13 -5.71 7.97
N LEU A 236 4.35 -4.65 8.20
CA LEU A 236 3.62 -3.94 7.15
C LEU A 236 4.56 -3.25 6.15
N GLU A 237 5.63 -2.60 6.64
CA GLU A 237 6.63 -1.96 5.78
C GLU A 237 7.40 -2.97 4.91
N LEU A 238 7.69 -4.16 5.44
CA LEU A 238 8.27 -5.25 4.65
C LEU A 238 7.32 -5.75 3.55
N ILE A 239 6.01 -5.82 3.83
CA ILE A 239 4.99 -6.19 2.83
C ILE A 239 4.89 -5.13 1.72
N GLU A 240 4.86 -3.83 2.07
CA GLU A 240 4.86 -2.73 1.11
C GLU A 240 6.07 -2.81 0.17
N ASN A 241 7.28 -2.96 0.74
CA ASN A 241 8.53 -3.01 -0.01
C ASN A 241 8.57 -4.18 -1.02
N GLU A 242 8.00 -5.33 -0.67
CA GLU A 242 7.96 -6.50 -1.58
C GLU A 242 6.90 -6.38 -2.68
N LEU A 243 5.78 -5.73 -2.40
CA LEU A 243 4.78 -5.37 -3.41
C LEU A 243 5.31 -4.30 -4.37
N ASP A 244 6.17 -3.41 -3.88
CA ASP A 244 6.82 -2.39 -4.70
C ASP A 244 7.86 -2.97 -5.66
N LYS A 245 8.56 -4.04 -5.27
CA LYS A 245 9.53 -4.76 -6.12
C LYS A 245 8.90 -5.63 -7.22
N ASN A 246 7.63 -6.03 -7.09
CA ASN A 246 6.95 -6.86 -8.10
C ASN A 246 6.28 -6.00 -9.20
N GLN A 247 6.78 -6.06 -10.44
CA GLN A 247 6.25 -5.30 -11.60
C GLN A 247 5.07 -5.96 -12.34
N ASN A 248 4.50 -7.06 -11.82
CA ASN A 248 3.38 -7.75 -12.46
C ASN A 248 2.11 -6.89 -12.46
N ALA A 249 1.55 -6.59 -13.64
CA ALA A 249 0.32 -5.79 -13.83
C ALA A 249 -0.91 -6.38 -13.10
N ILE A 250 -0.93 -7.69 -12.86
CA ILE A 250 -1.99 -8.42 -12.13
C ILE A 250 -2.01 -8.08 -10.63
N VAL A 251 -0.88 -7.61 -10.07
CA VAL A 251 -0.75 -7.22 -8.65
C VAL A 251 -1.13 -5.75 -8.41
N GLY A 252 -1.38 -4.97 -9.47
CA GLY A 252 -1.70 -3.54 -9.39
C GLY A 252 -2.84 -3.17 -8.43
N PRO A 253 -4.02 -3.83 -8.50
CA PRO A 253 -5.12 -3.55 -7.59
C PRO A 253 -4.81 -3.90 -6.12
N LEU A 254 -4.14 -5.03 -5.87
CA LEU A 254 -3.73 -5.45 -4.53
C LEU A 254 -2.65 -4.51 -3.95
N LYS A 255 -1.73 -4.03 -4.79
CA LYS A 255 -0.70 -3.05 -4.44
C LYS A 255 -1.31 -1.70 -4.05
N ILE A 256 -2.27 -1.21 -4.83
CA ILE A 256 -3.02 0.01 -4.51
C ILE A 256 -3.82 -0.16 -3.21
N LEU A 257 -4.42 -1.34 -3.01
CA LEU A 257 -5.20 -1.67 -1.81
C LEU A 257 -4.35 -1.69 -0.54
N ILE A 258 -3.22 -2.41 -0.56
CA ILE A 258 -2.31 -2.52 0.59
C ILE A 258 -1.69 -1.16 0.89
N LYS A 259 -1.28 -0.40 -0.13
CA LYS A 259 -0.76 0.97 0.06
C LYS A 259 -1.81 1.92 0.66
N LYS A 260 -3.09 1.79 0.28
CA LYS A 260 -4.20 2.53 0.92
C LYS A 260 -4.41 2.10 2.37
N LEU A 261 -4.36 0.80 2.67
CA LEU A 261 -4.52 0.28 4.04
C LEU A 261 -3.39 0.73 4.97
N THR A 262 -2.14 0.58 4.56
CA THR A 262 -0.98 0.94 5.39
C THR A 262 -0.75 2.44 5.50
N SER A 263 -1.37 3.24 4.62
CA SER A 263 -1.40 4.70 4.74
C SER A 263 -2.35 5.20 5.84
N LYS A 264 -3.31 4.39 6.30
CA LYS A 264 -4.19 4.73 7.43
C LYS A 264 -3.48 4.42 8.75
N SER A 265 -3.54 5.35 9.70
CA SER A 265 -3.02 5.15 11.06
C SER A 265 -4.14 5.14 12.10
N VAL A 266 -4.13 4.17 13.01
CA VAL A 266 -5.13 4.05 14.09
C VAL A 266 -4.44 4.21 15.45
N SER A 267 -5.05 4.96 16.36
CA SER A 267 -4.52 5.09 17.72
C SER A 267 -4.82 3.86 18.56
N ILE A 268 -3.90 3.49 19.44
CA ILE A 268 -4.07 2.38 20.39
C ILE A 268 -5.27 2.56 21.36
N LEU A 269 -5.73 3.81 21.55
CA LEU A 269 -6.96 4.12 22.29
C LEU A 269 -8.23 3.83 21.47
N GLN A 270 -8.22 4.03 20.15
CA GLN A 270 -9.30 3.56 19.27
C GLN A 270 -9.39 2.04 19.31
N VAL A 271 -8.25 1.34 19.28
CA VAL A 271 -8.17 -0.14 19.46
C VAL A 271 -8.77 -0.58 20.81
N ALA A 272 -8.59 0.21 21.87
CA ALA A 272 -9.16 -0.07 23.18
C ALA A 272 -10.65 0.32 23.31
N ASN A 273 -11.11 1.35 22.58
CA ASN A 273 -12.46 1.91 22.72
C ASN A 273 -13.54 1.14 21.95
N ASP A 274 -13.18 0.44 20.87
CA ASP A 274 -14.09 -0.43 20.13
C ASP A 274 -14.37 -1.71 20.94
N ARG A 275 -15.31 -1.62 21.89
CA ARG A 275 -15.71 -2.70 22.81
C ARG A 275 -16.30 -3.95 22.11
N THR A 276 -16.41 -3.97 20.79
CA THR A 276 -16.99 -5.08 20.01
C THR A 276 -16.06 -5.65 18.93
N GLY A 277 -14.89 -5.04 18.66
CA GLY A 277 -14.12 -5.38 17.47
C GLY A 277 -14.89 -5.07 16.17
N VAL A 278 -15.80 -4.10 16.19
CA VAL A 278 -16.54 -3.60 15.02
C VAL A 278 -16.31 -2.10 14.95
N ILE A 279 -15.55 -1.68 13.95
CA ILE A 279 -15.42 -0.27 13.54
C ILE A 279 -16.76 0.15 12.94
N ASN A 280 -17.26 1.33 13.28
CA ASN A 280 -18.38 1.95 12.55
C ASN A 280 -17.91 2.25 11.12
N LEU A 281 -18.41 1.47 10.16
CA LEU A 281 -18.18 1.71 8.74
C LEU A 281 -18.97 2.95 8.34
N ASN A 282 -18.30 3.99 7.86
CA ASN A 282 -18.98 5.11 7.21
C ASN A 282 -19.40 4.72 5.78
N ASP A 283 -20.14 5.59 5.10
CA ASP A 283 -20.63 5.30 3.75
C ASP A 283 -19.48 5.07 2.75
N GLU A 284 -18.34 5.74 2.91
CA GLU A 284 -17.14 5.49 2.10
C GLU A 284 -16.55 4.10 2.36
N ASP A 285 -16.47 3.66 3.61
CA ASP A 285 -15.98 2.33 3.98
C ASP A 285 -16.93 1.23 3.48
N CYS A 286 -18.24 1.50 3.44
CA CYS A 286 -19.24 0.60 2.85
C CYS A 286 -19.10 0.50 1.32
N ILE A 287 -18.97 1.63 0.63
CA ILE A 287 -18.67 1.69 -0.82
C ILE A 287 -17.35 0.98 -1.13
N TRP A 288 -16.36 1.11 -0.25
CA TRP A 288 -15.06 0.47 -0.39
C TRP A 288 -15.10 -1.04 -0.17
N ILE A 289 -15.85 -1.53 0.82
CA ILE A 289 -16.13 -2.96 1.02
C ILE A 289 -16.93 -3.52 -0.15
N GLU A 290 -17.86 -2.75 -0.71
CA GLU A 290 -18.61 -3.09 -1.92
C GLU A 290 -17.68 -3.19 -3.14
N GLN A 291 -16.73 -2.27 -3.32
CA GLN A 291 -15.71 -2.32 -4.37
C GLN A 291 -14.75 -3.52 -4.20
N LEU A 292 -14.36 -3.86 -2.97
CA LEU A 292 -13.56 -5.05 -2.64
C LEU A 292 -14.34 -6.34 -2.93
N SER A 293 -15.64 -6.33 -2.63
CA SER A 293 -16.56 -7.43 -2.95
C SER A 293 -16.69 -7.58 -4.46
N GLN A 294 -16.85 -6.49 -5.20
CA GLN A 294 -16.91 -6.47 -6.67
C GLN A 294 -15.58 -6.86 -7.33
N ALA A 295 -14.44 -6.50 -6.74
CA ALA A 295 -13.11 -6.92 -7.21
C ALA A 295 -12.79 -8.39 -6.87
N SER A 296 -13.43 -8.97 -5.86
CA SER A 296 -13.42 -10.43 -5.61
C SER A 296 -14.40 -11.20 -6.50
N LEU A 297 -15.35 -10.48 -7.10
CA LEU A 297 -16.32 -10.95 -8.11
C LEU A 297 -15.78 -10.72 -9.54
N ILE A 298 -14.50 -11.01 -9.81
CA ILE A 298 -13.99 -11.12 -11.19
C ILE A 298 -14.83 -12.21 -11.89
N SER A 299 -15.74 -11.71 -12.74
CA SER A 299 -16.76 -12.32 -13.61
C SER A 299 -17.14 -13.80 -13.41
N ASN A 300 -18.44 -14.06 -13.60
CA ASN A 300 -19.03 -15.40 -13.75
C ASN A 300 -18.36 -16.30 -14.81
N GLU A 301 -17.36 -15.81 -15.55
CA GLU A 301 -16.60 -16.54 -16.56
C GLU A 301 -15.27 -17.12 -16.04
N LYS A 302 -14.74 -16.69 -14.88
CA LYS A 302 -13.48 -17.21 -14.32
C LYS A 302 -13.65 -17.73 -12.90
N GLN A 303 -14.29 -18.89 -12.77
CA GLN A 303 -14.53 -19.59 -11.51
C GLN A 303 -13.22 -20.01 -10.81
N TYR A 304 -12.66 -19.18 -9.94
CA TYR A 304 -11.51 -19.57 -9.10
C TYR A 304 -11.86 -19.83 -7.63
N PHE A 305 -13.10 -19.56 -7.18
CA PHE A 305 -13.47 -19.76 -5.76
C PHE A 305 -14.79 -20.49 -5.50
N ILE A 306 -15.58 -20.82 -6.53
CA ILE A 306 -16.89 -21.46 -6.34
C ILE A 306 -17.00 -22.67 -7.28
N THR A 307 -16.46 -23.81 -6.87
CA THR A 307 -16.89 -25.12 -7.39
C THR A 307 -17.59 -25.88 -6.26
N ALA A 308 -18.69 -26.56 -6.59
CA ALA A 308 -19.53 -27.29 -5.63
C ALA A 308 -18.79 -28.42 -4.87
N GLU A 309 -17.58 -28.79 -5.30
CA GLU A 309 -16.73 -29.81 -4.68
C GLU A 309 -15.63 -29.23 -3.78
N SER A 310 -15.54 -27.90 -3.66
CA SER A 310 -14.68 -27.24 -2.68
C SER A 310 -15.11 -27.63 -1.26
N ARG A 311 -14.26 -28.40 -0.55
CA ARG A 311 -14.44 -28.69 0.89
C ARG A 311 -14.22 -27.46 1.79
N LEU A 312 -13.95 -26.29 1.21
CA LEU A 312 -13.92 -25.02 1.92
C LEU A 312 -15.29 -24.35 1.76
N SER A 313 -16.14 -24.47 2.78
CA SER A 313 -17.32 -23.61 2.92
C SER A 313 -16.85 -22.18 3.09
N PHE A 314 -16.93 -21.38 2.03
CA PHE A 314 -16.58 -19.97 2.04
C PHE A 314 -17.71 -19.21 2.73
N ASP A 315 -17.62 -19.06 4.05
CA ASP A 315 -18.57 -18.27 4.83
C ASP A 315 -18.26 -16.79 4.61
N PHE A 316 -19.01 -16.18 3.69
CA PHE A 316 -18.88 -14.78 3.31
C PHE A 316 -19.03 -13.85 4.52
N VAL A 317 -19.86 -14.23 5.50
CA VAL A 317 -20.03 -13.47 6.75
C VAL A 317 -18.84 -13.68 7.68
N TYR A 318 -18.21 -14.86 7.68
CA TYR A 318 -16.95 -15.09 8.42
C TYR A 318 -15.77 -14.33 7.81
N VAL A 319 -15.65 -14.25 6.48
CA VAL A 319 -14.58 -13.51 5.79
C VAL A 319 -14.81 -12.00 5.89
N GLN A 320 -16.05 -11.53 5.81
CA GLN A 320 -16.40 -10.11 6.01
C GLN A 320 -16.25 -9.72 7.49
N SER A 321 -16.65 -10.59 8.43
CA SER A 321 -16.38 -10.46 9.87
C SER A 321 -14.89 -10.48 10.19
N GLN A 322 -14.12 -11.34 9.51
CA GLN A 322 -12.67 -11.35 9.63
C GLN A 322 -12.07 -10.10 8.99
N LEU A 323 -12.46 -9.67 7.81
CA LEU A 323 -11.98 -8.42 7.18
C LEU A 323 -12.27 -7.19 8.04
N ILE A 324 -13.45 -7.13 8.69
CA ILE A 324 -13.82 -6.08 9.65
C ILE A 324 -12.99 -6.19 10.95
N ARG A 325 -12.74 -7.41 11.46
CA ARG A 325 -11.82 -7.66 12.59
C ARG A 325 -10.34 -7.44 12.23
N THR A 326 -10.01 -7.56 10.95
CA THR A 326 -8.68 -7.42 10.31
C THR A 326 -8.47 -5.99 9.81
N TYR A 327 -9.48 -5.12 9.92
CA TYR A 327 -9.36 -3.71 9.58
C TYR A 327 -8.37 -2.98 10.52
N LEU A 328 -8.13 -3.55 11.72
CA LEU A 328 -7.03 -3.18 12.63
C LEU A 328 -5.67 -3.81 12.27
N LEU A 329 -5.63 -4.90 11.49
CA LEU A 329 -4.42 -5.67 11.16
C LEU A 329 -3.56 -5.05 10.05
N TYR A 330 -4.07 -4.08 9.31
CA TYR A 330 -3.36 -3.46 8.17
C TYR A 330 -3.21 -1.94 8.28
N CYS A 331 -3.65 -1.34 9.38
CA CYS A 331 -3.41 0.07 9.66
C CYS A 331 -2.13 0.21 10.52
N ARG A 332 -1.34 1.24 10.28
CA ARG A 332 -0.20 1.54 11.17
C ARG A 332 -0.74 1.93 12.55
N ILE A 333 -0.32 1.22 13.60
CA ILE A 333 -0.76 1.55 14.95
C ILE A 333 0.15 2.65 15.49
N ASN A 334 -0.46 3.79 15.86
CA ASN A 334 0.26 4.92 16.41
C ASN A 334 0.17 4.95 17.95
N CYS A 335 1.31 4.79 18.62
CA CYS A 335 1.45 4.88 20.08
C CYS A 335 1.65 6.32 20.59
N SER A 336 1.88 7.31 19.72
CA SER A 336 2.20 8.69 20.12
C SER A 336 1.10 9.36 20.96
N HIS A 337 -0.17 9.02 20.71
CA HIS A 337 -1.31 9.58 21.45
C HIS A 337 -1.37 9.16 22.93
N ILE A 338 -0.82 8.00 23.32
CA ILE A 338 -0.73 7.62 24.74
C ILE A 338 0.42 8.37 25.42
N ILE A 339 1.55 8.54 24.74
CA ILE A 339 2.70 9.31 25.24
C ILE A 339 2.30 10.79 25.44
N GLN A 340 1.54 11.36 24.50
CA GLN A 340 1.03 12.74 24.59
C GLN A 340 0.01 12.93 25.72
N LYS A 341 -0.94 12.02 25.95
CA LYS A 341 -1.91 12.13 27.06
C LYS A 341 -1.26 12.04 28.44
N TYR A 342 -0.19 11.27 28.59
CA TYR A 342 0.55 11.15 29.85
C TYR A 342 1.35 12.42 30.16
N GLN A 343 2.01 12.98 29.14
CA GLN A 343 2.66 14.30 29.25
C GLN A 343 1.63 15.42 29.51
N PHE A 344 0.43 15.31 28.95
CA PHE A 344 -0.68 16.24 29.16
C PHE A 344 -1.23 16.19 30.59
N LEU A 345 -1.31 15.02 31.23
CA LEU A 345 -1.81 14.86 32.61
C LEU A 345 -0.81 15.42 33.65
N THR A 346 0.49 15.28 33.42
CA THR A 346 1.53 15.91 34.24
C THR A 346 1.64 17.43 34.01
N ASN A 347 1.29 17.91 32.81
CA ASN A 347 1.40 19.34 32.48
C ASN A 347 0.11 20.15 32.73
N ARG A 348 -1.07 19.51 32.84
CA ARG A 348 -2.35 20.18 33.11
C ARG A 348 -2.56 20.68 34.54
N ILE A 349 -1.63 20.42 35.46
CA ILE A 349 -1.61 21.10 36.76
C ILE A 349 -1.34 22.61 36.60
N LYS A 350 -1.00 23.12 35.41
CA LYS A 350 -0.63 24.54 35.23
C LYS A 350 -1.35 25.36 34.16
N ALA A 351 -2.22 24.82 33.32
CA ALA A 351 -2.91 25.66 32.32
C ALA A 351 -4.16 24.99 31.74
N ALA A 352 -5.34 25.51 32.06
CA ALA A 352 -6.55 25.24 31.29
C ALA A 352 -7.54 26.40 31.45
N THR A 353 -7.69 27.23 30.42
CA THR A 353 -8.91 28.00 30.13
C THR A 353 -9.02 28.20 28.61
N THR A 354 -10.26 28.39 28.17
CA THR A 354 -10.77 28.83 26.84
C THR A 354 -10.88 27.79 25.73
N ASP A 355 -12.02 27.10 25.69
CA ASP A 355 -12.98 27.21 24.56
C ASP A 355 -14.28 26.47 24.89
N SER A 356 -15.35 27.23 25.13
CA SER A 356 -16.72 26.74 25.36
C SER A 356 -17.68 27.82 24.87
N GLU A 357 -18.62 27.48 23.99
CA GLU A 357 -19.64 28.36 23.40
C GLU A 357 -20.41 29.13 24.50
N SER A 358 -20.06 30.40 24.72
CA SER A 358 -20.62 31.24 25.78
C SER A 358 -22.06 31.65 25.48
N LEU A 359 -22.95 31.54 26.47
CA LEU A 359 -24.30 32.09 26.42
C LEU A 359 -24.21 33.60 26.69
N ASP A 360 -24.68 34.42 25.75
CA ASP A 360 -24.76 35.88 25.89
C ASP A 360 -25.81 36.28 26.95
N LEU A 361 -25.42 36.31 28.22
CA LEU A 361 -26.21 36.75 29.37
C LEU A 361 -25.79 38.18 29.80
N ASP A 362 -26.72 38.96 30.36
CA ASP A 362 -26.42 40.29 30.92
C ASP A 362 -25.26 40.21 31.93
N GLU A 363 -24.37 41.21 31.96
CA GLU A 363 -23.16 41.26 32.81
C GLU A 363 -23.41 40.93 34.29
N LYS A 364 -24.61 41.23 34.81
CA LYS A 364 -25.02 40.93 36.19
C LYS A 364 -25.11 39.43 36.52
N TYR A 365 -25.15 38.56 35.50
CA TYR A 365 -25.18 37.10 35.62
C TYR A 365 -23.84 36.42 35.28
N LEU A 366 -22.82 37.21 34.93
CA LEU A 366 -21.47 36.73 34.56
C LEU A 366 -20.48 36.78 35.74
N VAL A 367 -20.98 36.87 36.99
CA VAL A 367 -20.11 36.94 38.16
C VAL A 367 -19.48 35.57 38.40
N ARG A 368 -18.15 35.52 38.50
CA ARG A 368 -17.45 34.27 38.82
C ARG A 368 -17.46 33.99 40.33
N VAL A 369 -17.59 32.72 40.66
CA VAL A 369 -17.41 32.18 42.02
C VAL A 369 -15.90 32.10 42.28
N ASN A 370 -15.43 32.49 43.46
CA ASN A 370 -13.99 32.42 43.74
C ASN A 370 -13.50 30.96 43.84
N ASP A 371 -12.23 30.72 43.58
CA ASP A 371 -11.67 29.36 43.47
C ASP A 371 -11.81 28.53 44.77
N GLU A 372 -11.77 29.18 45.94
CA GLU A 372 -11.88 28.51 47.25
C GLU A 372 -13.32 28.08 47.58
N GLN A 373 -14.31 28.87 47.15
CA GLN A 373 -15.73 28.51 47.17
C GLN A 373 -16.01 27.46 46.10
N LEU A 374 -15.35 27.54 44.95
CA LEU A 374 -15.48 26.59 43.85
C LEU A 374 -15.15 25.16 44.30
N GLU A 375 -14.00 25.00 44.96
CA GLU A 375 -13.48 23.70 45.38
C GLU A 375 -14.33 23.07 46.50
N ASN A 376 -14.82 23.89 47.44
CA ASN A 376 -15.64 23.43 48.55
C ASN A 376 -17.11 23.17 48.16
N GLU A 377 -17.74 24.09 47.44
CA GLU A 377 -19.16 24.00 47.07
C GLU A 377 -19.43 22.94 46.00
N TRP A 378 -18.48 22.70 45.09
CA TRP A 378 -18.70 21.87 43.89
C TRP A 378 -17.91 20.55 43.85
N SER A 379 -17.22 20.21 44.94
CA SER A 379 -16.63 18.88 45.14
C SER A 379 -17.61 17.73 44.90
N TYR A 380 -18.90 17.94 45.23
CA TYR A 380 -19.95 16.95 45.05
C TYR A 380 -20.29 16.64 43.58
N LEU A 381 -19.98 17.53 42.62
CA LEU A 381 -20.22 17.26 41.20
C LEU A 381 -19.40 16.06 40.70
N LYS A 382 -18.28 15.75 41.37
CA LYS A 382 -17.47 14.56 41.08
C LYS A 382 -18.19 13.25 41.40
N ASP A 383 -19.18 13.30 42.29
CA ASP A 383 -19.93 12.14 42.78
C ASP A 383 -21.33 12.00 42.14
N ILE A 384 -21.77 12.99 41.33
CA ILE A 384 -23.06 12.95 40.64
C ILE A 384 -23.02 12.02 39.42
N LEU A 385 -24.07 11.21 39.25
CA LEU A 385 -24.23 10.33 38.09
C LEU A 385 -24.34 11.14 36.79
N LEU A 386 -23.60 10.73 35.75
CA LEU A 386 -23.46 11.47 34.48
C LEU A 386 -24.80 11.90 33.84
N HIS A 387 -25.82 11.05 33.85
CA HIS A 387 -27.13 11.39 33.29
C HIS A 387 -27.79 12.54 34.07
N LYS A 388 -27.66 12.58 35.40
CA LYS A 388 -28.15 13.68 36.23
C LYS A 388 -27.38 14.96 35.93
N LEU A 389 -26.06 14.87 35.74
CA LEU A 389 -25.19 16.00 35.41
C LEU A 389 -25.56 16.62 34.06
N TYR A 390 -25.86 15.78 33.05
CA TYR A 390 -26.34 16.21 31.74
C TYR A 390 -27.71 16.90 31.81
N HIS A 391 -28.69 16.28 32.50
CA HIS A 391 -30.01 16.87 32.66
C HIS A 391 -29.98 18.15 33.49
N ALA A 392 -29.12 18.21 34.51
CA ALA A 392 -28.87 19.39 35.31
C ALA A 392 -28.34 20.56 34.46
N HIS A 393 -27.31 20.32 33.63
CA HIS A 393 -26.79 21.32 32.71
C HIS A 393 -27.86 21.84 31.73
N LYS A 394 -28.66 20.93 31.15
CA LYS A 394 -29.74 21.32 30.23
C LYS A 394 -30.80 22.18 30.93
N LEU A 395 -31.17 21.81 32.15
CA LEU A 395 -32.14 22.54 32.96
C LEU A 395 -31.62 23.92 33.37
N LEU A 396 -30.36 24.01 33.80
CA LEU A 396 -29.70 25.28 34.13
C LEU A 396 -29.59 26.20 32.92
N ARG A 397 -29.28 25.66 31.73
CA ARG A 397 -29.27 26.43 30.46
C ARG A 397 -30.65 26.96 30.10
N GLN A 398 -31.72 26.19 30.33
CA GLN A 398 -33.10 26.66 30.13
C GLN A 398 -33.49 27.76 31.12
N ILE A 399 -33.05 27.64 32.38
CA ILE A 399 -33.25 28.68 33.39
C ILE A 399 -32.49 29.96 33.01
N ALA A 400 -31.24 29.85 32.55
CA ALA A 400 -30.46 30.99 32.06
C ALA A 400 -31.12 31.68 30.85
N LEU A 401 -31.66 30.92 29.90
CA LEU A 401 -32.42 31.47 28.76
C LEU A 401 -33.71 32.19 29.23
N THR A 402 -34.37 31.66 30.26
CA THR A 402 -35.54 32.29 30.85
C THR A 402 -35.17 33.61 31.52
N LEU A 403 -34.04 33.66 32.24
CA LEU A 403 -33.49 34.88 32.85
C LEU A 403 -33.14 35.95 31.82
N LYS A 404 -32.60 35.56 30.64
CA LYS A 404 -32.33 36.48 29.53
C LYS A 404 -33.58 37.21 29.05
N THR A 405 -34.73 36.53 29.07
CA THR A 405 -36.00 37.10 28.60
C THR A 405 -36.80 37.84 29.68
N HIS A 406 -36.37 37.78 30.94
CA HIS A 406 -37.12 38.31 32.07
C HIS A 406 -36.75 39.77 32.36
N GLN A 407 -37.75 40.67 32.40
CA GLN A 407 -37.52 42.11 32.60
C GLN A 407 -37.07 42.50 34.02
N ASN A 408 -37.24 41.62 35.01
CA ASN A 408 -36.86 41.87 36.39
C ASN A 408 -35.45 41.35 36.67
N ASP A 409 -34.70 42.05 37.52
CA ASP A 409 -33.37 41.61 37.95
C ASP A 409 -33.49 40.56 39.07
N PHE A 410 -33.03 39.34 38.78
CA PHE A 410 -33.01 38.23 39.72
C PHE A 410 -31.59 37.84 40.14
N SER A 411 -30.57 38.63 39.80
CA SER A 411 -29.16 38.30 40.05
C SER A 411 -28.84 37.96 41.51
N LEU A 412 -29.52 38.59 42.48
CA LEU A 412 -29.33 38.35 43.91
C LEU A 412 -30.24 37.25 44.49
N VAL A 413 -31.20 36.74 43.71
CA VAL A 413 -32.16 35.72 44.13
C VAL A 413 -31.51 34.34 43.99
N TYR A 414 -31.81 33.44 44.93
CA TYR A 414 -31.34 32.06 44.88
C TYR A 414 -32.16 31.24 43.88
N LEU A 415 -31.52 30.28 43.21
CA LEU A 415 -32.12 29.45 42.17
C LEU A 415 -33.45 28.82 42.60
N PHE A 416 -33.51 28.25 43.80
CA PHE A 416 -34.73 27.58 44.28
C PHE A 416 -35.83 28.59 44.62
N GLU A 417 -35.46 29.78 45.11
CA GLU A 417 -36.39 30.87 45.35
C GLU A 417 -36.95 31.42 44.02
N PHE A 418 -36.08 31.60 43.03
CA PHE A 418 -36.48 31.99 41.68
C PHE A 418 -37.45 30.99 41.07
N VAL A 419 -37.12 29.69 41.12
CA VAL A 419 -38.00 28.63 40.61
C VAL A 419 -39.34 28.61 41.34
N ARG A 420 -39.38 28.74 42.67
CA ARG A 420 -40.65 28.83 43.42
C ARG A 420 -41.53 30.02 43.03
N THR A 421 -40.93 31.12 42.57
CA THR A 421 -41.67 32.31 42.13
C THR A 421 -42.14 32.24 40.67
N THR A 422 -41.46 31.46 39.83
CA THR A 422 -41.74 31.35 38.39
C THR A 422 -42.51 30.09 38.02
N ASP A 423 -42.38 29.02 38.80
CA ASP A 423 -43.02 27.73 38.58
C ASP A 423 -44.20 27.52 39.54
N LYS A 424 -45.41 27.69 39.03
CA LYS A 424 -46.65 27.59 39.83
C LYS A 424 -47.00 26.16 40.23
N ASP A 425 -46.47 25.16 39.51
CA ASP A 425 -46.85 23.76 39.66
C ASP A 425 -45.80 22.92 40.42
N ASN A 426 -44.67 23.53 40.83
CA ASN A 426 -43.51 22.90 41.50
C ASN A 426 -42.76 21.82 40.68
N ASP A 427 -43.07 21.67 39.39
CA ASP A 427 -42.43 20.68 38.52
C ASP A 427 -40.92 20.94 38.32
N LEU A 428 -40.51 22.19 38.13
CA LEU A 428 -39.11 22.60 38.00
C LEU A 428 -38.36 22.42 39.32
N LEU A 429 -39.00 22.69 40.46
CA LEU A 429 -38.37 22.47 41.76
C LEU A 429 -38.11 20.98 41.99
N GLN A 430 -39.07 20.12 41.62
CA GLN A 430 -38.91 18.67 41.70
C GLN A 430 -37.81 18.16 40.75
N GLN A 431 -37.65 18.76 39.57
CA GLN A 431 -36.56 18.45 38.63
C GLN A 431 -35.19 18.88 39.15
N LEU A 432 -35.08 20.05 39.79
CA LEU A 432 -33.84 20.50 40.43
C LEU A 432 -33.39 19.51 41.51
N GLU A 433 -34.32 19.06 42.35
CA GLU A 433 -34.05 18.05 43.40
C GLU A 433 -33.71 16.67 42.80
N GLN A 434 -34.44 16.23 41.77
CA GLN A 434 -34.20 14.95 41.10
C GLN A 434 -32.81 14.88 40.45
N HIS A 435 -32.33 16.00 39.92
CA HIS A 435 -31.02 16.13 39.28
C HIS A 435 -29.92 16.60 40.23
N GLU A 436 -30.21 16.68 41.54
CA GLU A 436 -29.25 17.04 42.59
C GLU A 436 -28.55 18.39 42.34
N ILE A 437 -29.25 19.36 41.74
CA ILE A 437 -28.75 20.72 41.60
C ILE A 437 -28.83 21.41 42.96
N ARG A 438 -27.70 21.96 43.43
CA ARG A 438 -27.68 22.75 44.67
C ARG A 438 -28.21 24.16 44.42
N ASP A 439 -28.71 24.77 45.47
CA ASP A 439 -29.20 26.14 45.43
C ASP A 439 -28.02 27.12 45.44
N PHE A 440 -28.06 28.14 44.58
CA PHE A 440 -27.03 29.17 44.47
C PHE A 440 -27.63 30.49 43.97
N GLN A 441 -26.95 31.61 44.17
CA GLN A 441 -27.42 32.91 43.67
C GLN A 441 -27.29 32.99 42.15
N LEU A 442 -28.35 33.44 41.46
CA LEU A 442 -28.42 33.42 40.01
C LEU A 442 -27.35 34.28 39.32
N ARG A 443 -26.74 35.26 39.99
CA ARG A 443 -25.59 36.01 39.45
C ARG A 443 -24.40 35.13 39.05
N TYR A 444 -24.34 33.90 39.55
CA TYR A 444 -23.31 32.92 39.25
C TYR A 444 -23.72 31.91 38.18
N ILE A 445 -24.93 32.02 37.61
CA ILE A 445 -25.50 30.95 36.78
C ILE A 445 -24.66 30.63 35.54
N ASP A 446 -24.04 31.62 34.92
CA ASP A 446 -23.17 31.41 33.76
C ASP A 446 -21.95 30.57 34.14
N HIS A 447 -21.25 30.98 35.19
CA HIS A 447 -20.11 30.24 35.71
C HIS A 447 -20.50 28.83 36.21
N VAL A 448 -21.69 28.66 36.81
CA VAL A 448 -22.18 27.33 37.18
C VAL A 448 -22.47 26.47 35.96
N ILE A 449 -23.05 27.03 34.89
CA ILE A 449 -23.23 26.33 33.62
C ILE A 449 -21.87 25.93 33.04
N GLU A 450 -20.86 26.79 33.07
CA GLU A 450 -19.49 26.47 32.65
C GLU A 450 -18.89 25.33 33.47
N ILE A 451 -19.08 25.30 34.79
CA ILE A 451 -18.61 24.22 35.66
C ILE A 451 -19.29 22.89 35.30
N TYR A 452 -20.62 22.89 35.10
CA TYR A 452 -21.35 21.70 34.69
C TYR A 452 -20.97 21.27 33.26
N ALA A 453 -20.76 22.21 32.33
CA ALA A 453 -20.32 21.96 30.97
C ALA A 453 -18.90 21.39 30.94
N GLY A 454 -17.98 21.94 31.73
CA GLY A 454 -16.61 21.43 31.92
C GLY A 454 -16.59 20.04 32.55
N SER A 455 -17.53 19.77 33.45
CA SER A 455 -17.73 18.45 34.04
C SER A 455 -18.32 17.45 33.03
N ILE A 456 -19.14 17.90 32.07
CA ILE A 456 -19.71 17.08 30.98
C ILE A 456 -18.72 16.88 29.83
N SER A 457 -17.88 17.87 29.51
CA SER A 457 -16.95 17.83 28.38
C SER A 457 -15.84 16.80 28.60
N GLY A 458 -15.50 16.51 29.86
CA GLY A 458 -14.70 15.33 30.23
C GLY A 458 -15.31 13.98 29.81
N PHE A 459 -16.62 13.93 29.49
CA PHE A 459 -17.37 12.74 29.09
C PHE A 459 -18.03 12.84 27.70
N GLN A 460 -18.00 13.99 27.02
CA GLN A 460 -18.68 14.21 25.73
C GLN A 460 -18.14 13.36 24.57
N HIS A 461 -16.98 12.73 24.73
CA HIS A 461 -16.44 11.79 23.74
C HIS A 461 -17.07 10.37 23.80
N LEU A 462 -18.05 10.13 24.68
CA LEU A 462 -18.65 8.80 24.85
C LEU A 462 -20.00 8.59 24.19
N PHE A 463 -20.78 9.62 23.80
CA PHE A 463 -22.13 9.42 23.26
C PHE A 463 -22.69 10.55 22.40
N THR A 464 -22.03 10.95 21.30
CA THR A 464 -22.66 11.92 20.37
C THR A 464 -23.39 11.32 19.18
N ASP A 465 -23.18 10.06 18.77
CA ASP A 465 -23.93 9.50 17.61
C ASP A 465 -24.28 8.01 17.73
N ILE A 466 -25.13 7.64 18.69
CA ILE A 466 -25.79 6.32 18.65
C ILE A 466 -27.27 6.48 19.03
N PRO A 467 -28.22 6.22 18.12
CA PRO A 467 -29.64 6.19 18.45
C PRO A 467 -29.93 5.19 19.59
N PRO A 468 -30.82 5.51 20.54
CA PRO A 468 -31.15 4.64 21.68
C PRO A 468 -31.67 3.24 21.32
N LEU A 469 -31.94 2.96 20.04
CA LEU A 469 -32.69 1.80 19.55
C LEU A 469 -31.85 0.63 19.06
N LEU A 470 -30.54 0.70 19.25
CA LEU A 470 -29.66 -0.46 19.09
C LEU A 470 -29.45 -1.24 20.40
N ARG A 471 -30.27 -0.99 21.44
CA ARG A 471 -29.89 -1.27 22.83
C ARG A 471 -30.56 -2.45 23.54
N VAL A 472 -31.50 -3.20 22.96
CA VAL A 472 -32.12 -4.29 23.72
C VAL A 472 -32.18 -5.58 22.90
N ARG A 473 -31.30 -6.52 23.26
CA ARG A 473 -31.40 -7.90 22.76
C ARG A 473 -32.73 -8.50 23.22
N ILE A 474 -33.39 -9.24 22.34
CA ILE A 474 -34.47 -10.14 22.73
C ILE A 474 -33.86 -11.10 23.74
N ASP A 475 -34.50 -11.22 24.91
CA ASP A 475 -34.10 -12.18 25.91
C ASP A 475 -33.90 -13.57 25.25
N SER A 476 -32.81 -14.25 25.58
CA SER A 476 -32.39 -15.46 24.86
C SER A 476 -33.46 -16.55 24.79
N GLN A 477 -34.33 -16.65 25.80
CA GLN A 477 -35.45 -17.60 25.82
C GLN A 477 -36.58 -17.15 24.88
N LEU A 478 -36.90 -15.85 24.90
CA LEU A 478 -37.83 -15.23 23.96
C LEU A 478 -37.35 -15.27 22.52
N ASN A 479 -36.05 -15.14 22.29
CA ASN A 479 -35.45 -15.25 20.97
C ASN A 479 -35.54 -16.69 20.47
N HIS A 480 -35.27 -17.67 21.34
CA HIS A 480 -35.47 -19.07 21.00
C HIS A 480 -36.93 -19.38 20.64
N GLU A 481 -37.88 -18.86 21.42
CA GLU A 481 -39.32 -18.98 21.15
C GLU A 481 -39.70 -18.34 19.81
N LEU A 482 -39.22 -17.12 19.54
CA LEU A 482 -39.43 -16.44 18.26
C LEU A 482 -38.89 -17.25 17.09
N ILE A 483 -37.63 -17.70 17.18
CA ILE A 483 -37.00 -18.52 16.13
C ILE A 483 -37.81 -19.81 15.93
N GLN A 484 -38.30 -20.43 16.99
CA GLN A 484 -39.09 -21.65 16.90
C GLN A 484 -40.45 -21.38 16.23
N GLN A 485 -41.13 -20.28 16.55
CA GLN A 485 -42.39 -19.90 15.91
C GLN A 485 -42.20 -19.54 14.43
N LEU A 486 -41.16 -18.78 14.09
CA LEU A 486 -40.82 -18.47 12.71
C LEU A 486 -40.45 -19.75 11.96
N ASN A 487 -39.62 -20.62 12.55
CA ASN A 487 -39.28 -21.90 11.93
C ASN A 487 -40.53 -22.76 11.71
N ASN A 488 -41.41 -22.91 12.69
CA ASN A 488 -42.59 -23.79 12.54
C ASN A 488 -43.61 -23.27 11.52
N ASN A 489 -43.85 -21.95 11.49
CA ASN A 489 -44.89 -21.35 10.65
C ASN A 489 -44.39 -20.93 9.24
N ILE A 490 -43.08 -20.73 9.09
CA ILE A 490 -42.45 -20.26 7.84
C ILE A 490 -41.52 -21.30 7.22
N LEU A 491 -40.70 -22.01 7.99
CA LEU A 491 -39.63 -22.86 7.42
C LEU A 491 -39.89 -24.38 7.54
N GLY A 492 -40.76 -24.80 8.46
CA GLY A 492 -40.99 -26.18 8.84
C GLY A 492 -42.17 -26.83 8.11
N ILE A 493 -42.90 -26.06 7.31
CA ILE A 493 -43.91 -26.63 6.41
C ILE A 493 -43.14 -27.23 5.24
N ASN A 494 -43.20 -28.55 5.09
CA ASN A 494 -42.58 -29.24 3.96
C ASN A 494 -43.29 -28.81 2.66
N TYR A 495 -42.74 -27.79 2.00
CA TYR A 495 -43.22 -27.27 0.73
C TYR A 495 -42.84 -28.25 -0.36
N ASN A 496 -43.54 -29.38 -0.44
CA ASN A 496 -43.36 -30.42 -1.46
C ASN A 496 -43.52 -29.82 -2.88
N ASN A 497 -42.45 -29.23 -3.42
CA ASN A 497 -42.33 -28.59 -4.73
C ASN A 497 -43.32 -27.45 -5.07
N ASP A 498 -43.97 -26.88 -4.05
CA ASP A 498 -45.00 -25.84 -4.22
C ASP A 498 -44.38 -24.42 -4.22
N ARG A 499 -43.79 -24.05 -5.36
CA ARG A 499 -43.09 -22.77 -5.61
C ARG A 499 -43.96 -21.55 -5.27
N GLU A 500 -45.26 -21.63 -5.54
CA GLU A 500 -46.19 -20.51 -5.32
C GLU A 500 -46.38 -20.26 -3.83
N LYS A 501 -46.46 -21.32 -3.00
CA LYS A 501 -46.53 -21.16 -1.54
C LYS A 501 -45.25 -20.58 -0.94
N ILE A 502 -44.08 -21.00 -1.42
CA ILE A 502 -42.79 -20.44 -0.98
C ILE A 502 -42.70 -18.96 -1.39
N GLN A 503 -43.05 -18.63 -2.63
CA GLN A 503 -43.05 -17.25 -3.11
C GLN A 503 -44.04 -16.37 -2.34
N MET A 504 -45.23 -16.89 -2.03
CA MET A 504 -46.22 -16.18 -1.22
C MET A 504 -45.67 -15.86 0.18
N LYS A 505 -44.95 -16.80 0.83
CA LYS A 505 -44.33 -16.56 2.13
C LYS A 505 -43.16 -15.57 2.08
N ILE A 506 -42.32 -15.63 1.04
CA ILE A 506 -41.26 -14.63 0.78
C ILE A 506 -41.88 -13.24 0.63
N GLN A 507 -42.99 -13.15 -0.10
CA GLN A 507 -43.71 -11.91 -0.32
C GLN A 507 -44.28 -11.35 0.98
N THR A 508 -44.97 -12.19 1.78
CA THR A 508 -45.51 -11.80 3.09
C THR A 508 -44.44 -11.26 4.04
N ILE A 509 -43.26 -11.90 4.09
CA ILE A 509 -42.14 -11.42 4.92
C ILE A 509 -41.59 -10.10 4.38
N THR A 510 -41.49 -9.95 3.06
CA THR A 510 -40.96 -8.74 2.44
C THR A 510 -41.88 -7.55 2.64
N GLU A 511 -43.19 -7.76 2.53
CA GLU A 511 -44.21 -6.75 2.82
C GLU A 511 -44.12 -6.31 4.28
N PHE A 512 -44.06 -7.25 5.23
CA PHE A 512 -43.94 -6.91 6.64
C PHE A 512 -42.65 -6.17 6.99
N LEU A 513 -41.51 -6.59 6.42
CA LEU A 513 -40.23 -5.89 6.60
C LEU A 513 -40.26 -4.48 6.01
N SER A 514 -40.98 -4.27 4.92
CA SER A 514 -41.17 -2.93 4.35
C SER A 514 -42.04 -2.08 5.26
N GLU A 515 -43.15 -2.64 5.76
CA GLU A 515 -44.07 -1.97 6.68
C GLU A 515 -43.37 -1.54 7.96
N LEU A 516 -42.60 -2.44 8.60
CA LEU A 516 -41.80 -2.14 9.79
C LEU A 516 -40.78 -1.02 9.55
N LYS A 517 -40.16 -0.99 8.37
CA LYS A 517 -39.21 0.05 7.99
C LYS A 517 -39.90 1.41 7.83
N THR A 518 -41.09 1.45 7.21
CA THR A 518 -41.83 2.71 7.05
C THR A 518 -42.35 3.30 8.36
N ILE A 519 -42.51 2.48 9.41
CA ILE A 519 -42.98 2.95 10.73
C ILE A 519 -41.87 2.99 11.79
N GLU A 520 -40.61 2.89 11.37
CA GLU A 520 -39.45 2.80 12.25
C GLU A 520 -39.45 3.90 13.32
N ASP A 521 -39.59 5.16 12.94
CA ASP A 521 -39.62 6.30 13.87
C ASP A 521 -40.76 6.20 14.92
N ASN A 522 -41.90 5.61 14.55
CA ASN A 522 -43.02 5.41 15.48
C ASN A 522 -42.78 4.23 16.43
N LEU A 523 -42.13 3.15 15.96
CA LEU A 523 -41.66 2.04 16.80
C LEU A 523 -40.62 2.54 17.80
N GLN A 524 -39.76 3.45 17.36
CA GLN A 524 -38.75 4.10 18.17
C GLN A 524 -39.36 4.94 19.30
N GLN A 525 -40.41 5.71 18.99
CA GLN A 525 -41.16 6.51 19.98
C GLN A 525 -41.97 5.65 20.96
N GLN A 526 -42.32 4.42 20.60
CA GLN A 526 -43.08 3.48 21.44
C GLN A 526 -42.21 2.29 21.91
N SER A 527 -40.90 2.47 22.01
CA SER A 527 -39.88 1.46 22.32
C SER A 527 -40.22 0.49 23.46
N THR A 528 -40.92 0.96 24.49
CA THR A 528 -41.28 0.18 25.68
C THR A 528 -42.54 -0.69 25.55
N GLN A 529 -43.36 -0.47 24.50
CA GLN A 529 -44.61 -1.19 24.26
C GLN A 529 -44.39 -2.50 23.49
N PRO A 530 -45.26 -3.51 23.66
CA PRO A 530 -45.26 -4.71 22.83
C PRO A 530 -45.36 -4.38 21.35
N LEU A 531 -44.46 -4.93 20.54
CA LEU A 531 -44.39 -4.68 19.11
C LEU A 531 -45.70 -5.07 18.41
N VAL A 532 -46.31 -6.18 18.81
CA VAL A 532 -47.59 -6.66 18.26
C VAL A 532 -48.72 -5.66 18.52
N GLN A 533 -48.79 -5.07 19.71
CA GLN A 533 -49.82 -4.06 20.03
C GLN A 533 -49.57 -2.75 19.29
N THR A 534 -48.31 -2.31 19.20
CA THR A 534 -47.97 -1.08 18.46
C THR A 534 -48.24 -1.23 16.97
N CYS A 535 -47.87 -2.35 16.35
CA CYS A 535 -48.19 -2.63 14.95
C CYS A 535 -49.72 -2.70 14.73
N GLY A 536 -50.47 -3.31 15.66
CA GLY A 536 -51.94 -3.32 15.61
C GLY A 536 -52.56 -1.92 15.75
N TYR A 537 -51.99 -1.06 16.62
CA TYR A 537 -52.41 0.34 16.77
C TYR A 537 -52.13 1.16 15.51
N LEU A 538 -51.01 0.88 14.83
CA LEU A 538 -50.62 1.50 13.57
C LEU A 538 -51.31 0.87 12.34
N ALA A 539 -52.32 0.02 12.55
CA ALA A 539 -53.10 -0.66 11.52
C ALA A 539 -52.27 -1.50 10.53
N ILE A 540 -51.12 -2.02 10.96
CA ILE A 540 -50.36 -3.01 10.19
C ILE A 540 -51.05 -4.36 10.35
N ASP A 541 -51.71 -4.81 9.29
CA ASP A 541 -52.37 -6.12 9.25
C ASP A 541 -51.50 -7.11 8.48
N ASN A 542 -50.58 -7.76 9.20
CA ASN A 542 -49.70 -8.77 8.64
C ASN A 542 -49.77 -10.07 9.43
N PRO A 543 -49.95 -11.23 8.78
CA PRO A 543 -50.08 -12.52 9.47
C PRO A 543 -48.86 -12.89 10.32
N ILE A 544 -47.68 -12.31 10.04
CA ILE A 544 -46.46 -12.50 10.83
C ILE A 544 -46.62 -11.98 12.27
N LEU A 545 -47.44 -10.95 12.48
CA LEU A 545 -47.69 -10.41 13.82
C LEU A 545 -48.24 -11.46 14.79
N SER A 546 -49.04 -12.40 14.29
CA SER A 546 -49.57 -13.50 15.10
C SER A 546 -48.52 -14.55 15.50
N TRP A 547 -47.30 -14.48 14.95
CA TRP A 547 -46.19 -15.41 15.21
C TRP A 547 -45.10 -14.78 16.08
N ILE A 548 -45.24 -13.51 16.42
CA ILE A 548 -44.32 -12.76 17.28
C ILE A 548 -44.86 -12.87 18.72
N PRO A 549 -44.07 -13.37 19.68
CA PRO A 549 -44.49 -13.38 21.08
C PRO A 549 -44.82 -11.96 21.58
N ASP A 550 -45.96 -11.79 22.27
CA ASP A 550 -46.45 -10.51 22.80
C ASP A 550 -45.47 -9.80 23.76
N LYS A 551 -44.44 -10.52 24.24
CA LYS A 551 -43.40 -9.98 25.12
C LYS A 551 -42.26 -9.30 24.36
N ILE A 552 -42.19 -9.43 23.03
CA ILE A 552 -41.23 -8.72 22.19
C ILE A 552 -41.68 -7.27 22.07
N LYS A 553 -40.84 -6.35 22.54
CA LYS A 553 -41.14 -4.91 22.56
C LYS A 553 -40.67 -4.23 21.28
N CYS A 554 -41.14 -3.00 21.05
CA CYS A 554 -40.73 -2.20 19.89
C CYS A 554 -39.23 -1.96 19.86
N GLU A 555 -38.55 -1.83 21.00
CA GLU A 555 -37.08 -1.73 21.08
C GLU A 555 -36.33 -2.97 20.54
N ASN A 556 -37.00 -4.11 20.39
CA ASN A 556 -36.43 -5.33 19.84
C ASN A 556 -36.67 -5.49 18.33
N TYR A 557 -37.29 -4.52 17.65
CA TYR A 557 -37.71 -4.66 16.26
C TYR A 557 -36.55 -4.99 15.32
N VAL A 558 -35.34 -4.45 15.56
CA VAL A 558 -34.14 -4.74 14.76
C VAL A 558 -33.77 -6.22 14.80
N GLU A 559 -33.82 -6.85 15.98
CA GLU A 559 -33.47 -8.26 16.10
C GLU A 559 -34.53 -9.15 15.44
N LEU A 560 -35.81 -8.81 15.62
CA LEU A 560 -36.90 -9.45 14.87
C LEU A 560 -36.71 -9.28 13.35
N TYR A 561 -36.34 -8.08 12.89
CA TYR A 561 -36.07 -7.75 11.49
C TYR A 561 -35.00 -8.69 10.91
N ILE A 562 -33.92 -8.92 11.66
CA ILE A 562 -32.85 -9.86 11.31
C ILE A 562 -33.38 -11.30 11.22
N HIS A 563 -34.20 -11.74 12.17
CA HIS A 563 -34.77 -13.09 12.13
C HIS A 563 -35.70 -13.32 10.94
N LEU A 564 -36.49 -12.33 10.57
CA LEU A 564 -37.37 -12.37 9.40
C LEU A 564 -36.58 -12.36 8.09
N ILE A 565 -35.50 -11.58 7.98
CA ILE A 565 -34.59 -11.64 6.82
C ILE A 565 -33.99 -13.04 6.68
N ARG A 566 -33.49 -13.63 7.77
CA ARG A 566 -32.94 -15.00 7.76
C ARG A 566 -33.99 -16.02 7.29
N ALA A 567 -35.23 -15.90 7.74
CA ALA A 567 -36.31 -16.77 7.30
C ALA A 567 -36.62 -16.58 5.80
N ARG A 568 -36.66 -15.34 5.30
CA ARG A 568 -36.85 -15.04 3.88
C ARG A 568 -35.73 -15.61 3.01
N SER A 569 -34.47 -15.46 3.41
CA SER A 569 -33.32 -15.98 2.67
C SER A 569 -33.35 -17.50 2.56
N LYS A 570 -33.68 -18.21 3.64
CA LYS A 570 -33.86 -19.68 3.59
C LYS A 570 -34.98 -20.11 2.65
N LEU A 571 -36.09 -19.37 2.60
CA LEU A 571 -37.16 -19.64 1.64
C LEU A 571 -36.73 -19.38 0.19
N GLN A 572 -35.93 -18.34 -0.06
CA GLN A 572 -35.37 -18.06 -1.39
C GLN A 572 -34.42 -19.17 -1.85
N GLU A 573 -33.58 -19.68 -0.96
CA GLU A 573 -32.73 -20.83 -1.21
C GLU A 573 -33.55 -22.09 -1.54
N GLN A 574 -34.61 -22.37 -0.76
CA GLN A 574 -35.54 -23.47 -1.07
C GLN A 574 -36.22 -23.30 -2.44
N LYS A 575 -36.63 -22.07 -2.79
CA LYS A 575 -37.23 -21.76 -4.09
C LYS A 575 -36.26 -22.03 -5.24
N LEU A 576 -35.02 -21.58 -5.12
CA LEU A 576 -33.96 -21.80 -6.11
C LEU A 576 -33.65 -23.28 -6.28
N ASN A 577 -33.55 -24.03 -5.18
CA ASN A 577 -33.31 -25.48 -5.23
C ASN A 577 -34.46 -26.22 -5.96
N ILE A 578 -35.72 -25.81 -5.77
CA ILE A 578 -36.86 -26.38 -6.51
C ILE A 578 -36.83 -26.00 -8.00
N GLU A 579 -36.42 -24.77 -8.33
CA GLU A 579 -36.27 -24.31 -9.72
C GLU A 579 -35.15 -25.06 -10.43
N GLU A 580 -34.03 -25.29 -9.76
CA GLU A 580 -32.89 -26.04 -10.29
C GLU A 580 -33.26 -27.52 -10.50
N GLN A 581 -34.01 -28.12 -9.56
CA GLN A 581 -34.55 -29.48 -9.73
C GLN A 581 -35.57 -29.56 -10.87
N LYS A 582 -36.39 -28.52 -11.10
CA LYS A 582 -37.32 -28.46 -12.24
C LYS A 582 -36.61 -28.22 -13.56
N MET A 583 -35.53 -27.43 -13.61
CA MET A 583 -34.70 -27.27 -14.81
C MET A 583 -34.00 -28.58 -15.17
N LYS A 584 -33.43 -29.30 -14.19
CA LYS A 584 -32.87 -30.65 -14.41
C LYS A 584 -33.92 -31.64 -14.93
N LEU A 585 -35.14 -31.60 -14.41
CA LEU A 585 -36.28 -32.39 -14.93
C LEU A 585 -36.79 -31.91 -16.30
N TRP A 586 -36.61 -30.65 -16.67
CA TRP A 586 -36.96 -30.11 -18.00
C TRP A 586 -35.90 -30.45 -19.05
N GLU A 587 -34.62 -30.43 -18.69
CA GLU A 587 -33.51 -30.88 -19.54
C GLU A 587 -33.57 -32.40 -19.81
N GLU A 588 -34.04 -33.19 -18.85
CA GLU A 588 -34.28 -34.63 -19.06
C GLU A 588 -35.54 -34.94 -19.89
N ASN A 589 -36.53 -34.03 -19.95
CA ASN A 589 -37.77 -34.22 -20.70
C ASN A 589 -37.83 -33.49 -22.07
N SER A 590 -36.86 -32.63 -22.41
CA SER A 590 -36.85 -31.85 -23.67
C SER A 590 -36.26 -32.57 -24.89
N ASN A 591 -35.99 -33.87 -24.80
CA ASN A 591 -35.55 -34.71 -25.92
C ASN A 591 -36.68 -35.27 -26.80
N PHE A 592 -37.91 -34.77 -26.67
CA PHE A 592 -39.01 -35.10 -27.59
C PHE A 592 -39.81 -33.84 -27.91
N GLU A 593 -39.39 -33.09 -28.93
CA GLU A 593 -40.26 -32.65 -30.05
C GLU A 593 -39.52 -31.70 -31.01
N ASP A 594 -39.72 -32.00 -32.29
CA ASP A 594 -39.72 -31.11 -33.46
C ASP A 594 -38.41 -30.59 -34.10
N GLN A 595 -38.01 -31.41 -35.08
CA GLN A 595 -37.52 -30.98 -36.38
C GLN A 595 -38.39 -29.86 -37.00
N GLN A 596 -37.78 -28.76 -37.48
CA GLN A 596 -37.99 -28.19 -38.83
C GLN A 596 -37.33 -26.79 -39.02
N GLY A 597 -36.39 -26.70 -39.97
CA GLY A 597 -36.50 -25.73 -41.08
C GLY A 597 -35.70 -24.40 -41.10
N ILE A 598 -34.89 -24.26 -42.17
CA ILE A 598 -34.74 -23.09 -43.10
C ILE A 598 -33.64 -22.01 -42.85
N ARG A 599 -32.49 -22.19 -43.54
CA ARG A 599 -31.88 -21.42 -44.69
C ARG A 599 -31.70 -19.86 -44.75
N LEU A 600 -30.52 -19.47 -45.33
CA LEU A 600 -30.09 -18.24 -46.11
C LEU A 600 -29.68 -16.96 -45.30
N HIS A 601 -28.70 -16.07 -45.61
CA HIS A 601 -27.78 -15.71 -46.72
C HIS A 601 -26.62 -14.76 -46.23
N GLN A 602 -25.35 -14.94 -46.68
CA GLN A 602 -24.45 -14.06 -47.50
C GLN A 602 -24.44 -12.50 -47.31
N TYR A 603 -23.24 -11.85 -47.23
CA TYR A 603 -22.58 -11.03 -48.31
C TYR A 603 -21.33 -10.18 -47.87
N ILE A 604 -20.24 -10.33 -48.66
CA ILE A 604 -19.26 -9.36 -49.25
C ILE A 604 -18.16 -8.56 -48.48
N ASN A 605 -17.03 -8.44 -49.20
CA ASN A 605 -15.66 -7.92 -48.96
C ASN A 605 -15.41 -6.61 -49.82
N PRO A 606 -14.17 -6.14 -50.09
CA PRO A 606 -13.34 -5.06 -49.48
C PRO A 606 -13.07 -3.79 -50.38
N GLN A 607 -12.31 -2.78 -49.90
CA GLN A 607 -11.14 -2.11 -50.58
C GLN A 607 -10.78 -0.64 -50.14
N TYR A 608 -9.48 -0.29 -50.30
CA TYR A 608 -8.77 1.03 -50.41
C TYR A 608 -8.45 1.86 -49.13
N ASP A 609 -7.30 2.54 -48.91
CA ASP A 609 -6.17 2.96 -49.77
C ASP A 609 -4.87 3.30 -48.96
N ARG A 610 -3.73 3.44 -49.66
CA ARG A 610 -2.37 3.82 -49.20
C ARG A 610 -2.04 5.31 -49.45
N GLN A 611 -0.91 5.74 -48.85
CA GLN A 611 0.12 6.74 -49.29
C GLN A 611 0.25 7.98 -48.37
N ILE A 612 1.41 8.62 -48.10
CA ILE A 612 2.87 8.47 -48.34
C ILE A 612 3.54 9.46 -47.35
N SER A 613 4.76 9.17 -46.87
CA SER A 613 5.76 10.20 -46.54
C SER A 613 7.16 9.60 -46.60
N ASN A 614 7.94 10.07 -47.58
CA ASN A 614 9.37 9.81 -47.74
C ASN A 614 10.17 10.84 -46.92
N ASP A 615 11.22 10.40 -46.23
CA ASP A 615 12.46 11.19 -46.14
C ASP A 615 13.68 10.28 -45.98
N LEU A 616 14.80 10.80 -46.46
CA LEU A 616 15.96 10.11 -47.02
C LEU A 616 16.79 9.25 -46.06
N GLU A 617 17.17 8.10 -46.60
CA GLU A 617 18.44 7.36 -46.49
C GLU A 617 19.56 8.00 -45.61
N ASN A 618 19.56 7.68 -44.31
CA ASN A 618 20.78 7.15 -43.71
C ASN A 618 20.80 5.65 -44.03
N LYS A 619 21.66 5.24 -44.97
CA LYS A 619 22.06 3.84 -45.08
C LYS A 619 22.98 3.52 -43.91
N ASP A 620 22.40 3.49 -42.72
CA ASP A 620 22.93 2.65 -41.66
C ASP A 620 23.05 1.25 -42.28
N ILE A 621 24.24 0.68 -42.15
CA ILE A 621 24.49 -0.72 -42.50
C ILE A 621 23.68 -1.54 -41.49
N GLN A 622 22.37 -1.61 -41.72
CA GLN A 622 21.49 -2.55 -41.03
C GLN A 622 22.01 -3.90 -41.44
N SER A 623 22.51 -4.66 -40.47
CA SER A 623 22.85 -6.06 -40.66
C SER A 623 21.68 -6.72 -41.39
N THR A 624 21.90 -7.16 -42.63
CA THR A 624 20.86 -7.86 -43.39
C THR A 624 20.48 -9.08 -42.58
N PRO A 625 19.22 -9.21 -42.12
CA PRO A 625 18.80 -10.35 -41.34
C PRO A 625 19.05 -11.62 -42.16
N LEU A 626 19.55 -12.67 -41.51
CA LEU A 626 19.70 -13.98 -42.12
C LEU A 626 18.31 -14.51 -42.54
N MET A 627 17.33 -14.31 -41.65
CA MET A 627 15.91 -14.55 -41.87
C MET A 627 15.10 -13.61 -40.98
N THR A 628 13.84 -13.36 -41.35
CA THR A 628 12.91 -12.60 -40.52
C THR A 628 11.79 -13.53 -40.06
N ILE A 629 11.51 -13.49 -38.77
CA ILE A 629 10.48 -14.29 -38.12
C ILE A 629 9.33 -13.37 -37.74
N HIS A 630 8.14 -13.69 -38.20
CA HIS A 630 6.90 -13.10 -37.73
C HIS A 630 6.30 -14.01 -36.68
N LEU A 631 6.26 -13.54 -35.43
CA LEU A 631 5.65 -14.26 -34.33
C LEU A 631 4.26 -13.67 -34.07
N ARG A 632 3.24 -14.49 -33.87
CA ARG A 632 1.88 -14.04 -33.57
C ARG A 632 1.19 -14.98 -32.60
N ALA A 633 0.61 -14.43 -31.52
CA ALA A 633 -0.30 -15.19 -30.66
C ALA A 633 -1.59 -15.57 -31.40
N VAL A 634 -1.98 -16.85 -31.36
CA VAL A 634 -3.20 -17.40 -31.96
C VAL A 634 -3.95 -18.30 -30.97
N PRO A 635 -5.29 -18.35 -31.00
CA PRO A 635 -6.06 -19.22 -30.11
C PRO A 635 -5.66 -20.69 -30.27
N CYS A 636 -5.61 -21.46 -29.18
CA CYS A 636 -5.24 -22.89 -29.22
C CYS A 636 -6.15 -23.71 -30.14
N LEU A 637 -7.44 -23.36 -30.17
CA LEU A 637 -8.43 -23.98 -31.06
C LEU A 637 -8.28 -23.54 -32.52
N SER A 638 -7.26 -22.77 -32.93
CA SER A 638 -7.02 -22.45 -34.34
C SER A 638 -6.46 -23.65 -35.12
N SER A 639 -5.74 -24.56 -34.45
CA SER A 639 -5.23 -25.79 -35.05
C SER A 639 -6.36 -26.80 -35.29
N VAL A 640 -6.55 -27.22 -36.54
CA VAL A 640 -7.51 -28.26 -36.94
C VAL A 640 -7.31 -29.54 -36.12
N PHE A 641 -6.05 -29.90 -35.87
CA PHE A 641 -5.72 -31.08 -35.07
C PHE A 641 -6.16 -30.92 -33.61
N SER A 642 -5.88 -29.77 -33.00
CA SER A 642 -6.27 -29.50 -31.61
C SER A 642 -7.79 -29.49 -31.45
N GLN A 643 -8.53 -28.92 -32.42
CA GLN A 643 -10.00 -28.97 -32.45
C GLN A 643 -10.52 -30.41 -32.51
N GLN A 644 -9.93 -31.27 -33.36
CA GLN A 644 -10.35 -32.66 -33.50
C GLN A 644 -10.13 -33.47 -32.21
N ILE A 645 -9.00 -33.28 -31.54
CA ILE A 645 -8.69 -33.95 -30.28
C ILE A 645 -9.58 -33.45 -29.15
N HIS A 646 -9.80 -32.13 -29.06
CA HIS A 646 -10.68 -31.55 -28.05
C HIS A 646 -12.13 -32.05 -28.22
N LYS A 647 -12.65 -32.00 -29.46
CA LYS A 647 -13.98 -32.54 -29.79
C LYS A 647 -14.12 -34.02 -29.43
N TYR A 648 -13.10 -34.83 -29.74
CA TYR A 648 -13.10 -36.26 -29.38
C TYR A 648 -13.18 -36.49 -27.86
N ARG A 649 -12.56 -35.62 -27.07
CA ARG A 649 -12.56 -35.71 -25.61
C ARG A 649 -13.91 -35.32 -25.00
N GLU A 650 -14.58 -34.30 -25.56
CA GLU A 650 -15.89 -33.84 -25.09
C GLU A 650 -17.06 -34.74 -25.52
N GLU A 651 -16.93 -35.45 -26.64
CA GLU A 651 -17.96 -36.38 -27.10
C GLU A 651 -18.10 -37.57 -26.12
N ALA A 652 -19.13 -37.52 -25.27
CA ALA A 652 -19.51 -38.60 -24.37
C ALA A 652 -19.87 -39.86 -25.19
N MET A 653 -19.02 -40.88 -25.13
CA MET A 653 -19.37 -42.18 -25.68
C MET A 653 -20.39 -42.86 -24.77
N ALA A 654 -21.66 -42.83 -25.19
CA ALA A 654 -22.64 -43.84 -24.82
C ALA A 654 -22.25 -45.18 -25.45
N LEU A 655 -21.12 -45.75 -25.03
CA LEU A 655 -20.81 -47.15 -25.30
C LEU A 655 -21.59 -47.97 -24.28
N GLU A 656 -22.85 -48.26 -24.59
CA GLU A 656 -23.47 -49.44 -24.02
C GLU A 656 -22.55 -50.62 -24.40
N PRO A 657 -22.00 -51.36 -23.41
CA PRO A 657 -21.17 -52.52 -23.72
C PRO A 657 -22.07 -53.50 -24.45
N ILE A 658 -21.93 -53.59 -25.77
CA ILE A 658 -22.63 -54.59 -26.55
C ILE A 658 -21.97 -55.93 -26.20
N ILE A 659 -22.48 -56.57 -25.15
CA ILE A 659 -22.16 -57.95 -24.79
C ILE A 659 -22.82 -58.85 -25.84
N VAL A 660 -22.21 -58.94 -27.01
CA VAL A 660 -22.59 -59.92 -28.02
C VAL A 660 -22.01 -61.27 -27.61
N ALA A 661 -22.79 -62.08 -26.91
CA ALA A 661 -22.41 -63.47 -26.55
C ALA A 661 -22.28 -64.41 -27.78
N LYS A 662 -22.56 -63.91 -29.00
CA LYS A 662 -22.47 -64.68 -30.26
C LYS A 662 -21.06 -64.59 -30.88
N PRO A 663 -20.53 -65.69 -31.44
CA PRO A 663 -19.31 -65.65 -32.23
C PRO A 663 -19.39 -64.61 -33.34
N GLN A 664 -18.34 -63.81 -33.49
CA GLN A 664 -18.19 -62.79 -34.52
C GLN A 664 -17.14 -63.23 -35.54
N LYS A 665 -17.28 -62.74 -36.78
CA LYS A 665 -16.32 -63.03 -37.85
C LYS A 665 -15.19 -62.00 -37.79
N TYR A 666 -13.95 -62.45 -37.63
CA TYR A 666 -12.73 -61.64 -37.67
C TYR A 666 -11.90 -62.01 -38.90
N PHE A 667 -11.13 -61.08 -39.45
CA PHE A 667 -10.17 -61.28 -40.53
C PHE A 667 -8.77 -61.21 -39.95
N ILE A 668 -7.93 -62.21 -40.21
CA ILE A 668 -6.56 -62.26 -39.72
C ILE A 668 -5.62 -62.28 -40.91
N THR A 669 -4.86 -61.20 -41.06
CA THR A 669 -3.78 -61.08 -42.03
C THR A 669 -2.49 -61.64 -41.42
N HIS A 670 -2.02 -62.74 -41.97
CA HIS A 670 -0.79 -63.41 -41.56
C HIS A 670 0.47 -62.65 -42.04
N PRO A 671 1.68 -62.96 -41.51
CA PRO A 671 2.91 -62.25 -41.89
C PRO A 671 3.27 -62.37 -43.38
N ASN A 672 2.74 -63.36 -44.08
CA ASN A 672 2.90 -63.55 -45.53
C ASN A 672 1.90 -62.71 -46.37
N GLY A 673 1.07 -61.88 -45.73
CA GLY A 673 0.04 -61.06 -46.37
C GLY A 673 -1.30 -61.79 -46.63
N GLU A 674 -1.43 -63.07 -46.29
CA GLU A 674 -2.67 -63.82 -46.49
C GLU A 674 -3.72 -63.46 -45.42
N SER A 675 -4.89 -62.97 -45.82
CA SER A 675 -6.00 -62.66 -44.91
C SER A 675 -7.05 -63.78 -44.87
N LYS A 676 -7.37 -64.26 -43.66
CA LYS A 676 -8.31 -65.36 -43.44
C LYS A 676 -9.44 -64.99 -42.48
N PRO A 677 -10.71 -65.27 -42.82
CA PRO A 677 -11.81 -65.07 -41.89
C PRO A 677 -11.89 -66.22 -40.85
N VAL A 678 -12.08 -65.87 -39.59
CA VAL A 678 -12.28 -66.79 -38.46
C VAL A 678 -13.52 -66.39 -37.65
N LEU A 679 -14.22 -67.36 -37.07
CA LEU A 679 -15.44 -67.13 -36.27
C LEU A 679 -15.14 -67.41 -34.80
N TRP A 680 -14.88 -66.36 -34.03
CA TRP A 680 -14.46 -66.47 -32.63
C TRP A 680 -15.42 -65.71 -31.70
N LYS A 681 -15.51 -66.14 -30.44
CA LYS A 681 -16.17 -65.33 -29.40
C LYS A 681 -15.17 -64.28 -28.92
N ARG A 682 -15.65 -63.05 -28.71
CA ARG A 682 -14.84 -61.92 -28.25
C ARG A 682 -14.06 -62.23 -26.96
N GLU A 683 -14.72 -62.83 -25.98
CA GLU A 683 -14.13 -63.24 -24.70
C GLU A 683 -13.00 -64.26 -24.83
N ALA A 684 -12.98 -65.05 -25.92
CA ALA A 684 -11.98 -66.08 -26.16
C ALA A 684 -10.87 -65.63 -27.12
N ILE A 685 -10.87 -64.40 -27.61
CA ILE A 685 -10.06 -63.99 -28.76
C ILE A 685 -8.54 -64.12 -28.49
N CYS A 686 -8.10 -63.79 -27.28
CA CYS A 686 -6.70 -63.92 -26.86
C CYS A 686 -6.26 -65.40 -26.85
N GLU A 687 -7.08 -66.29 -26.27
CA GLU A 687 -6.80 -67.73 -26.28
C GLU A 687 -6.78 -68.31 -27.70
N GLN A 688 -7.62 -67.79 -28.59
CA GLN A 688 -7.67 -68.22 -29.99
C GLN A 688 -6.43 -67.75 -30.76
N PHE A 689 -5.92 -66.55 -30.51
CA PHE A 689 -4.65 -66.12 -31.08
C PHE A 689 -3.46 -66.93 -30.54
N ARG A 690 -3.44 -67.29 -29.25
CA ARG A 690 -2.42 -68.22 -28.71
C ARG A 690 -2.46 -69.56 -29.45
N LYS A 691 -3.65 -70.16 -29.59
CA LYS A 691 -3.83 -71.38 -30.40
C LYS A 691 -3.39 -71.21 -31.85
N LEU A 692 -3.67 -70.05 -32.46
CA LEU A 692 -3.25 -69.76 -33.82
C LEU A 692 -1.73 -69.68 -33.94
N PHE A 693 -1.05 -69.01 -33.00
CA PHE A 693 0.42 -68.93 -32.94
C PHE A 693 1.04 -70.32 -32.75
N ASP A 694 0.49 -71.15 -31.87
CA ASP A 694 0.94 -72.54 -31.67
C ASP A 694 0.77 -73.39 -32.93
N VAL A 695 -0.42 -73.33 -33.56
CA VAL A 695 -0.75 -74.11 -34.78
C VAL A 695 0.12 -73.69 -35.96
N LYS A 696 0.40 -72.39 -36.11
CA LYS A 696 1.23 -71.84 -37.19
C LYS A 696 2.72 -71.84 -36.88
N LYS A 697 3.12 -72.21 -35.65
CA LYS A 697 4.50 -72.11 -35.14
C LYS A 697 5.09 -70.71 -35.30
N TYR A 698 4.29 -69.70 -35.00
CA TYR A 698 4.77 -68.32 -34.98
C TYR A 698 5.69 -68.10 -33.78
N ASN A 699 6.79 -67.38 -34.01
CA ASN A 699 7.70 -67.03 -32.93
C ASN A 699 7.09 -65.90 -32.09
N TYR A 700 6.77 -66.23 -30.84
CA TYR A 700 6.21 -65.31 -29.87
C TYR A 700 7.11 -64.08 -29.61
N ASP A 701 8.44 -64.21 -29.76
CA ASP A 701 9.39 -63.12 -29.50
C ASP A 701 9.49 -62.10 -30.65
N SER A 702 9.21 -62.54 -31.88
CA SER A 702 9.43 -61.72 -33.07
C SER A 702 8.14 -61.21 -33.72
N LEU A 703 6.99 -61.78 -33.39
CA LEU A 703 5.70 -61.45 -34.00
C LEU A 703 4.70 -60.94 -32.97
N VAL A 704 3.96 -59.91 -33.35
CA VAL A 704 2.88 -59.31 -32.56
C VAL A 704 1.60 -59.24 -33.37
N VAL A 705 0.47 -59.14 -32.71
CA VAL A 705 -0.82 -58.91 -33.38
C VAL A 705 -1.19 -57.45 -33.24
N VAL A 706 -1.53 -56.80 -34.35
CA VAL A 706 -1.98 -55.42 -34.42
C VAL A 706 -3.41 -55.29 -34.97
N ASP A 707 -4.20 -54.35 -34.46
CA ASP A 707 -5.49 -53.89 -34.98
C ASP A 707 -5.32 -52.41 -35.34
N LYS A 708 -5.81 -51.97 -36.50
CA LYS A 708 -5.68 -50.57 -36.97
C LYS A 708 -4.28 -49.94 -36.87
N ASN A 709 -3.20 -50.72 -37.00
CA ASN A 709 -1.80 -50.29 -36.81
C ASN A 709 -1.33 -50.12 -35.34
N GLU A 710 -2.10 -50.59 -34.37
CA GLU A 710 -1.78 -50.60 -32.94
C GLU A 710 -1.52 -52.02 -32.43
N MET A 711 -0.53 -52.23 -31.57
CA MET A 711 -0.28 -53.52 -30.95
C MET A 711 -1.37 -53.91 -29.95
N VAL A 712 -2.08 -55.02 -30.21
CA VAL A 712 -3.15 -55.56 -29.34
C VAL A 712 -2.69 -56.76 -28.53
N PHE A 713 -1.86 -57.64 -29.13
CA PHE A 713 -1.31 -58.80 -28.42
C PHE A 713 0.21 -58.87 -28.58
N ASP A 714 0.90 -58.79 -27.44
CA ASP A 714 2.28 -59.24 -27.25
C ASP A 714 2.26 -60.39 -26.24
N PHE A 715 2.51 -61.60 -26.74
CA PHE A 715 2.45 -62.81 -25.94
C PHE A 715 3.69 -63.00 -25.03
N THR A 716 4.70 -62.11 -25.11
CA THR A 716 5.90 -62.15 -24.27
C THR A 716 5.74 -61.43 -22.92
N LYS A 717 4.67 -60.67 -22.73
CA LYS A 717 4.42 -59.87 -21.53
C LYS A 717 3.09 -60.26 -20.89
N ASP A 718 3.10 -60.56 -19.59
CA ASP A 718 1.92 -61.05 -18.85
C ASP A 718 0.83 -59.99 -18.60
N ASN A 719 1.10 -58.71 -18.91
CA ASN A 719 0.21 -57.59 -18.60
C ASN A 719 -0.11 -56.77 -19.85
N TYR A 720 -1.22 -57.07 -20.52
CA TYR A 720 -1.87 -56.10 -21.40
C TYR A 720 -3.40 -56.15 -21.27
N ARG A 721 -3.97 -54.98 -20.96
CA ARG A 721 -5.40 -54.73 -21.02
C ARG A 721 -5.79 -54.59 -22.49
N LEU A 722 -6.83 -55.31 -22.89
CA LEU A 722 -7.52 -55.10 -24.16
C LEU A 722 -8.09 -53.67 -24.16
N SER A 723 -7.57 -52.79 -25.02
CA SER A 723 -8.41 -51.74 -25.59
C SER A 723 -9.53 -52.45 -26.36
N ASP A 724 -10.75 -51.95 -26.22
CA ASP A 724 -11.93 -52.62 -26.73
C ASP A 724 -11.80 -52.78 -28.27
N PRO A 725 -11.66 -54.00 -28.81
CA PRO A 725 -11.28 -54.19 -30.21
C PRO A 725 -12.38 -53.61 -31.10
N SER A 726 -12.02 -52.56 -31.83
CA SER A 726 -13.00 -51.73 -32.53
C SER A 726 -13.36 -52.27 -33.91
N ILE A 727 -12.56 -53.19 -34.49
CA ILE A 727 -12.79 -53.77 -35.81
C ILE A 727 -12.56 -55.28 -35.85
N PHE A 728 -13.25 -55.91 -36.81
CA PHE A 728 -13.15 -57.31 -37.16
C PHE A 728 -11.87 -57.68 -37.96
N GLU A 729 -10.74 -56.96 -37.85
CA GLU A 729 -9.54 -57.21 -38.66
C GLU A 729 -8.25 -57.08 -37.84
N TYR A 730 -7.36 -58.07 -37.92
CA TYR A 730 -6.09 -58.14 -37.21
C TYR A 730 -4.96 -58.47 -38.17
N HIS A 731 -3.78 -57.89 -37.96
CA HIS A 731 -2.56 -58.21 -38.71
C HIS A 731 -1.51 -58.79 -37.77
N ILE A 732 -0.82 -59.83 -38.20
CA ILE A 732 0.35 -60.37 -37.50
C ILE A 732 1.59 -59.81 -38.18
N ILE A 733 2.37 -59.00 -37.48
CA ILE A 733 3.54 -58.30 -38.04
C ILE A 733 4.79 -58.57 -37.21
N GLU A 734 5.96 -58.28 -37.80
CA GLU A 734 7.23 -58.35 -37.08
C GLU A 734 7.38 -57.19 -36.09
N LYS A 735 7.84 -57.50 -34.87
CA LYS A 735 8.03 -56.54 -33.78
C LYS A 735 8.99 -55.41 -34.15
N GLN A 736 9.94 -55.66 -35.05
CA GLN A 736 10.90 -54.65 -35.54
C GLN A 736 10.29 -53.54 -36.39
N LEU A 737 9.06 -53.75 -36.90
CA LEU A 737 8.28 -52.77 -37.68
C LEU A 737 7.47 -51.84 -36.77
N LEU A 738 7.48 -52.08 -35.46
CA LEU A 738 6.88 -51.20 -34.48
C LEU A 738 7.82 -50.02 -34.19
N ILE A 739 7.23 -48.85 -34.06
CA ILE A 739 7.84 -47.61 -33.61
C ILE A 739 7.35 -47.37 -32.20
N GLN A 740 8.29 -47.07 -31.31
CA GLN A 740 7.99 -46.73 -29.93
C GLN A 740 7.55 -45.27 -29.89
N THR A 741 6.37 -45.02 -29.33
CA THR A 741 5.89 -43.67 -29.05
C THR A 741 5.79 -43.51 -27.55
N GLN A 742 6.58 -42.58 -27.00
CA GLN A 742 6.57 -42.24 -25.58
C GLN A 742 5.75 -40.97 -25.39
N ILE A 743 4.67 -41.05 -24.62
CA ILE A 743 3.86 -39.90 -24.23
C ILE A 743 4.24 -39.51 -22.82
N HIS A 744 4.81 -38.33 -22.67
CA HIS A 744 5.17 -37.72 -21.41
C HIS A 744 4.01 -36.87 -20.93
N PHE A 745 3.35 -37.32 -19.86
CA PHE A 745 2.25 -36.59 -19.25
C PHE A 745 2.42 -36.59 -17.73
N ARG A 746 2.50 -35.38 -17.17
CA ARG A 746 2.85 -35.17 -15.75
C ARG A 746 4.19 -35.84 -15.44
N ALA A 747 4.27 -36.60 -14.35
CA ALA A 747 5.48 -37.33 -13.96
C ALA A 747 5.58 -38.74 -14.59
N GLN A 748 4.69 -39.10 -15.52
CA GLN A 748 4.59 -40.46 -16.07
C GLN A 748 4.95 -40.49 -17.56
N ILE A 749 5.50 -41.63 -17.99
CA ILE A 749 5.84 -41.91 -19.39
C ILE A 749 5.02 -43.11 -19.83
N TYR A 750 4.21 -42.92 -20.86
CA TYR A 750 3.34 -43.93 -21.43
C TYR A 750 3.89 -44.41 -22.76
N GLU A 751 4.13 -45.70 -22.88
CA GLU A 751 4.75 -46.27 -24.07
C GLU A 751 3.74 -46.99 -24.94
N TYR A 752 3.62 -46.55 -26.19
CA TYR A 752 2.80 -47.15 -27.23
C TYR A 752 3.70 -47.74 -28.32
N LEU A 753 3.32 -48.92 -28.82
CA LEU A 753 4.00 -49.57 -29.94
C LEU A 753 3.04 -49.58 -31.13
N THR A 754 3.38 -48.84 -32.17
CA THR A 754 2.52 -48.63 -33.35
C THR A 754 3.30 -48.86 -34.64
N THR A 755 2.61 -49.10 -35.75
CA THR A 755 3.29 -49.17 -37.07
C THR A 755 3.49 -47.77 -37.64
N SER A 756 4.43 -47.62 -38.58
CA SER A 756 4.70 -46.35 -39.28
C SER A 756 3.49 -45.76 -40.04
N LYS A 757 2.45 -46.56 -40.27
CA LYS A 757 1.19 -46.14 -40.92
C LYS A 757 0.16 -45.58 -39.93
N CYS A 758 0.39 -45.70 -38.63
CA CYS A 758 -0.49 -45.11 -37.63
C CYS A 758 -0.40 -43.58 -37.69
N THR A 759 -1.52 -42.89 -37.47
CA THR A 759 -1.60 -41.42 -37.41
C THR A 759 -1.43 -40.94 -35.98
N MET A 760 -0.96 -39.70 -35.82
CA MET A 760 -0.77 -39.12 -34.49
C MET A 760 -2.09 -39.01 -33.71
N SER A 761 -3.20 -38.67 -34.40
CA SER A 761 -4.54 -38.65 -33.82
C SER A 761 -4.94 -40.00 -33.20
N THR A 762 -4.59 -41.12 -33.82
CA THR A 762 -4.93 -42.46 -33.32
C THR A 762 -4.24 -42.77 -32.00
N ILE A 763 -2.92 -42.53 -31.91
CA ILE A 763 -2.15 -42.71 -30.67
C ILE A 763 -2.70 -41.83 -29.54
N ILE A 764 -2.99 -40.56 -29.84
CA ILE A 764 -3.46 -39.61 -28.84
C ILE A 764 -4.86 -39.99 -28.32
N ARG A 765 -5.76 -40.43 -29.20
CA ARG A 765 -7.08 -40.93 -28.79
C ARG A 765 -6.95 -42.14 -27.86
N GLN A 766 -6.05 -43.07 -28.20
CA GLN A 766 -5.78 -44.22 -27.36
C GLN A 766 -5.26 -43.79 -25.97
N PHE A 767 -4.33 -42.83 -25.94
CA PHE A 767 -3.83 -42.26 -24.69
C PHE A 767 -4.94 -41.65 -23.83
N ILE A 768 -5.79 -40.81 -24.44
CA ILE A 768 -6.94 -40.19 -23.79
C ILE A 768 -7.89 -41.24 -23.18
N ASP A 769 -8.13 -42.33 -23.92
CA ASP A 769 -9.02 -43.41 -23.49
C ASP A 769 -8.40 -44.26 -22.37
N SER A 770 -7.12 -44.65 -22.53
CA SER A 770 -6.42 -45.54 -21.60
C SER A 770 -6.20 -44.91 -20.22
N GLU A 771 -5.91 -43.60 -20.21
CA GLU A 771 -5.61 -42.84 -18.98
C GLU A 771 -6.83 -42.10 -18.42
N GLN A 772 -8.03 -42.41 -18.93
CA GLN A 772 -9.30 -41.81 -18.51
C GLN A 772 -9.31 -40.28 -18.56
N LEU A 773 -8.53 -39.67 -19.46
CA LEU A 773 -8.39 -38.22 -19.56
C LEU A 773 -9.66 -37.52 -20.05
N ARG A 774 -10.65 -38.29 -20.51
CA ARG A 774 -12.01 -37.82 -20.76
C ARG A 774 -12.69 -37.25 -19.51
N SER A 775 -12.30 -37.68 -18.31
CA SER A 775 -12.86 -37.16 -17.04
C SER A 775 -12.18 -35.87 -16.56
N LEU A 776 -11.11 -35.41 -17.23
CA LEU A 776 -10.52 -34.11 -16.92
C LEU A 776 -11.52 -33.00 -17.30
N SER A 777 -11.50 -31.89 -16.56
CA SER A 777 -12.40 -30.73 -16.78
C SER A 777 -12.39 -30.28 -18.25
N SER A 778 -13.57 -30.03 -18.82
CA SER A 778 -13.73 -29.43 -20.16
C SER A 778 -13.01 -28.09 -20.28
N ALA A 779 -12.71 -27.45 -19.15
CA ALA A 779 -11.96 -26.20 -19.11
C ALA A 779 -10.47 -26.33 -19.47
N SER A 780 -9.92 -27.55 -19.49
CA SER A 780 -8.52 -27.83 -19.81
C SER A 780 -8.37 -28.35 -21.24
N ILE A 781 -7.50 -27.73 -22.03
CA ILE A 781 -7.12 -28.20 -23.37
C ILE A 781 -5.81 -28.98 -23.26
N LEU A 782 -5.73 -30.13 -23.92
CA LEU A 782 -4.49 -30.92 -24.00
C LEU A 782 -3.73 -30.51 -25.26
N CYS A 783 -2.54 -29.95 -25.10
CA CYS A 783 -1.65 -29.66 -26.20
C CYS A 783 -0.62 -30.78 -26.33
N PHE A 784 -0.46 -31.30 -27.55
CA PHE A 784 0.50 -32.36 -27.86
C PHE A 784 1.63 -31.73 -28.66
N VAL A 785 2.83 -31.74 -28.08
CA VAL A 785 4.01 -31.10 -28.64
C VAL A 785 5.20 -32.06 -28.71
N ASP A 786 6.12 -31.81 -29.63
CA ASP A 786 7.37 -32.55 -29.72
C ASP A 786 8.39 -32.10 -28.65
N GLN A 787 9.60 -32.66 -28.72
CA GLN A 787 10.71 -32.31 -27.83
C GLN A 787 11.21 -30.86 -27.93
N TYR A 788 10.83 -30.13 -28.97
CA TYR A 788 11.15 -28.71 -29.17
C TYR A 788 9.97 -27.79 -28.81
N GLY A 789 8.84 -28.34 -28.37
CA GLY A 789 7.63 -27.58 -28.05
C GLY A 789 6.79 -27.18 -29.28
N LYS A 790 7.09 -27.75 -30.46
CA LYS A 790 6.29 -27.57 -31.68
C LYS A 790 5.03 -28.43 -31.60
N CYS A 791 3.87 -27.86 -31.91
CA CYS A 791 2.61 -28.59 -31.91
C CYS A 791 2.53 -29.58 -33.07
N PHE A 792 2.02 -30.77 -32.81
CA PHE A 792 1.79 -31.77 -33.85
C PHE A 792 0.64 -31.36 -34.79
N VAL A 793 0.79 -31.75 -36.06
CA VAL A 793 -0.27 -31.79 -37.08
C VAL A 793 -0.64 -33.26 -37.31
N ASP A 794 -1.88 -33.56 -37.73
CA ASP A 794 -2.30 -34.95 -37.95
C ASP A 794 -1.62 -35.58 -39.17
N GLU A 795 -0.43 -36.11 -38.96
CA GLU A 795 0.37 -36.79 -39.98
C GLU A 795 0.64 -38.24 -39.57
N THR A 796 1.04 -39.06 -40.57
CA THR A 796 1.50 -40.42 -40.30
C THR A 796 2.81 -40.39 -39.53
N ILE A 797 2.98 -41.31 -38.58
CA ILE A 797 4.21 -41.49 -37.77
C ILE A 797 5.49 -41.47 -38.61
N ASN A 798 5.43 -42.00 -39.83
CA ASN A 798 6.57 -42.04 -40.75
C ASN A 798 7.16 -40.65 -41.07
N HIS A 799 6.39 -39.57 -40.97
CA HIS A 799 6.88 -38.20 -41.19
C HIS A 799 7.77 -37.69 -40.05
N PHE A 800 7.63 -38.25 -38.85
CA PHE A 800 8.36 -37.84 -37.65
C PHE A 800 9.62 -38.71 -37.39
N CYS A 801 9.76 -39.84 -38.08
CA CYS A 801 10.94 -40.70 -38.01
C CYS A 801 12.02 -40.22 -38.99
N MET A 802 12.52 -39.01 -38.78
CA MET A 802 13.73 -38.52 -39.45
C MET A 802 14.94 -38.97 -38.59
N GLU A 803 15.72 -39.92 -39.10
CA GLU A 803 17.03 -40.36 -38.59
C GLU A 803 17.06 -41.22 -37.31
N GLU A 804 17.50 -42.48 -37.49
CA GLU A 804 18.03 -43.51 -36.56
C GLU A 804 17.28 -43.87 -35.26
N SER A 805 16.42 -43.00 -34.74
CA SER A 805 15.65 -43.22 -33.53
C SER A 805 14.29 -43.83 -33.88
N LYS A 806 14.05 -45.07 -33.44
CA LYS A 806 12.74 -45.73 -33.52
C LYS A 806 11.76 -45.22 -32.45
N THR A 807 12.05 -44.08 -31.82
CA THR A 807 11.34 -43.58 -30.65
C THR A 807 10.88 -42.15 -30.89
N ILE A 808 9.56 -41.92 -30.86
CA ILE A 808 8.94 -40.61 -30.92
C ILE A 808 8.54 -40.20 -29.51
N SER A 809 8.97 -39.02 -29.07
CA SER A 809 8.57 -38.46 -27.77
C SER A 809 7.51 -37.37 -27.97
N ILE A 810 6.36 -37.53 -27.33
CA ILE A 810 5.24 -36.60 -27.34
C ILE A 810 5.09 -36.06 -25.92
N PHE A 811 5.16 -34.75 -25.76
CA PHE A 811 4.93 -34.08 -24.49
C PHE A 811 3.51 -33.53 -24.48
N VAL A 812 2.80 -33.78 -23.38
CA VAL A 812 1.41 -33.34 -23.21
C VAL A 812 1.37 -32.26 -22.14
N THR A 813 0.95 -31.06 -22.52
CA THR A 813 0.73 -29.95 -21.60
C THR A 813 -0.78 -29.72 -21.38
N GLU A 814 -1.16 -29.48 -20.12
CA GLU A 814 -2.52 -29.10 -19.73
C GLU A 814 -2.61 -27.57 -19.70
N GLU A 815 -3.36 -26.98 -20.62
CA GLU A 815 -3.56 -25.52 -20.73
C GLU A 815 -4.99 -25.16 -20.31
N THR A 816 -5.18 -24.06 -19.57
CA THR A 816 -6.51 -23.55 -19.17
C THR A 816 -7.04 -22.53 -20.19
N LEU A 817 -8.35 -22.54 -20.46
CA LEU A 817 -9.00 -21.69 -21.48
C LEU A 817 -8.65 -20.19 -21.44
N ASP A 818 -8.35 -19.65 -20.25
CA ASP A 818 -8.08 -18.24 -20.01
C ASP A 818 -6.68 -17.73 -20.41
N GLY A 819 -5.75 -18.64 -20.71
CA GLY A 819 -4.35 -18.33 -21.10
C GLY A 819 -4.01 -18.72 -22.55
N ASN A 820 -5.02 -19.02 -23.36
CA ASN A 820 -4.90 -19.73 -24.63
C ASN A 820 -4.24 -18.92 -25.76
N ALA A 821 -2.91 -18.92 -25.82
CA ALA A 821 -2.19 -18.49 -27.01
C ALA A 821 -1.14 -19.53 -27.41
N LEU A 822 -1.36 -20.24 -28.52
CA LEU A 822 -0.25 -20.78 -29.29
C LEU A 822 0.47 -19.62 -29.96
N HIS A 823 1.75 -19.78 -30.27
CA HIS A 823 2.47 -18.78 -31.05
C HIS A 823 2.70 -19.34 -32.46
N GLU A 824 2.08 -18.69 -33.44
CA GLU A 824 2.33 -18.89 -34.85
C GLU A 824 3.65 -18.20 -35.21
N LEU A 825 4.58 -18.99 -35.74
CA LEU A 825 5.88 -18.55 -36.19
C LEU A 825 5.91 -18.69 -37.72
N ALA A 826 5.91 -17.56 -38.42
CA ALA A 826 6.07 -17.49 -39.86
C ALA A 826 7.49 -17.03 -40.20
N CYS A 827 8.31 -17.93 -40.74
CA CYS A 827 9.67 -17.65 -41.14
C CYS A 827 9.73 -17.23 -42.60
N GLN A 828 10.28 -16.03 -42.87
CA GLN A 828 10.53 -15.54 -44.22
C GLN A 828 12.03 -15.58 -44.51
N TYR A 829 12.42 -16.47 -45.43
CA TYR A 829 13.75 -16.50 -46.02
C TYR A 829 13.77 -15.58 -47.26
N LYS A 830 14.90 -14.90 -47.50
CA LYS A 830 15.15 -13.95 -48.60
C LYS A 830 14.07 -13.88 -49.70
N LYS A 831 13.27 -12.81 -49.68
CA LYS A 831 12.30 -12.25 -50.67
C LYS A 831 11.40 -13.13 -51.55
N ASP A 832 11.69 -14.40 -51.85
CA ASP A 832 11.01 -15.16 -52.91
C ASP A 832 10.52 -16.57 -52.48
N GLU A 833 10.59 -16.94 -51.21
CA GLU A 833 10.13 -18.26 -50.73
C GLU A 833 8.81 -18.20 -49.94
N ILE A 834 8.03 -19.29 -50.05
CA ILE A 834 6.78 -19.48 -49.31
C ILE A 834 7.12 -19.52 -47.81
N PRO A 835 6.47 -18.69 -46.97
CA PRO A 835 6.78 -18.66 -45.54
C PRO A 835 6.45 -20.02 -44.92
N MET A 836 7.40 -20.57 -44.17
CA MET A 836 7.14 -21.73 -43.33
C MET A 836 6.37 -21.24 -42.10
N ILE A 837 5.16 -21.78 -41.90
CA ILE A 837 4.28 -21.40 -40.80
C ILE A 837 4.15 -22.60 -39.87
N ASP A 838 4.57 -22.44 -38.63
CA ASP A 838 4.46 -23.48 -37.60
C ASP A 838 3.91 -22.92 -36.28
N LEU A 839 3.25 -23.79 -35.51
CA LEU A 839 2.67 -23.46 -34.21
C LEU A 839 3.53 -24.00 -33.07
N PHE A 840 3.86 -23.12 -32.13
CA PHE A 840 4.62 -23.44 -30.92
C PHE A 840 3.79 -23.23 -29.67
N SER A 841 4.07 -24.04 -28.64
CA SER A 841 3.53 -23.81 -27.30
C SER A 841 3.98 -22.44 -26.77
N SER A 842 3.10 -21.75 -26.05
CA SER A 842 3.42 -20.53 -25.27
C SER A 842 4.57 -20.72 -24.28
N THR A 843 4.84 -21.96 -23.87
CA THR A 843 5.89 -22.35 -22.92
C THR A 843 7.22 -22.68 -23.59
N ALA A 844 7.26 -22.73 -24.93
CA ALA A 844 8.50 -22.97 -25.67
C ALA A 844 9.51 -21.86 -25.41
N LYS A 845 10.78 -22.24 -25.25
CA LYS A 845 11.91 -21.32 -25.12
C LYS A 845 12.47 -20.94 -26.49
N TRP A 846 13.02 -19.74 -26.59
CA TRP A 846 13.74 -19.31 -27.80
C TRP A 846 14.88 -20.24 -28.18
N GLN A 847 15.54 -20.86 -27.20
CA GLN A 847 16.55 -21.89 -27.41
C GLN A 847 15.99 -23.10 -28.17
N GLN A 848 14.75 -23.52 -27.88
CA GLN A 848 14.13 -24.66 -28.57
C GLN A 848 13.77 -24.31 -30.01
N ILE A 849 13.28 -23.08 -30.25
CA ILE A 849 13.04 -22.56 -31.61
C ILE A 849 14.34 -22.47 -32.40
N LYS A 850 15.43 -22.05 -31.74
CA LYS A 850 16.77 -22.06 -32.31
C LYS A 850 17.20 -23.48 -32.69
N PHE A 851 17.04 -24.47 -31.82
CA PHE A 851 17.35 -25.85 -32.23
C PHE A 851 16.49 -26.34 -33.39
N TRP A 852 15.19 -26.07 -33.36
CA TRP A 852 14.26 -26.42 -34.42
C TRP A 852 14.63 -25.79 -35.78
N LEU A 853 14.89 -24.49 -35.83
CA LEU A 853 15.32 -23.79 -37.05
C LEU A 853 16.63 -24.37 -37.61
N LYS A 854 17.60 -24.77 -36.76
CA LYS A 854 18.84 -25.43 -37.18
C LYS A 854 18.58 -26.77 -37.89
N THR A 855 17.53 -27.51 -37.50
CA THR A 855 17.19 -28.80 -38.13
C THR A 855 16.58 -28.66 -39.52
N ILE A 856 15.98 -27.50 -39.83
CA ILE A 856 15.21 -27.33 -41.08
C ILE A 856 15.95 -26.52 -42.14
N ILE A 857 16.66 -25.45 -41.75
CA ILE A 857 17.09 -24.43 -42.70
C ILE A 857 18.51 -24.68 -43.22
N ASP A 858 19.50 -24.93 -42.36
CA ASP A 858 20.86 -25.35 -42.74
C ASP A 858 21.69 -25.65 -41.47
N PRO A 859 22.21 -26.87 -41.26
CA PRO A 859 23.07 -27.19 -40.12
C PRO A 859 24.43 -26.48 -40.15
N SER A 860 24.83 -25.82 -41.25
CA SER A 860 26.13 -25.17 -41.41
C SER A 860 26.24 -23.74 -40.85
N VAL A 861 25.13 -23.13 -40.38
CA VAL A 861 25.17 -21.80 -39.74
C VAL A 861 25.52 -21.96 -38.25
N ASP A 862 26.78 -21.65 -37.91
CA ASP A 862 27.38 -21.95 -36.60
C ASP A 862 26.60 -21.39 -35.40
N ASP A 863 26.10 -20.14 -35.46
CA ASP A 863 25.23 -19.60 -34.40
C ASP A 863 24.50 -18.31 -34.81
N TYR A 864 23.24 -18.18 -34.39
CA TYR A 864 22.43 -16.96 -34.57
C TYR A 864 21.78 -16.51 -33.28
N VAL A 865 21.38 -15.25 -33.28
CA VAL A 865 20.74 -14.55 -32.17
C VAL A 865 19.44 -13.91 -32.67
N PHE A 866 18.41 -13.95 -31.84
CA PHE A 866 17.13 -13.31 -32.12
C PHE A 866 17.17 -11.84 -31.70
N PHE A 867 16.99 -10.94 -32.66
CA PHE A 867 16.99 -9.50 -32.46
C PHE A 867 15.60 -8.94 -32.65
N MET A 868 15.12 -8.27 -31.62
CA MET A 868 13.79 -7.72 -31.54
C MET A 868 13.82 -6.26 -32.04
N ARG A 869 13.49 -6.06 -33.32
CA ARG A 869 13.74 -4.80 -34.04
C ARG A 869 13.09 -3.58 -33.38
N GLU A 870 11.84 -3.71 -32.93
CA GLU A 870 11.07 -2.59 -32.36
C GLU A 870 11.66 -2.05 -31.04
N LYS A 871 12.35 -2.89 -30.28
CA LYS A 871 12.95 -2.48 -28.99
C LYS A 871 14.48 -2.46 -29.04
N GLU A 872 15.06 -2.79 -30.18
CA GLU A 872 16.51 -2.93 -30.38
C GLU A 872 17.20 -3.85 -29.34
N ILE A 873 16.52 -4.93 -28.93
CA ILE A 873 16.98 -5.82 -27.86
C ILE A 873 17.26 -7.23 -28.40
N ILE A 874 18.33 -7.84 -27.90
CA ILE A 874 18.61 -9.26 -28.08
C ILE A 874 17.74 -10.07 -27.14
N ILE A 875 17.04 -11.06 -27.69
CA ILE A 875 16.22 -11.98 -26.91
C ILE A 875 17.13 -13.06 -26.31
N ASP A 876 17.06 -13.23 -24.99
CA ASP A 876 17.73 -14.33 -24.30
C ASP A 876 17.11 -15.68 -24.70
N ASP A 877 17.96 -16.61 -25.15
CA ASP A 877 17.58 -17.96 -25.57
C ASP A 877 16.77 -18.70 -24.47
N ASN A 878 16.97 -18.39 -23.19
CA ASN A 878 16.23 -19.03 -22.09
C ASN A 878 14.81 -18.47 -21.87
N ARG A 879 14.48 -17.32 -22.48
CA ARG A 879 13.14 -16.74 -22.34
C ARG A 879 12.11 -17.60 -23.03
N ILE A 880 10.93 -17.63 -22.42
CA ILE A 880 9.75 -18.32 -22.93
C ILE A 880 9.02 -17.38 -23.91
N LEU A 881 8.45 -17.94 -24.99
CA LEU A 881 7.73 -17.17 -26.02
C LEU A 881 6.70 -16.21 -25.43
N SER A 882 5.84 -16.68 -24.54
CA SER A 882 4.79 -15.87 -23.90
C SER A 882 5.31 -14.68 -23.08
N THR A 883 6.56 -14.69 -22.62
CA THR A 883 7.16 -13.55 -21.91
C THR A 883 7.67 -12.46 -22.86
N THR A 884 7.79 -12.79 -24.15
CA THR A 884 8.37 -11.91 -25.16
C THR A 884 7.29 -11.02 -25.79
N THR A 885 6.08 -11.55 -25.98
CA THR A 885 5.00 -10.87 -26.72
C THR A 885 3.60 -11.24 -26.22
N THR A 886 2.68 -10.28 -26.22
CA THR A 886 1.23 -10.51 -26.08
C THR A 886 0.47 -10.47 -27.42
N GLU A 887 1.10 -9.99 -28.50
CA GLU A 887 0.49 -9.79 -29.83
C GLU A 887 1.36 -10.36 -30.98
N SER A 888 1.51 -9.60 -32.08
CA SER A 888 2.36 -9.94 -33.23
C SER A 888 3.66 -9.13 -33.23
N MET A 889 4.79 -9.76 -33.57
CA MET A 889 6.11 -9.13 -33.56
C MET A 889 7.01 -9.62 -34.70
N ILE A 890 7.90 -8.74 -35.16
CA ILE A 890 8.94 -9.05 -36.14
C ILE A 890 10.28 -9.22 -35.40
N ILE A 891 10.91 -10.38 -35.60
CA ILE A 891 12.17 -10.76 -34.99
C ILE A 891 13.16 -11.09 -36.10
N ASP A 892 14.26 -10.35 -36.13
CA ASP A 892 15.34 -10.57 -37.08
C ASP A 892 16.30 -11.60 -36.51
N VAL A 893 16.65 -12.61 -37.29
CA VAL A 893 17.69 -13.56 -36.92
C VAL A 893 19.00 -13.06 -37.50
N ILE A 894 19.92 -12.70 -36.62
CA ILE A 894 21.21 -12.09 -36.98
C ILE A 894 22.36 -13.04 -36.66
N ASN A 895 23.45 -12.87 -37.41
CA ASN A 895 24.68 -13.63 -37.17
C ASN A 895 25.29 -13.19 -35.84
N ARG A 896 25.66 -14.13 -34.96
CA ARG A 896 26.30 -13.80 -33.67
C ARG A 896 27.56 -12.94 -33.81
N ASN A 897 28.28 -13.05 -34.94
CA ASN A 897 29.48 -12.25 -35.23
C ASN A 897 29.18 -10.77 -35.48
N SER A 898 27.91 -10.38 -35.69
CA SER A 898 27.51 -8.96 -35.78
C SER A 898 27.31 -8.32 -34.40
N LEU A 899 27.53 -9.06 -33.32
CA LEU A 899 27.43 -8.57 -31.94
C LEU A 899 28.81 -8.25 -31.37
N SER A 900 28.84 -7.26 -30.48
CA SER A 900 29.96 -6.94 -29.61
C SER A 900 29.48 -6.94 -28.16
N LYS A 901 30.33 -7.43 -27.26
CA LYS A 901 30.07 -7.42 -25.83
C LYS A 901 30.53 -6.09 -25.26
N VAL A 902 29.66 -5.38 -24.55
CA VAL A 902 29.96 -4.09 -23.92
C VAL A 902 29.81 -4.24 -22.40
N ILE A 903 30.86 -3.89 -21.65
CA ILE A 903 30.84 -3.81 -20.19
C ILE A 903 30.70 -2.34 -19.82
N LEU A 904 29.53 -1.98 -19.28
CA LEU A 904 29.21 -0.67 -18.75
C LEU A 904 29.52 -0.66 -17.26
N THR A 905 30.47 0.18 -16.86
CA THR A 905 30.83 0.39 -15.46
C THR A 905 30.20 1.70 -15.00
N PHE A 906 29.24 1.61 -14.08
CA PHE A 906 28.62 2.76 -13.43
C PHE A 906 28.68 2.59 -11.92
N GLU A 907 29.32 3.52 -11.23
CA GLU A 907 29.60 3.44 -9.79
C GLU A 907 30.31 2.13 -9.41
N THR A 908 29.66 1.24 -8.66
CA THR A 908 30.16 -0.10 -8.29
C THR A 908 29.59 -1.22 -9.15
N ASN A 909 28.68 -0.90 -10.08
CA ASN A 909 27.96 -1.89 -10.87
C ASN A 909 28.60 -2.04 -12.26
N ASN A 910 28.87 -3.29 -12.61
CA ASN A 910 29.28 -3.66 -13.96
C ASN A 910 28.11 -4.37 -14.63
N GLN A 911 27.56 -3.76 -15.67
CA GLN A 911 26.55 -4.40 -16.50
C GLN A 911 27.21 -4.84 -17.81
N THR A 912 27.00 -6.10 -18.17
CA THR A 912 27.48 -6.65 -19.43
C THR A 912 26.29 -6.78 -20.37
N VAL A 913 26.37 -6.16 -21.54
CA VAL A 913 25.31 -6.17 -22.56
C VAL A 913 25.91 -6.58 -23.89
N ASP A 914 25.26 -7.50 -24.59
CA ASP A 914 25.58 -7.79 -25.99
C ASP A 914 24.79 -6.83 -26.88
N VAL A 915 25.47 -6.11 -27.76
CA VAL A 915 24.85 -5.13 -28.66
C VAL A 915 25.33 -5.30 -30.09
N LEU A 916 24.55 -4.79 -31.05
CA LEU A 916 24.96 -4.78 -32.44
C LEU A 916 26.20 -3.91 -32.63
N LYS A 917 27.17 -4.42 -33.39
CA LYS A 917 28.36 -3.67 -33.82
C LYS A 917 28.01 -2.35 -34.52
N SER A 918 26.88 -2.32 -35.23
CA SER A 918 26.37 -1.13 -35.92
C SER A 918 25.64 -0.14 -35.01
N MET A 919 25.30 -0.51 -33.76
CA MET A 919 24.57 0.36 -32.84
C MET A 919 25.42 1.58 -32.46
N LYS A 920 24.81 2.76 -32.42
CA LYS A 920 25.47 3.99 -31.93
C LYS A 920 25.66 3.93 -30.42
N ILE A 921 26.71 4.56 -29.91
CA ILE A 921 26.96 4.64 -28.46
C ILE A 921 25.86 5.45 -27.76
N SER A 922 25.29 6.49 -28.39
CA SER A 922 24.15 7.24 -27.85
C SER A 922 22.92 6.36 -27.63
N SER A 923 22.60 5.44 -28.56
CA SER A 923 21.50 4.49 -28.40
C SER A 923 21.70 3.53 -27.22
N LEU A 924 22.96 3.19 -26.89
CA LEU A 924 23.29 2.34 -25.73
C LEU A 924 22.93 3.03 -24.39
N LEU A 925 23.09 4.36 -24.30
CA LEU A 925 22.70 5.13 -23.11
C LEU A 925 21.18 5.16 -22.92
N ASN A 926 20.43 5.29 -24.01
CA ASN A 926 18.97 5.27 -23.98
C ASN A 926 18.43 3.92 -23.49
N LEU A 927 19.07 2.81 -23.86
CA LEU A 927 18.73 1.47 -23.33
C LEU A 927 18.87 1.39 -21.80
N MET A 928 19.70 2.23 -21.18
CA MET A 928 19.88 2.28 -19.74
C MET A 928 19.07 3.39 -19.04
N GLY A 929 18.32 4.21 -19.79
CA GLY A 929 17.58 5.35 -19.26
C GLY A 929 18.47 6.47 -18.70
N ILE A 930 19.71 6.59 -19.17
CA ILE A 930 20.65 7.62 -18.74
C ILE A 930 20.68 8.73 -19.79
N SER A 931 20.43 9.98 -19.37
CA SER A 931 20.59 11.16 -20.24
C SER A 931 22.06 11.38 -20.61
N SER A 932 22.35 11.63 -21.88
CA SER A 932 23.70 11.98 -22.35
C SER A 932 24.23 13.24 -21.68
N ASP A 933 23.35 14.16 -21.29
CA ASP A 933 23.72 15.48 -20.77
C ASP A 933 24.27 15.41 -19.34
N ASP A 934 23.93 14.34 -18.60
CA ASP A 934 24.28 14.16 -17.19
C ASP A 934 25.53 13.29 -16.99
N CYS A 935 26.11 12.76 -18.09
CA CYS A 935 27.21 11.82 -18.01
C CYS A 935 28.33 12.08 -19.01
N VAL A 936 29.52 11.68 -18.60
CA VAL A 936 30.72 11.65 -19.42
C VAL A 936 31.10 10.18 -19.59
N LEU A 937 31.02 9.67 -20.81
CA LEU A 937 31.48 8.33 -21.15
C LEU A 937 33.00 8.32 -21.37
N VAL A 938 33.66 7.39 -20.71
CA VAL A 938 35.09 7.12 -20.88
C VAL A 938 35.25 5.69 -21.36
N LEU A 939 35.82 5.52 -22.54
CA LEU A 939 36.26 4.21 -23.01
C LEU A 939 37.49 3.79 -22.20
N THR A 940 37.34 2.72 -21.42
CA THR A 940 38.40 2.18 -20.56
C THR A 940 39.12 1.03 -21.27
N GLY A 941 40.19 1.36 -21.99
CA GLY A 941 41.12 0.38 -22.59
C GLY A 941 42.57 0.69 -22.20
N GLU A 942 43.53 0.25 -23.02
CA GLU A 942 44.95 0.63 -22.87
C GLU A 942 45.13 2.15 -22.85
N ASN A 943 44.26 2.87 -23.58
CA ASN A 943 44.15 4.33 -23.55
C ASN A 943 42.76 4.72 -23.07
N LYS A 944 42.66 5.44 -21.95
CA LYS A 944 41.39 6.04 -21.51
C LYS A 944 41.03 7.17 -22.46
N LEU A 945 39.95 7.01 -23.23
CA LEU A 945 39.45 8.02 -24.15
C LEU A 945 38.11 8.54 -23.65
N LYS A 946 38.03 9.84 -23.34
CA LYS A 946 36.76 10.51 -23.07
C LYS A 946 36.05 10.74 -24.40
N LEU A 947 34.85 10.19 -24.55
CA LEU A 947 34.06 10.29 -25.78
C LEU A 947 33.43 11.68 -25.90
N THR A 948 33.53 12.30 -27.07
CA THR A 948 32.81 13.54 -27.44
C THR A 948 31.38 13.25 -27.91
N GLU A 949 30.54 14.27 -28.11
CA GLU A 949 29.21 14.10 -28.72
C GLU A 949 29.30 13.43 -30.11
N ASP A 950 30.26 13.83 -30.94
CA ASP A 950 30.52 13.20 -32.24
C ASP A 950 30.92 11.72 -32.09
N ASP A 951 31.61 11.35 -31.01
CA ASP A 951 31.98 9.98 -30.71
C ASP A 951 30.78 9.13 -30.25
N LEU A 952 29.77 9.74 -29.62
CA LEU A 952 28.53 9.07 -29.23
C LEU A 952 27.69 8.64 -30.43
N GLU A 953 27.77 9.40 -31.52
CA GLU A 953 27.08 9.10 -32.78
C GLU A 953 27.78 8.04 -33.64
N LYS A 954 29.00 7.63 -33.26
CA LYS A 954 29.72 6.53 -33.92
C LYS A 954 29.21 5.18 -33.45
N SER A 955 29.32 4.18 -34.32
CA SER A 955 28.94 2.80 -34.02
C SER A 955 29.91 2.15 -33.02
N VAL A 956 29.42 1.19 -32.24
CA VAL A 956 30.22 0.35 -31.31
C VAL A 956 31.41 -0.31 -32.01
N SER A 957 31.25 -0.73 -33.27
CA SER A 957 32.31 -1.31 -34.09
C SER A 957 33.50 -0.40 -34.31
N THR A 958 33.31 0.92 -34.22
CA THR A 958 34.40 1.89 -34.37
C THR A 958 35.46 1.73 -33.28
N TYR A 959 35.07 1.20 -32.12
CA TYR A 959 35.91 1.06 -30.94
C TYR A 959 36.23 -0.39 -30.57
N SER A 960 35.73 -1.37 -31.33
CA SER A 960 35.99 -2.79 -31.15
C SER A 960 37.05 -3.22 -32.18
N SER A 961 38.31 -3.31 -31.77
CA SER A 961 39.45 -3.55 -32.67
C SER A 961 39.56 -4.99 -33.19
N ASN A 962 39.03 -5.98 -32.46
CA ASN A 962 38.99 -7.39 -32.84
C ASN A 962 37.57 -7.97 -32.73
N GLU A 963 37.32 -9.06 -33.45
CA GLU A 963 36.03 -9.76 -33.48
C GLU A 963 35.55 -10.25 -32.10
N ASN A 964 36.45 -10.38 -31.12
CA ASN A 964 36.18 -10.81 -29.75
C ASN A 964 36.36 -9.71 -28.69
N ASP A 965 36.63 -8.46 -29.08
CA ASP A 965 36.96 -7.41 -28.12
C ASP A 965 35.72 -7.00 -27.32
N VAL A 966 35.85 -7.06 -26.00
CA VAL A 966 34.88 -6.55 -25.05
C VAL A 966 35.11 -5.05 -24.89
N LEU A 967 34.11 -4.24 -25.23
CA LEU A 967 34.19 -2.79 -25.09
C LEU A 967 33.90 -2.42 -23.64
N HIS A 968 34.86 -1.83 -22.93
CA HIS A 968 34.61 -1.35 -21.57
C HIS A 968 34.32 0.15 -21.58
N LEU A 969 33.10 0.54 -21.23
CA LEU A 969 32.67 1.92 -21.11
C LEU A 969 32.44 2.24 -19.64
N GLN A 970 33.18 3.23 -19.12
CA GLN A 970 32.97 3.77 -17.78
C GLN A 970 32.12 5.04 -17.87
N LEU A 971 31.02 5.07 -17.15
CA LEU A 971 30.12 6.20 -17.10
C LEU A 971 30.46 7.07 -15.88
N LEU A 972 30.93 8.29 -16.12
CA LEU A 972 31.21 9.28 -15.09
C LEU A 972 30.03 10.24 -15.00
N ILE A 973 29.55 10.53 -13.79
CA ILE A 973 28.47 11.49 -13.55
C ILE A 973 29.04 12.89 -13.61
N SER A 974 28.43 13.79 -14.37
CA SER A 974 28.83 15.19 -14.40
C SER A 974 28.13 15.96 -13.28
N ILE A 975 28.90 16.44 -12.29
CA ILE A 975 28.38 17.33 -11.24
C ILE A 975 28.63 18.76 -11.63
N GLN A 976 27.56 19.55 -11.75
CA GLN A 976 27.64 20.97 -12.08
C GLN A 976 27.53 21.80 -10.80
N ILE A 977 28.51 22.67 -10.56
CA ILE A 977 28.56 23.56 -9.41
C ILE A 977 28.62 25.00 -9.92
N THR A 978 27.59 25.80 -9.64
CA THR A 978 27.55 27.21 -10.03
C THR A 978 27.97 28.08 -8.84
N LYS A 979 28.97 28.92 -9.05
CA LYS A 979 29.45 29.86 -8.03
C LYS A 979 28.43 30.98 -7.81
N TYR A 980 28.17 31.33 -6.55
CA TYR A 980 27.05 32.21 -6.22
C TYR A 980 27.26 33.66 -6.65
N ASP A 981 28.47 34.21 -6.46
CA ASP A 981 28.83 35.62 -6.66
C ASP A 981 29.00 36.03 -8.13
N ASP A 982 29.70 35.23 -8.94
CA ASP A 982 30.02 35.54 -10.35
C ASP A 982 29.36 34.61 -11.38
N LYS A 983 28.60 33.61 -10.91
CA LYS A 983 27.93 32.59 -11.75
C LYS A 983 28.87 31.72 -12.58
N GLU A 984 30.14 31.59 -12.19
CA GLU A 984 31.07 30.64 -12.80
C GLU A 984 30.54 29.19 -12.67
N ASN A 985 30.54 28.42 -13.75
CA ASN A 985 30.11 27.02 -13.75
C ASN A 985 31.34 26.09 -13.71
N ILE A 986 31.39 25.21 -12.71
CA ILE A 986 32.43 24.21 -12.51
C ILE A 986 31.79 22.83 -12.76
N ASN A 987 32.35 22.05 -13.69
CA ASN A 987 31.87 20.71 -14.00
C ASN A 987 32.88 19.66 -13.51
N ILE A 988 32.46 18.82 -12.57
CA ILE A 988 33.29 17.80 -11.94
C ILE A 988 32.79 16.41 -12.37
N PRO A 989 33.54 15.67 -13.20
CA PRO A 989 33.20 14.30 -13.55
C PRO A 989 33.55 13.37 -12.39
N LEU A 990 32.59 12.59 -11.90
CA LEU A 990 32.77 11.64 -10.81
C LEU A 990 32.53 10.21 -11.27
N SER A 991 33.42 9.30 -10.89
CA SER A 991 33.24 7.86 -11.14
C SER A 991 32.27 7.19 -10.16
N ASN A 992 31.97 7.83 -9.03
CA ASN A 992 31.11 7.28 -7.98
C ASN A 992 30.51 8.43 -7.12
N ARG A 993 29.22 8.33 -6.74
CA ARG A 993 28.55 9.26 -5.82
C ARG A 993 28.88 9.03 -4.34
N ASN A 994 29.62 7.98 -3.98
CA ASN A 994 30.04 7.71 -2.61
C ASN A 994 31.21 8.61 -2.17
N ILE A 995 31.10 9.90 -2.41
CA ILE A 995 31.97 10.96 -1.87
C ILE A 995 31.14 11.86 -0.95
N THR A 996 31.80 12.47 0.03
CA THR A 996 31.18 13.47 0.90
C THR A 996 31.13 14.84 0.23
N ILE A 997 30.24 15.72 0.68
CA ILE A 997 30.17 17.11 0.20
C ILE A 997 31.48 17.87 0.45
N GLU A 998 32.18 17.59 1.56
CA GLU A 998 33.52 18.14 1.82
C GLU A 998 34.54 17.69 0.76
N GLN A 999 34.53 16.41 0.38
CA GLN A 999 35.39 15.92 -0.70
C GLN A 999 35.02 16.56 -2.04
N LEU A 1000 33.73 16.75 -2.32
CA LEU A 1000 33.27 17.43 -3.53
C LEU A 1000 33.71 18.90 -3.57
N LEU A 1001 33.65 19.62 -2.44
CA LEU A 1001 34.18 20.97 -2.29
C LEU A 1001 35.67 21.02 -2.63
N ASN A 1002 36.47 20.08 -2.12
CA ASN A 1002 37.91 20.00 -2.42
C ASN A 1002 38.20 19.79 -3.91
N LEU A 1003 37.31 19.12 -4.65
CA LEU A 1003 37.42 18.92 -6.10
C LEU A 1003 37.09 20.16 -6.93
N THR A 1004 36.53 21.22 -6.34
CA THR A 1004 36.27 22.49 -7.06
C THR A 1004 37.54 23.30 -7.33
N GLU A 1005 38.65 22.97 -6.66
CA GLU A 1005 39.92 23.72 -6.66
C GLU A 1005 39.79 25.19 -6.21
N LYS A 1006 38.63 25.59 -5.64
CA LYS A 1006 38.42 26.91 -5.05
C LYS A 1006 38.90 26.92 -3.60
N SER A 1007 39.29 28.10 -3.11
CA SER A 1007 39.75 28.25 -1.72
C SER A 1007 38.60 27.97 -0.75
N ILE A 1008 38.75 26.91 0.04
CA ILE A 1008 37.79 26.46 1.07
C ILE A 1008 37.67 27.52 2.18
N ASP A 1009 38.71 28.33 2.39
CA ASP A 1009 38.70 29.44 3.35
C ASP A 1009 37.68 30.52 2.96
N VAL A 1010 37.37 30.63 1.66
CA VAL A 1010 36.38 31.57 1.11
C VAL A 1010 35.04 30.88 0.87
N TYR A 1011 35.04 29.73 0.20
CA TYR A 1011 33.83 28.97 -0.15
C TYR A 1011 33.67 27.75 0.75
N LYS A 1012 32.95 27.95 1.85
CA LYS A 1012 32.79 26.93 2.91
C LYS A 1012 31.67 25.93 2.66
N TYR A 1013 30.71 26.25 1.79
CA TYR A 1013 29.45 25.51 1.70
C TYR A 1013 29.04 25.19 0.25
N LEU A 1014 28.40 24.03 0.09
CA LEU A 1014 27.59 23.71 -1.09
C LEU A 1014 26.11 23.78 -0.71
N ALA A 1015 25.33 24.43 -1.56
CA ALA A 1015 23.88 24.38 -1.49
C ALA A 1015 23.31 23.53 -2.63
N THR A 1016 22.16 22.93 -2.38
CA THR A 1016 21.33 22.32 -3.42
C THR A 1016 20.90 23.38 -4.43
N ASN A 1017 20.85 23.04 -5.73
CA ASN A 1017 20.39 24.03 -6.71
C ASN A 1017 18.88 24.30 -6.60
N ASP A 1018 18.09 23.28 -6.24
CA ASP A 1018 16.63 23.36 -6.30
C ASP A 1018 15.98 23.89 -5.02
N THR A 1019 16.59 23.64 -3.86
CA THR A 1019 16.09 24.09 -2.54
C THR A 1019 16.98 25.16 -1.91
N LYS A 1020 18.11 25.50 -2.53
CA LYS A 1020 19.08 26.49 -2.04
C LYS A 1020 19.52 26.22 -0.58
N LYS A 1021 19.38 24.98 -0.13
CA LYS A 1021 19.68 24.54 1.23
C LYS A 1021 21.14 24.16 1.31
N ILE A 1022 21.81 24.62 2.34
CA ILE A 1022 23.20 24.27 2.61
C ILE A 1022 23.25 22.81 3.08
N ILE A 1023 24.05 22.02 2.38
CA ILE A 1023 24.19 20.58 2.61
C ILE A 1023 25.25 20.36 3.68
N ASN A 1024 25.06 19.36 4.53
CA ASN A 1024 26.05 19.01 5.55
C ASN A 1024 27.34 18.51 4.89
N SER A 1025 28.51 18.98 5.33
CA SER A 1025 29.81 18.59 4.79
C SER A 1025 30.04 17.08 4.81
N ASN A 1026 29.49 16.39 5.82
CA ASN A 1026 29.60 14.94 6.00
C ASN A 1026 28.55 14.13 5.22
N GLU A 1027 27.59 14.79 4.58
CA GLU A 1027 26.57 14.13 3.79
C GLU A 1027 27.21 13.53 2.53
N LYS A 1028 26.75 12.34 2.15
CA LYS A 1028 27.24 11.67 0.95
C LYS A 1028 26.41 12.11 -0.25
N LEU A 1029 27.08 12.35 -1.37
CA LEU A 1029 26.42 12.70 -2.63
C LEU A 1029 25.45 11.59 -3.10
N SER A 1030 25.69 10.32 -2.73
CA SER A 1030 24.77 9.19 -3.00
C SER A 1030 23.41 9.31 -2.32
N ASN A 1031 23.31 10.11 -1.25
CA ASN A 1031 22.05 10.36 -0.55
C ASN A 1031 21.23 11.48 -1.21
N LEU A 1032 21.82 12.16 -2.20
CA LEU A 1032 21.22 13.29 -2.89
C LEU A 1032 20.80 12.87 -4.30
N ASN A 1033 19.59 13.26 -4.69
CA ASN A 1033 19.04 12.93 -6.01
C ASN A 1033 19.42 13.97 -7.10
N GLN A 1034 20.28 14.93 -6.80
CA GLN A 1034 20.62 16.03 -7.72
C GLN A 1034 22.11 16.05 -8.06
N THR A 1035 22.43 16.54 -9.26
CA THR A 1035 23.79 16.72 -9.79
C THR A 1035 24.20 18.18 -9.90
N LYS A 1036 23.32 19.11 -9.52
CA LYS A 1036 23.51 20.56 -9.61
C LYS A 1036 23.59 21.18 -8.22
N PHE A 1037 24.65 21.93 -7.96
CA PHE A 1037 24.91 22.58 -6.68
C PHE A 1037 25.33 24.03 -6.85
N ILE A 1038 25.30 24.79 -5.76
CA ILE A 1038 25.74 26.18 -5.70
C ILE A 1038 26.89 26.27 -4.71
N LEU A 1039 27.98 26.94 -5.09
CA LEU A 1039 29.12 27.18 -4.22
C LEU A 1039 28.97 28.54 -3.51
N VAL A 1040 29.02 28.54 -2.18
CA VAL A 1040 28.55 29.66 -1.33
C VAL A 1040 29.56 30.00 -0.23
N GLN A 1041 29.75 31.30 0.02
CA GLN A 1041 30.56 31.84 1.12
C GLN A 1041 29.78 31.87 2.44
N GLU A 1042 30.45 32.03 3.58
CA GLU A 1042 29.77 32.01 4.89
C GLU A 1042 28.79 33.18 5.09
N ASN A 1043 29.15 34.39 4.65
CA ASN A 1043 28.32 35.59 4.68
C ASN A 1043 27.15 35.57 3.66
N GLU A 1044 27.12 34.59 2.77
CA GLU A 1044 26.04 34.36 1.79
C GLU A 1044 25.04 33.30 2.29
N THR A 1045 25.14 32.91 3.57
CA THR A 1045 24.23 31.94 4.20
C THR A 1045 23.43 32.57 5.34
N CYS A 1046 22.20 32.08 5.53
CA CYS A 1046 21.35 32.43 6.67
C CYS A 1046 20.87 31.17 7.39
N LEU A 1047 20.69 31.26 8.72
CA LEU A 1047 20.18 30.17 9.54
C LEU A 1047 18.67 30.35 9.73
N VAL A 1048 17.89 29.34 9.37
CA VAL A 1048 16.43 29.30 9.50
C VAL A 1048 16.05 28.28 10.57
N SER A 1049 15.23 28.69 11.53
CA SER A 1049 14.72 27.88 12.63
C SER A 1049 13.22 27.70 12.45
N ILE A 1050 12.75 26.47 12.28
CA ILE A 1050 11.32 26.15 12.13
C ILE A 1050 10.84 25.41 13.37
N MET A 1051 9.99 26.05 14.17
CA MET A 1051 9.37 25.44 15.34
C MET A 1051 8.14 24.64 14.93
N LYS A 1052 8.19 23.32 15.16
CA LYS A 1052 7.07 22.39 14.91
C LYS A 1052 6.85 21.52 16.13
N SER A 1053 5.73 21.71 16.83
CA SER A 1053 5.22 20.80 17.89
C SER A 1053 6.34 20.14 18.74
N SER A 1054 7.10 20.97 19.48
CA SER A 1054 8.25 20.65 20.36
C SER A 1054 9.62 20.34 19.70
N ASN A 1055 9.70 20.16 18.38
CA ASN A 1055 10.97 20.03 17.66
C ASN A 1055 11.35 21.35 16.97
N ASN A 1056 12.55 21.84 17.25
CA ASN A 1056 13.12 22.99 16.55
C ASN A 1056 14.04 22.49 15.43
N LEU A 1057 13.60 22.61 14.18
CA LEU A 1057 14.39 22.25 13.01
C LEU A 1057 15.23 23.46 12.60
N GLN A 1058 16.54 23.41 12.84
CA GLN A 1058 17.47 24.42 12.37
C GLN A 1058 18.16 23.96 11.08
N GLN A 1059 18.03 24.76 10.03
CA GLN A 1059 18.63 24.49 8.72
C GLN A 1059 19.24 25.77 8.16
N ARG A 1060 20.33 25.64 7.42
CA ARG A 1060 21.02 26.77 6.81
C ARG A 1060 20.67 26.84 5.32
N PHE A 1061 20.38 28.03 4.82
CA PHE A 1061 20.02 28.31 3.43
C PHE A 1061 20.93 29.39 2.85
N VAL A 1062 20.91 29.52 1.53
CA VAL A 1062 21.49 30.67 0.84
C VAL A 1062 20.61 31.91 1.09
N VAL A 1063 21.21 33.09 1.28
CA VAL A 1063 20.49 34.32 1.66
C VAL A 1063 19.39 34.74 0.67
N PHE A 1064 19.58 34.50 -0.63
CA PHE A 1064 18.55 34.74 -1.67
C PHE A 1064 17.60 33.54 -1.90
N ALA A 1065 17.61 32.52 -1.04
CA ALA A 1065 16.58 31.48 -1.09
C ALA A 1065 15.20 32.11 -0.87
N THR A 1066 14.18 31.58 -1.55
CA THR A 1066 12.79 32.00 -1.34
C THR A 1066 12.13 31.12 -0.28
N LEU A 1067 11.01 31.56 0.28
CA LEU A 1067 10.22 30.70 1.16
C LEU A 1067 9.73 29.43 0.45
N ALA A 1068 9.45 29.49 -0.86
CA ALA A 1068 9.15 28.32 -1.68
C ALA A 1068 10.24 27.26 -1.60
N ASP A 1069 11.51 27.68 -1.54
CA ASP A 1069 12.65 26.79 -1.43
C ASP A 1069 12.72 26.13 -0.04
N VAL A 1070 12.33 26.85 1.02
CA VAL A 1070 12.17 26.30 2.38
C VAL A 1070 11.01 25.30 2.45
N TYR A 1071 9.87 25.60 1.82
CA TYR A 1071 8.69 24.70 1.83
C TYR A 1071 8.95 23.33 1.18
N LYS A 1072 9.82 23.25 0.17
CA LYS A 1072 10.16 22.00 -0.52
C LYS A 1072 10.82 20.95 0.41
N GLU A 1073 11.45 21.37 1.49
CA GLU A 1073 12.27 20.54 2.39
C GLU A 1073 11.47 19.92 3.57
N ASN A 1074 10.29 19.35 3.30
CA ASN A 1074 9.44 18.57 4.24
C ASN A 1074 8.26 19.31 4.92
N ILE A 1075 7.75 20.39 4.32
CA ILE A 1075 6.55 21.09 4.79
C ILE A 1075 5.50 21.11 3.68
N LEU A 1076 5.23 19.96 3.09
CA LEU A 1076 4.01 19.79 2.32
C LEU A 1076 2.86 19.91 3.33
N HIS A 1077 1.99 20.91 3.15
CA HIS A 1077 0.73 21.14 3.88
C HIS A 1077 0.74 22.00 5.17
N GLN A 1078 1.83 22.68 5.53
CA GLN A 1078 1.79 23.69 6.62
C GLN A 1078 2.23 25.06 6.10
N TYR A 1079 1.86 26.12 6.81
CA TYR A 1079 2.28 27.50 6.54
C TYR A 1079 3.39 27.91 7.53
N LEU A 1080 4.29 28.78 7.09
CA LEU A 1080 5.39 29.32 7.89
C LEU A 1080 5.00 30.72 8.36
N MET A 1081 4.64 30.83 9.64
CA MET A 1081 4.35 32.10 10.29
C MET A 1081 5.64 32.71 10.83
N TYR A 1082 5.96 33.94 10.43
CA TYR A 1082 7.11 34.70 10.90
C TYR A 1082 6.73 35.55 12.11
N SER A 1083 7.58 35.56 13.15
CA SER A 1083 7.41 36.40 14.36
C SER A 1083 6.02 36.35 15.00
N THR A 1084 5.32 35.21 14.93
CA THR A 1084 3.92 35.05 15.40
C THR A 1084 2.85 35.94 14.75
N ASP A 1085 3.20 36.70 13.71
CA ASP A 1085 2.36 37.82 13.26
C ASP A 1085 1.74 37.59 11.87
N PHE A 1086 2.50 37.01 10.93
CA PHE A 1086 2.05 36.87 9.55
C PHE A 1086 2.69 35.67 8.83
N VAL A 1087 2.01 35.19 7.79
CA VAL A 1087 2.48 34.15 6.86
C VAL A 1087 2.90 34.84 5.56
N PRO A 1088 4.21 34.92 5.25
CA PRO A 1088 4.69 35.56 4.03
C PRO A 1088 4.37 34.73 2.77
N SER A 1089 4.22 35.38 1.62
CA SER A 1089 4.11 34.67 0.34
C SER A 1089 5.38 33.87 0.00
N LYS A 1090 5.20 32.81 -0.80
CA LYS A 1090 6.27 31.84 -1.09
C LYS A 1090 7.43 32.42 -1.90
N ASP A 1091 7.22 33.52 -2.62
CA ASP A 1091 8.21 34.19 -3.46
C ASP A 1091 9.12 35.15 -2.68
N ILE A 1092 8.81 35.44 -1.42
CA ILE A 1092 9.64 36.32 -0.58
C ILE A 1092 11.00 35.66 -0.30
N GLN A 1093 12.07 36.44 -0.45
CA GLN A 1093 13.44 36.01 -0.21
C GLN A 1093 13.81 36.09 1.28
N LEU A 1094 14.68 35.17 1.73
CA LEU A 1094 15.12 35.13 3.12
C LEU A 1094 15.90 36.39 3.56
N LEU A 1095 16.55 37.08 2.62
CA LEU A 1095 17.23 38.36 2.88
C LEU A 1095 16.31 39.38 3.56
N SER A 1096 15.02 39.39 3.21
CA SER A 1096 14.03 40.31 3.79
C SER A 1096 13.80 40.11 5.29
N PHE A 1097 14.25 38.99 5.88
CA PHE A 1097 14.11 38.69 7.31
C PHE A 1097 15.44 38.80 8.09
N THR A 1098 16.52 39.25 7.46
CA THR A 1098 17.89 39.15 8.01
C THR A 1098 18.22 40.08 9.18
N SER A 1099 17.29 40.93 9.61
CA SER A 1099 17.42 41.66 10.88
C SER A 1099 17.54 40.72 12.09
N GLU A 1100 17.08 39.47 11.98
CA GLU A 1100 17.13 38.45 13.02
C GLU A 1100 17.87 37.20 12.52
N SER A 1101 18.86 36.74 13.30
CA SER A 1101 19.59 35.49 13.02
C SER A 1101 19.64 34.63 14.29
N PRO A 1102 19.06 33.42 14.30
CA PRO A 1102 18.37 32.76 13.18
C PRO A 1102 17.03 33.40 12.82
N ILE A 1103 16.64 33.30 11.55
CA ILE A 1103 15.28 33.63 11.07
C ILE A 1103 14.33 32.58 11.65
N GLN A 1104 13.34 32.99 12.44
CA GLN A 1104 12.44 32.07 13.14
C GLN A 1104 11.06 32.01 12.49
N PHE A 1105 10.63 30.79 12.15
CA PHE A 1105 9.28 30.51 11.68
C PHE A 1105 8.59 29.50 12.61
N ILE A 1106 7.27 29.62 12.71
CA ILE A 1106 6.39 28.67 13.37
C ILE A 1106 5.56 27.98 12.29
N ALA A 1107 5.58 26.65 12.27
CA ALA A 1107 4.76 25.88 11.34
C ALA A 1107 3.31 25.80 11.88
N ILE A 1108 2.35 26.28 11.10
CA ILE A 1108 0.91 26.25 11.42
C ILE A 1108 0.15 25.45 10.36
N ASP A 1109 -0.88 24.70 10.77
CA ASP A 1109 -1.63 23.81 9.88
C ASP A 1109 -2.67 24.54 9.02
N GLU A 1110 -3.13 25.70 9.49
CA GLU A 1110 -4.09 26.55 8.80
C GLU A 1110 -3.46 27.91 8.49
N ASN A 1111 -3.85 28.50 7.36
CA ASN A 1111 -3.37 29.83 6.98
C ASN A 1111 -4.09 30.91 7.80
N LEU A 1112 -3.50 32.10 7.88
CA LEU A 1112 -4.16 33.25 8.50
C LEU A 1112 -5.30 33.77 7.59
N PRO A 1113 -6.39 34.28 8.18
CA PRO A 1113 -7.68 34.45 7.48
C PRO A 1113 -7.71 35.59 6.47
N ILE A 1114 -6.84 36.60 6.60
CA ILE A 1114 -6.81 37.75 5.70
C ILE A 1114 -5.54 37.74 4.87
N THR A 1115 -5.71 37.91 3.56
CA THR A 1115 -4.64 38.21 2.63
C THR A 1115 -4.44 39.72 2.54
N VAL A 1116 -3.23 40.21 2.80
CA VAL A 1116 -2.86 41.61 2.59
C VAL A 1116 -1.90 41.71 1.42
N THR A 1117 -2.25 42.57 0.45
CA THR A 1117 -1.39 42.93 -0.67
C THR A 1117 -0.89 44.35 -0.46
N VAL A 1118 0.43 44.56 -0.44
CA VAL A 1118 1.02 45.89 -0.38
C VAL A 1118 1.77 46.17 -1.68
N GLN A 1119 1.37 47.22 -2.38
CA GLN A 1119 2.01 47.68 -3.62
C GLN A 1119 2.97 48.84 -3.34
N ASN A 1120 4.19 48.73 -3.87
CA ASN A 1120 5.15 49.83 -3.91
C ASN A 1120 5.33 50.30 -5.36
N ASP A 1121 4.75 51.46 -5.67
CA ASP A 1121 4.74 52.04 -7.00
C ASP A 1121 6.15 52.49 -7.46
N GLU A 1122 7.07 52.81 -6.53
CA GLU A 1122 8.43 53.26 -6.88
C GLU A 1122 9.27 52.14 -7.50
N VAL A 1123 9.10 50.90 -7.03
CA VAL A 1123 9.84 49.73 -7.52
C VAL A 1123 9.00 48.84 -8.43
N ASN A 1124 7.73 49.17 -8.65
CA ASN A 1124 6.75 48.35 -9.38
C ASN A 1124 6.74 46.89 -8.89
N LYS A 1125 6.73 46.73 -7.56
CA LYS A 1125 6.63 45.42 -6.89
C LYS A 1125 5.45 45.44 -5.93
N SER A 1126 4.77 44.30 -5.84
CA SER A 1126 3.82 44.03 -4.77
C SER A 1126 4.33 42.87 -3.92
N ILE A 1127 3.96 42.89 -2.65
CA ILE A 1127 4.15 41.77 -1.73
C ILE A 1127 2.79 41.33 -1.22
N GLN A 1128 2.63 40.03 -1.01
CA GLN A 1128 1.41 39.45 -0.46
C GLN A 1128 1.78 38.66 0.79
N PHE A 1129 0.98 38.78 1.84
CA PHE A 1129 1.15 37.99 3.04
C PHE A 1129 -0.17 37.86 3.78
N ASN A 1130 -0.33 36.83 4.60
CA ASN A 1130 -1.55 36.62 5.35
C ASN A 1130 -1.35 36.95 6.82
N CYS A 1131 -2.35 37.53 7.48
CA CYS A 1131 -2.26 37.98 8.87
C CYS A 1131 -3.61 37.82 9.60
N GLU A 1132 -3.58 37.92 10.93
CA GLU A 1132 -4.80 37.94 11.74
C GLU A 1132 -5.57 39.26 11.59
N LEU A 1133 -6.89 39.24 11.84
CA LEU A 1133 -7.76 40.42 11.93
C LEU A 1133 -7.30 41.43 13.00
N SER A 1134 -6.60 40.96 14.02
CA SER A 1134 -6.10 41.74 15.15
C SER A 1134 -4.92 42.65 14.80
N ILE A 1135 -4.29 42.48 13.63
CA ILE A 1135 -3.09 43.24 13.27
C ILE A 1135 -3.42 44.72 13.00
N THR A 1136 -2.65 45.61 13.62
CA THR A 1136 -2.75 47.07 13.42
C THR A 1136 -2.12 47.52 12.11
N VAL A 1137 -2.61 48.62 11.54
CA VAL A 1137 -2.03 49.26 10.34
C VAL A 1137 -0.57 49.68 10.56
N GLU A 1138 -0.19 50.13 11.77
CA GLU A 1138 1.21 50.43 12.10
C GLU A 1138 2.11 49.18 12.00
N ARG A 1139 1.65 48.05 12.54
CA ARG A 1139 2.38 46.77 12.43
C ARG A 1139 2.47 46.28 10.99
N LEU A 1140 1.39 46.39 10.21
CA LEU A 1140 1.40 46.10 8.77
C LEU A 1140 2.40 46.96 8.01
N TYR A 1141 2.45 48.25 8.35
CA TYR A 1141 3.41 49.18 7.76
C TYR A 1141 4.85 48.77 8.08
N ALA A 1142 5.15 48.39 9.33
CA ALA A 1142 6.46 47.88 9.71
C ALA A 1142 6.84 46.59 8.94
N ILE A 1143 5.90 45.65 8.81
CA ILE A 1143 6.08 44.42 8.03
C ILE A 1143 6.35 44.74 6.56
N ALA A 1144 5.57 45.62 5.95
CA ALA A 1144 5.75 46.01 4.56
C ALA A 1144 7.11 46.68 4.33
N CYS A 1145 7.52 47.60 5.21
CA CYS A 1145 8.83 48.23 5.14
C CYS A 1145 9.95 47.20 5.24
N GLN A 1146 9.85 46.24 6.17
CA GLN A 1146 10.82 45.16 6.32
C GLN A 1146 10.92 44.32 5.03
N LEU A 1147 9.78 43.88 4.50
CA LEU A 1147 9.72 43.01 3.32
C LEU A 1147 10.24 43.71 2.04
N PHE A 1148 9.97 45.01 1.89
CA PHE A 1148 10.51 45.83 0.80
C PHE A 1148 11.93 46.38 1.06
N SER A 1149 12.51 46.15 2.25
CA SER A 1149 13.77 46.78 2.67
C SER A 1149 13.74 48.31 2.56
N LEU A 1150 12.65 48.92 3.05
CA LEU A 1150 12.45 50.37 3.12
C LEU A 1150 12.71 50.85 4.54
N ASN A 1151 13.25 52.05 4.66
CA ASN A 1151 13.34 52.75 5.93
C ASN A 1151 11.97 53.35 6.29
N ASN A 1152 11.45 52.96 7.46
CA ASN A 1152 10.10 53.31 7.91
C ASN A 1152 9.90 54.81 8.22
N GLU A 1153 10.96 55.62 8.24
CA GLU A 1153 10.87 57.07 8.43
C GLU A 1153 10.35 57.81 7.18
N TYR A 1154 10.51 57.23 6.00
CA TYR A 1154 10.24 57.92 4.72
C TYR A 1154 8.98 57.50 4.00
N TYR A 1155 8.29 56.50 4.51
CA TYR A 1155 7.12 55.94 3.83
C TYR A 1155 5.88 56.07 4.71
N ARG A 1156 4.73 55.85 4.11
CA ARG A 1156 3.48 55.62 4.81
C ARG A 1156 2.64 54.62 4.06
N LEU A 1157 1.79 53.89 4.78
CA LEU A 1157 0.80 53.00 4.20
C LEU A 1157 -0.48 53.78 3.91
N THR A 1158 -1.05 53.60 2.71
CA THR A 1158 -2.31 54.20 2.27
C THR A 1158 -3.22 53.12 1.70
N MET A 1159 -4.53 53.31 1.73
CA MET A 1159 -5.51 52.41 1.09
C MET A 1159 -6.16 53.16 -0.08
N GLU A 1160 -6.65 52.45 -1.08
CA GLU A 1160 -7.33 53.11 -2.21
C GLU A 1160 -8.45 54.03 -1.68
N ASP A 1161 -8.43 55.29 -2.11
CA ASP A 1161 -9.36 56.36 -1.73
C ASP A 1161 -9.26 56.93 -0.29
N VAL A 1162 -8.23 56.56 0.50
CA VAL A 1162 -7.99 57.13 1.85
C VAL A 1162 -6.59 57.71 1.98
N GLU A 1163 -6.47 59.03 2.19
CA GLU A 1163 -5.18 59.76 2.24
C GLU A 1163 -4.30 59.41 3.46
N SER A 1164 -4.91 58.97 4.56
CA SER A 1164 -4.21 58.52 5.76
C SER A 1164 -5.12 57.64 6.60
N ILE A 1165 -4.62 56.47 7.01
CA ILE A 1165 -5.28 55.61 8.00
C ILE A 1165 -4.52 55.79 9.32
N ASP A 1166 -5.27 55.89 10.42
CA ASP A 1166 -4.69 55.94 11.76
C ASP A 1166 -3.96 54.62 12.07
N GLY A 1167 -2.73 54.72 12.59
CA GLY A 1167 -1.85 53.56 12.77
C GLY A 1167 -2.37 52.53 13.77
N ASP A 1168 -3.17 52.99 14.74
CA ASP A 1168 -3.77 52.16 15.80
C ASP A 1168 -4.97 51.33 15.32
N VAL A 1169 -5.48 51.59 14.11
CA VAL A 1169 -6.63 50.87 13.53
C VAL A 1169 -6.23 49.43 13.19
N SER A 1170 -6.98 48.45 13.65
CA SER A 1170 -6.78 47.05 13.27
C SER A 1170 -7.47 46.70 11.94
N LEU A 1171 -7.06 45.63 11.28
CA LEU A 1171 -7.75 45.16 10.07
C LEU A 1171 -9.23 44.83 10.34
N LYS A 1172 -9.55 44.36 11.55
CA LYS A 1172 -10.93 44.15 12.00
C LYS A 1172 -11.76 45.43 11.96
N ASP A 1173 -11.16 46.56 12.29
CA ASP A 1173 -11.85 47.86 12.32
C ASP A 1173 -12.08 48.43 10.90
N ILE A 1174 -11.35 47.94 9.89
CA ILE A 1174 -11.50 48.35 8.49
C ILE A 1174 -12.70 47.63 7.87
N ASP A 1175 -12.69 46.28 7.85
CA ASP A 1175 -13.83 45.46 7.41
C ASP A 1175 -13.66 44.00 7.89
N GLU A 1176 -14.52 43.55 8.81
CA GLU A 1176 -14.50 42.20 9.37
C GLU A 1176 -14.79 41.09 8.32
N ASN A 1177 -15.36 41.44 7.16
CA ASN A 1177 -15.79 40.46 6.16
C ASN A 1177 -14.83 40.32 4.97
N MET A 1178 -13.77 41.13 4.88
CA MET A 1178 -12.84 41.05 3.75
C MET A 1178 -11.80 39.93 3.95
N SER A 1179 -11.72 39.04 2.97
CA SER A 1179 -10.65 38.04 2.87
C SER A 1179 -9.37 38.58 2.25
N GLU A 1180 -9.44 39.72 1.55
CA GLU A 1180 -8.30 40.36 0.89
C GLU A 1180 -8.37 41.89 1.03
N ILE A 1181 -7.26 42.51 1.43
CA ILE A 1181 -7.14 43.97 1.59
C ILE A 1181 -5.88 44.44 0.86
N SER A 1182 -5.99 45.54 0.10
CA SER A 1182 -4.88 46.10 -0.68
C SER A 1182 -4.46 47.47 -0.13
N PHE A 1183 -3.15 47.63 0.08
CA PHE A 1183 -2.52 48.88 0.49
C PHE A 1183 -1.48 49.33 -0.54
N LYS A 1184 -1.20 50.63 -0.56
CA LYS A 1184 -0.09 51.25 -1.28
C LYS A 1184 0.88 51.85 -0.29
N ILE A 1185 2.16 51.52 -0.40
CA ILE A 1185 3.22 52.19 0.34
C ILE A 1185 3.75 53.34 -0.51
N VAL A 1186 3.68 54.55 0.04
CA VAL A 1186 4.02 55.80 -0.67
C VAL A 1186 5.08 56.54 0.12
N SER A 1187 6.12 57.03 -0.56
CA SER A 1187 7.13 57.89 0.05
C SER A 1187 6.54 59.23 0.46
N ILE A 1188 6.80 59.65 1.69
CA ILE A 1188 6.50 60.99 2.22
C ILE A 1188 7.70 61.93 2.13
N ALA A 1189 8.85 61.44 1.65
CA ALA A 1189 10.06 62.25 1.57
C ALA A 1189 9.91 63.38 0.54
N SER A 1190 10.31 64.58 0.95
CA SER A 1190 10.35 65.77 0.09
C SER A 1190 11.62 65.82 -0.78
N GLN A 1191 12.61 64.97 -0.49
CA GLN A 1191 13.90 64.91 -1.17
C GLN A 1191 14.31 63.46 -1.44
N TYR A 1192 15.10 63.28 -2.49
CA TYR A 1192 15.64 61.98 -2.91
C TYR A 1192 17.14 62.09 -3.15
N CYS A 1193 17.88 61.04 -2.79
CA CYS A 1193 19.26 60.84 -3.18
C CYS A 1193 19.32 59.83 -4.34
N SER A 1194 19.91 60.22 -5.47
CA SER A 1194 20.10 59.40 -6.65
C SER A 1194 21.58 59.04 -6.77
N ILE A 1195 21.97 57.85 -6.31
CA ILE A 1195 23.34 57.37 -6.34
C ILE A 1195 23.58 56.50 -7.57
N LYS A 1196 24.54 56.91 -8.40
CA LYS A 1196 25.02 56.13 -9.54
C LYS A 1196 26.17 55.22 -9.11
N TYR A 1197 26.08 53.93 -9.44
CA TYR A 1197 27.16 52.97 -9.27
C TYR A 1197 27.28 52.12 -10.54
N LEU A 1198 28.44 52.19 -11.21
CA LEU A 1198 28.63 51.60 -12.54
C LEU A 1198 27.54 52.07 -13.54
N ASN A 1199 26.73 51.14 -14.04
CA ASN A 1199 25.63 51.40 -14.98
C ASN A 1199 24.25 51.43 -14.31
N GLN A 1200 24.18 51.39 -12.98
CA GLN A 1200 22.94 51.39 -12.22
C GLN A 1200 22.77 52.72 -11.48
N ILE A 1201 21.52 53.18 -11.37
CA ILE A 1201 21.15 54.37 -10.61
C ILE A 1201 20.13 53.92 -9.57
N ILE A 1202 20.44 54.11 -8.30
CA ILE A 1202 19.56 53.80 -7.19
C ILE A 1202 19.05 55.12 -6.62
N ARG A 1203 17.72 55.23 -6.50
CA ARG A 1203 17.06 56.37 -5.87
C ARG A 1203 16.59 55.94 -4.49
N LEU A 1204 16.91 56.74 -3.48
CA LEU A 1204 16.47 56.57 -2.11
C LEU A 1204 15.82 57.87 -1.63
N PRO A 1205 14.69 57.81 -0.92
CA PRO A 1205 14.19 58.97 -0.20
C PRO A 1205 15.13 59.36 0.94
N CYS A 1206 15.16 60.65 1.28
CA CYS A 1206 15.93 61.15 2.43
C CYS A 1206 15.30 62.42 3.00
N CYS A 1207 15.60 62.71 4.27
CA CYS A 1207 15.37 64.00 4.92
C CYS A 1207 16.70 64.73 5.18
N GLY A 1208 16.63 66.04 5.45
CA GLY A 1208 17.81 66.89 5.61
C GLY A 1208 18.82 66.41 6.66
N ASP A 1209 18.33 65.79 7.74
CA ASP A 1209 19.13 65.24 8.83
C ASP A 1209 19.61 63.79 8.61
N THR A 1210 19.28 63.16 7.47
CA THR A 1210 19.77 61.81 7.14
C THR A 1210 21.28 61.83 6.95
N SER A 1211 22.02 60.93 7.62
CA SER A 1211 23.46 60.79 7.34
C SER A 1211 23.70 60.20 5.95
N VAL A 1212 24.72 60.70 5.26
CA VAL A 1212 25.18 60.18 3.98
C VAL A 1212 25.62 58.71 4.11
N MET A 1213 26.28 58.35 5.21
CA MET A 1213 26.64 56.98 5.55
C MET A 1213 25.42 56.03 5.49
N THR A 1214 24.27 56.44 6.02
CA THR A 1214 23.03 55.63 6.02
C THR A 1214 22.56 55.35 4.60
N ILE A 1215 22.50 56.38 3.76
CA ILE A 1215 22.07 56.29 2.36
C ILE A 1215 23.00 55.35 1.59
N VAL A 1216 24.32 55.46 1.78
CA VAL A 1216 25.29 54.61 1.08
C VAL A 1216 25.21 53.16 1.53
N LYS A 1217 24.96 52.89 2.83
CA LYS A 1217 24.72 51.52 3.30
C LYS A 1217 23.48 50.91 2.65
N GLU A 1218 22.38 51.66 2.56
CA GLU A 1218 21.16 51.21 1.86
C GLU A 1218 21.41 50.97 0.36
N VAL A 1219 22.19 51.82 -0.30
CA VAL A 1219 22.58 51.61 -1.72
C VAL A 1219 23.42 50.36 -1.88
N LEU A 1220 24.42 50.12 -1.02
CA LEU A 1220 25.24 48.91 -1.06
C LEU A 1220 24.39 47.66 -0.84
N GLN A 1221 23.43 47.71 0.08
CA GLN A 1221 22.48 46.62 0.31
C GLN A 1221 21.62 46.35 -0.92
N LYS A 1222 21.09 47.39 -1.60
CA LYS A 1222 20.34 47.25 -2.86
C LYS A 1222 21.18 46.77 -4.05
N LEU A 1223 22.50 46.87 -3.97
CA LEU A 1223 23.47 46.38 -4.97
C LEU A 1223 24.00 44.97 -4.64
N ASP A 1224 23.46 44.31 -3.62
CA ASP A 1224 23.95 43.04 -3.09
C ASP A 1224 25.44 43.11 -2.70
N LYS A 1225 25.84 44.22 -2.07
CA LYS A 1225 27.19 44.44 -1.54
C LYS A 1225 27.16 44.57 -0.01
N PRO A 1226 28.15 44.01 0.70
CA PRO A 1226 28.21 44.10 2.16
C PRO A 1226 28.42 45.55 2.59
N ALA A 1227 27.54 46.05 3.46
CA ALA A 1227 27.58 47.42 3.99
C ALA A 1227 28.87 47.73 4.77
N ASP A 1228 29.53 46.70 5.33
CA ASP A 1228 30.78 46.83 6.09
C ASP A 1228 31.97 47.30 5.23
N ASN A 1229 31.87 47.16 3.90
CA ASN A 1229 32.90 47.59 2.96
C ASN A 1229 32.80 49.06 2.53
N ILE A 1230 32.01 49.89 3.22
CA ILE A 1230 31.80 51.30 2.83
C ILE A 1230 33.10 52.09 2.67
N LYS A 1231 34.15 51.76 3.43
CA LYS A 1231 35.48 52.40 3.34
C LYS A 1231 36.20 52.17 2.01
N ALA A 1232 35.81 51.14 1.26
CA ALA A 1232 36.34 50.82 -0.06
C ALA A 1232 35.74 51.71 -1.18
N TYR A 1233 34.87 52.65 -0.83
CA TYR A 1233 34.20 53.53 -1.77
C TYR A 1233 34.46 55.00 -1.45
N ASP A 1234 34.46 55.82 -2.49
CA ASP A 1234 34.38 57.28 -2.47
C ASP A 1234 32.99 57.68 -2.94
N LEU A 1235 32.44 58.74 -2.35
CA LEU A 1235 31.17 59.31 -2.75
C LEU A 1235 31.39 60.70 -3.32
N ILE A 1236 30.94 60.91 -4.54
CA ILE A 1236 31.16 62.15 -5.30
C ILE A 1236 29.81 62.78 -5.57
N ALA A 1237 29.59 64.02 -5.16
CA ALA A 1237 28.43 64.79 -5.60
C ALA A 1237 28.56 65.08 -7.10
N LEU A 1238 27.48 64.89 -7.85
CA LEU A 1238 27.41 65.26 -9.27
C LEU A 1238 26.96 66.72 -9.41
N ASP A 1239 27.60 67.61 -8.66
CA ASP A 1239 27.52 69.06 -8.80
C ASP A 1239 28.45 69.55 -9.94
N GLU A 1240 28.55 70.87 -10.15
CA GLU A 1240 29.42 71.42 -11.21
C GLU A 1240 30.91 71.10 -10.98
N ASP A 1241 31.31 70.94 -9.72
CA ASP A 1241 32.71 70.78 -9.30
C ASP A 1241 33.11 69.31 -9.01
N GLN A 1242 32.17 68.37 -9.04
CA GLN A 1242 32.36 66.96 -8.64
C GLN A 1242 32.95 66.81 -7.23
N THR A 1243 32.31 67.46 -6.26
CA THR A 1243 32.79 67.53 -4.87
C THR A 1243 32.79 66.16 -4.18
N GLU A 1244 33.90 65.77 -3.55
CA GLU A 1244 33.96 64.56 -2.71
C GLU A 1244 33.20 64.79 -1.39
N ILE A 1245 32.33 63.85 -1.03
CA ILE A 1245 31.44 63.94 0.13
C ILE A 1245 31.93 63.01 1.23
N ASP A 1246 32.14 63.56 2.42
CA ASP A 1246 32.43 62.77 3.62
C ASP A 1246 31.17 62.00 4.04
N PHE A 1247 31.32 60.72 4.40
CA PHE A 1247 30.21 59.90 4.88
C PHE A 1247 29.64 60.40 6.21
N ASP A 1248 30.39 61.19 6.98
CA ASP A 1248 29.95 61.79 8.24
C ASP A 1248 29.00 62.99 8.05
N TYR A 1249 28.78 63.45 6.81
CA TYR A 1249 27.85 64.55 6.52
C TYR A 1249 26.38 64.12 6.62
N VAL A 1250 25.50 65.10 6.83
CA VAL A 1250 24.05 64.92 6.62
C VAL A 1250 23.61 65.50 5.28
N ILE A 1251 22.42 65.11 4.81
CA ILE A 1251 21.89 65.56 3.53
C ILE A 1251 21.78 67.08 3.42
N ASP A 1252 21.47 67.79 4.50
CA ASP A 1252 21.42 69.27 4.52
C ASP A 1252 22.80 69.91 4.29
N ASP A 1253 23.89 69.24 4.65
CA ASP A 1253 25.25 69.71 4.34
C ASP A 1253 25.54 69.54 2.83
N VAL A 1254 25.05 68.46 2.24
CA VAL A 1254 25.24 68.11 0.83
C VAL A 1254 24.33 68.93 -0.08
N ILE A 1255 23.09 69.22 0.33
CA ILE A 1255 22.11 69.94 -0.50
C ILE A 1255 22.56 71.37 -0.82
N GLY A 1256 23.38 71.97 0.04
CA GLY A 1256 23.99 73.29 -0.18
C GLY A 1256 24.91 73.35 -1.41
N LEU A 1257 25.35 72.20 -1.94
CA LEU A 1257 26.13 72.09 -3.18
C LEU A 1257 25.27 72.16 -4.44
N PHE A 1258 23.95 72.02 -4.31
CA PHE A 1258 22.99 72.00 -5.44
C PHE A 1258 22.15 73.28 -5.49
N PRO A 1259 21.56 73.63 -6.65
CA PRO A 1259 20.70 74.81 -6.78
C PRO A 1259 19.51 74.78 -5.81
N ASN A 1260 19.14 75.95 -5.27
CA ASN A 1260 17.99 76.09 -4.38
C ASN A 1260 16.71 75.51 -5.02
N GLY A 1261 16.02 74.62 -4.28
CA GLY A 1261 14.82 73.93 -4.75
C GLY A 1261 15.06 72.56 -5.39
N THR A 1262 16.29 72.05 -5.35
CA THR A 1262 16.62 70.68 -5.80
C THR A 1262 15.89 69.65 -4.94
N THR A 1263 15.06 68.82 -5.57
CA THR A 1263 14.35 67.70 -4.92
C THR A 1263 15.09 66.37 -5.08
N THR A 1264 16.13 66.31 -5.92
CA THR A 1264 16.94 65.10 -6.12
C THR A 1264 18.43 65.42 -6.13
N ILE A 1265 19.13 64.97 -5.09
CA ILE A 1265 20.58 65.07 -4.91
C ILE A 1265 21.23 63.95 -5.71
N SER A 1266 22.05 64.28 -6.71
CA SER A 1266 22.70 63.28 -7.56
C SER A 1266 24.11 63.00 -7.08
N LEU A 1267 24.41 61.76 -6.73
CA LEU A 1267 25.74 61.33 -6.26
C LEU A 1267 26.26 60.17 -7.13
N GLU A 1268 27.57 59.94 -7.11
CA GLU A 1268 28.24 58.80 -7.73
C GLU A 1268 29.10 58.08 -6.69
N LEU A 1269 28.86 56.78 -6.52
CA LEU A 1269 29.66 55.92 -5.67
C LEU A 1269 30.76 55.29 -6.53
N LYS A 1270 32.03 55.54 -6.23
CA LYS A 1270 33.18 54.94 -6.92
C LYS A 1270 33.89 53.99 -5.98
N LYS A 1271 34.23 52.79 -6.45
CA LYS A 1271 35.14 51.93 -5.70
C LYS A 1271 36.55 52.53 -5.78
N LYS A 1272 37.24 52.65 -4.65
CA LYS A 1272 38.65 53.02 -4.61
C LYS A 1272 39.42 52.02 -5.47
N ASN A 1273 40.18 52.51 -6.44
CA ASN A 1273 41.15 51.68 -7.13
C ASN A 1273 42.31 51.47 -6.16
N ASP A 1274 42.46 50.24 -5.67
CA ASP A 1274 43.67 49.81 -4.95
C ASP A 1274 44.90 49.79 -5.88
#